data_AF-A0A9P4JTQ3-F1
#
_entry.id   AF-A0A9P4JTQ3-F1
#
_cell.length_a   1.000
_cell.length_b   1.000
_cell.length_c   1.000
_cell.angle_alpha   90.00
_cell.angle_beta   90.00
_cell.angle_gamma   90.00
#
_symmetry.space_group_name_H-M   'P 1'
#
loop_
_entity.id
_entity.type
_entity.pdbx_description
1 polymer ?
#
loop_
_entity_poly.entity_id
_entity_poly.type
_entity_poly.pdbx_seq_one_letter_code
_entity_poly.pdbx_strand_id
1 'polypeptide(L)'
;MLSLTQMFLRLTAFVSLPSLAARPKSPGSITSLCLDAERMSSQPTLWDLIEKMLVQSVFDGDTKTFLPEGAFHNLITKDAIANELIMDPSEELVKWVYRKAKRAFTITLFSAMGGRNLRAAMELFKQCGFGDDNLPIDPDSKFCEWHNRGDCAHNCLLKPFHHKLWKGRNLYNFKEDQWKFLVPVFTEKQFKHNFSKYHILPFIEKGQIKKEGGFSEVYEYVIHAEHQKVIAVPYGHTARFAIKKLIKEAPENSPHDEYDQEAAALDKINKLSHNHIIPRIAAFTRGQNRYFMFQWADGGNLQDFWKDKPPPDLGARFVFDIIQQLRGLADALDHLHRFGPSDSDATSESFRHGDLKPENILRFLVSDGLGTWKIADMGLAKHHMSPTHVRDTLGVHGHAQTSTRYGTARYEPPEVFTKPLAARSRRYDVWSLGCIVMELVIWLLYGYDKIQEFLRERVECGSQQGQFFEGERRAGGDLTARLHPIVDKWMKKIMLDLESNPGGALGDLFHLVRTQLLVVELPPAPNFFLNVPQIAPAQGPRIQTGISQLNIEDKNRIFRSGAEQFREELDNILRRAMGGTNKSYLERTSDTYSRCIPPSVAPQVPKRASNTPPPRSPQFLAPPGAQPPVQSRSLMGIAHHTDYSHPPMDGIWEFKPDKEFSSRVLEILGLDAIPARQTKDYLCVKCRYLDFSQPGFYIRDEVSDLKESSTECCCCKMRYSICVKKGVENLKAVVFDRSESVIKLHGTGDPVFTIVGTRESMARNSTSHVRLGLPVLPKSGSESHFAIIKQWLAECDTHENHIKCRPGRDRLLPTRVVNIKKVGDEIFLQLYEPAALEYGDYVALSHRWGQRTHFYTTTSNIERHKQCIPFEDLPATFQDAVLTTHALGFRYLWIDSLCIIQGPGGDFHEQAKKMEDVYSSAFVVIAASRAKDHADGFLKDRPQRDWCMLPPSPISPDKSPLYLCENIDDFEQDVLKGELNRRGWVLQERALSHRTIYFTKSQTYWECGQGVRCETLTKMRNNEAGIIGDPRFPEVASASRGWRMVGFQSLYKQYSRLDFTLAEDRPMGIAGLEHRLIKAFNTCGGYGIFDSPGYFQRSLLWKRGKDEETMRRIVFYRDRRIFPPTWSWMAYEGGIDYMDPPFDKVHWETKNIASPWTSNVIISSDNSWHTGDDQKKAYLVGLACNFNSTSEANITLDIPNQSAGRELKCVILGRHKKSKQEEDRLHYVLVIGRTTSSKVIYERVGVGLMPARCIIDMPKIRVKIK
;
A
#
# COMPACT_ATOMS: atom_id res chain seq x y z
N MET A 1 -15.03 -55.17 -16.64
CA MET A 1 -15.30 -55.53 -18.03
C MET A 1 -14.47 -54.63 -18.94
N LEU A 2 -13.60 -55.25 -19.75
CA LEU A 2 -12.82 -54.73 -20.90
C LEU A 2 -11.90 -53.51 -20.61
N SER A 3 -10.65 -53.74 -20.15
CA SER A 3 -9.40 -53.92 -20.94
C SER A 3 -8.80 -52.58 -21.42
N LEU A 4 -7.80 -52.00 -20.72
CA LEU A 4 -6.33 -52.16 -20.96
C LEU A 4 -5.96 -51.69 -22.39
N THR A 5 -5.02 -50.76 -22.66
CA THR A 5 -3.59 -50.66 -22.23
C THR A 5 -3.07 -49.29 -22.78
N GLN A 6 -2.44 -48.35 -22.05
CA GLN A 6 -0.99 -48.26 -21.74
C GLN A 6 -0.06 -48.64 -22.92
N MET A 7 1.07 -48.01 -23.27
CA MET A 7 1.96 -47.01 -22.64
C MET A 7 3.17 -46.77 -23.59
N PHE A 8 3.82 -45.59 -23.50
CA PHE A 8 5.30 -45.38 -23.56
C PHE A 8 5.97 -45.46 -24.95
N LEU A 9 7.12 -44.85 -25.27
CA LEU A 9 8.09 -43.89 -24.70
C LEU A 9 9.19 -43.70 -25.79
N ARG A 10 9.79 -42.50 -25.88
CA ARG A 10 11.23 -42.18 -26.12
C ARG A 10 12.04 -42.93 -27.22
N LEU A 11 12.88 -42.29 -28.05
CA LEU A 11 14.17 -41.68 -27.69
C LEU A 11 14.89 -41.12 -28.95
N THR A 12 15.60 -39.99 -28.80
CA THR A 12 16.91 -39.55 -29.38
C THR A 12 17.35 -39.75 -30.86
N ALA A 13 17.75 -38.61 -31.45
CA ALA A 13 18.92 -38.29 -32.31
C ALA A 13 19.81 -39.42 -32.91
N PHE A 14 20.15 -39.30 -34.22
CA PHE A 14 21.50 -38.99 -34.76
C PHE A 14 21.52 -38.98 -36.31
N VAL A 15 22.48 -38.24 -36.88
CA VAL A 15 22.86 -38.10 -38.30
C VAL A 15 23.53 -39.38 -38.84
N SER A 16 23.29 -39.77 -40.11
CA SER A 16 24.29 -40.22 -41.14
C SER A 16 23.67 -41.01 -42.32
N LEU A 17 24.07 -40.68 -43.56
CA LEU A 17 23.91 -41.38 -44.86
C LEU A 17 24.62 -42.78 -44.90
N PRO A 18 24.61 -43.62 -45.97
CA PRO A 18 23.85 -43.66 -47.26
C PRO A 18 23.31 -45.05 -47.75
N SER A 19 22.59 -45.03 -48.87
CA SER A 19 22.64 -45.97 -50.02
C SER A 19 21.59 -47.09 -50.24
N LEU A 20 21.20 -47.16 -51.52
CA LEU A 20 20.87 -48.32 -52.37
C LEU A 20 19.51 -49.05 -52.23
N ALA A 21 18.66 -48.72 -53.22
CA ALA A 21 18.08 -49.61 -54.23
C ALA A 21 16.84 -50.49 -53.91
N ALA A 22 16.01 -50.54 -54.96
CA ALA A 22 15.02 -51.55 -55.34
C ALA A 22 13.55 -51.39 -54.89
N ARG A 23 12.75 -51.06 -55.92
CA ARG A 23 11.30 -51.17 -56.13
C ARG A 23 10.76 -52.61 -55.92
N PRO A 24 9.50 -52.95 -56.29
CA PRO A 24 8.19 -52.46 -55.83
C PRO A 24 7.23 -53.65 -55.51
N LYS A 25 6.17 -53.50 -54.70
CA LYS A 25 4.87 -54.21 -54.90
C LYS A 25 3.71 -53.45 -54.23
N SER A 26 2.78 -52.98 -55.08
CA SER A 26 1.39 -52.63 -54.78
C SER A 26 0.52 -53.92 -54.77
N PRO A 27 -0.83 -53.91 -54.63
CA PRO A 27 -1.80 -52.82 -54.46
C PRO A 27 -2.93 -53.06 -53.41
N GLY A 28 -3.75 -52.02 -53.14
CA GLY A 28 -5.06 -52.11 -52.48
C GLY A 28 -5.40 -50.88 -51.62
N SER A 29 -5.78 -49.72 -52.19
CA SER A 29 -7.17 -49.32 -52.53
C SER A 29 -8.00 -49.04 -51.25
N ILE A 30 -8.40 -47.81 -50.88
CA ILE A 30 -9.34 -46.92 -51.59
C ILE A 30 -9.42 -45.51 -50.93
N THR A 31 -9.61 -44.49 -51.79
CA THR A 31 -10.14 -43.11 -51.58
C THR A 31 -9.32 -42.03 -50.85
N SER A 32 -8.62 -41.19 -51.64
CA SER A 32 -8.43 -39.76 -51.37
C SER A 32 -9.25 -38.94 -52.39
N LEU A 33 -9.89 -37.87 -51.92
CA LEU A 33 -10.60 -36.88 -52.73
C LEU A 33 -9.75 -35.61 -52.80
N CYS A 34 -9.36 -35.27 -54.04
CA CYS A 34 -8.99 -33.94 -54.54
C CYS A 34 -7.87 -33.17 -53.80
N LEU A 35 -6.64 -33.53 -54.12
CA LEU A 35 -5.57 -32.56 -54.36
C LEU A 35 -5.14 -32.77 -55.81
N ASP A 36 -5.39 -31.79 -56.66
CA ASP A 36 -4.55 -31.47 -57.82
C ASP A 36 -4.96 -30.10 -58.39
N ALA A 37 -4.06 -29.13 -58.19
CA ALA A 37 -3.74 -28.10 -59.16
C ALA A 37 -2.33 -27.59 -58.80
N GLU A 38 -1.34 -28.15 -59.49
CA GLU A 38 0.07 -27.82 -59.38
C GLU A 38 0.42 -26.40 -59.90
N ARG A 39 1.44 -25.83 -59.25
CA ARG A 39 2.55 -25.00 -59.79
C ARG A 39 2.22 -23.70 -60.54
N MET A 40 2.55 -22.57 -59.90
CA MET A 40 3.49 -21.54 -60.41
C MET A 40 3.68 -20.43 -59.35
N SER A 41 4.87 -20.33 -58.75
CA SER A 41 5.52 -19.11 -58.22
C SER A 41 6.54 -19.52 -57.16
N SER A 42 7.83 -19.35 -57.47
CA SER A 42 8.91 -19.34 -56.47
C SER A 42 9.01 -17.99 -55.74
N GLN A 43 7.98 -17.14 -55.83
CA GLN A 43 7.92 -15.86 -55.15
C GLN A 43 7.02 -15.94 -53.90
N PRO A 44 7.47 -15.39 -52.77
CA PRO A 44 6.69 -15.34 -51.54
C PRO A 44 5.39 -14.57 -51.77
N THR A 45 4.27 -15.06 -51.22
CA THR A 45 2.99 -14.35 -51.23
C THR A 45 3.07 -13.08 -50.38
N LEU A 46 2.13 -12.14 -50.57
CA LEU A 46 2.07 -10.95 -49.71
C LEU A 46 1.89 -11.35 -48.25
N TRP A 47 1.17 -12.43 -47.97
CA TRP A 47 1.03 -12.99 -46.63
C TRP A 47 2.39 -13.42 -46.05
N ASP A 48 3.20 -14.16 -46.81
CA ASP A 48 4.55 -14.60 -46.39
C ASP A 48 5.49 -13.41 -46.14
N LEU A 49 5.38 -12.37 -46.96
CA LEU A 49 6.17 -11.15 -46.83
C LEU A 49 5.79 -10.36 -45.58
N ILE A 50 4.48 -10.22 -45.30
CA ILE A 50 4.00 -9.54 -44.10
C ILE A 50 4.36 -10.34 -42.85
N GLU A 51 4.18 -11.66 -42.85
CA GLU A 51 4.49 -12.51 -41.70
C GLU A 51 5.96 -12.39 -41.29
N LYS A 52 6.89 -12.34 -42.26
CA LYS A 52 8.32 -12.14 -42.02
C LYS A 52 8.69 -10.77 -41.47
N MET A 53 7.85 -9.76 -41.68
CA MET A 53 8.08 -8.38 -41.27
C MET A 53 7.36 -8.03 -39.96
N LEU A 54 6.64 -8.99 -39.34
CA LEU A 54 6.01 -8.79 -38.04
C LEU A 54 7.08 -8.65 -36.94
N VAL A 55 6.89 -7.63 -36.11
CA VAL A 55 7.74 -7.32 -34.95
C VAL A 55 7.00 -7.67 -33.66
N GLN A 56 7.72 -8.17 -32.66
CA GLN A 56 7.16 -8.50 -31.37
C GLN A 56 6.97 -7.24 -30.50
N SER A 57 5.81 -7.11 -29.86
CA SER A 57 5.58 -6.17 -28.78
C SER A 57 5.87 -6.83 -27.42
N VAL A 58 6.52 -6.10 -26.52
CA VAL A 58 6.87 -6.52 -25.15
C VAL A 58 6.07 -5.76 -24.08
N PHE A 59 5.07 -4.98 -24.48
CA PHE A 59 4.28 -4.20 -23.54
C PHE A 59 3.41 -5.09 -22.65
N ASP A 60 2.76 -6.09 -23.25
CA ASP A 60 1.97 -7.11 -22.58
C ASP A 60 2.87 -8.29 -22.17
N GLY A 61 2.51 -9.03 -21.12
CA GLY A 61 3.26 -10.23 -20.69
C GLY A 61 3.22 -11.40 -21.67
N ASP A 62 2.32 -11.32 -22.67
CA ASP A 62 2.14 -12.29 -23.74
C ASP A 62 2.82 -11.84 -25.03
N THR A 63 3.33 -12.78 -25.83
CA THR A 63 3.99 -12.50 -27.11
C THR A 63 2.98 -12.10 -28.19
N LYS A 64 2.70 -10.80 -28.34
CA LYS A 64 1.91 -10.24 -29.45
C LYS A 64 2.84 -9.71 -30.54
N THR A 65 2.43 -9.83 -31.81
CA THR A 65 3.20 -9.32 -32.96
C THR A 65 2.39 -8.30 -33.75
N PHE A 66 3.08 -7.38 -34.41
CA PHE A 66 2.46 -6.32 -35.21
C PHE A 66 3.30 -5.95 -36.44
N LEU A 67 2.67 -5.35 -37.45
CA LEU A 67 3.38 -4.87 -38.63
C LEU A 67 3.78 -3.40 -38.47
N PRO A 68 5.07 -3.04 -38.57
CA PRO A 68 5.50 -1.64 -38.53
C PRO A 68 4.87 -0.77 -39.63
N GLU A 69 4.57 0.50 -39.32
CA GLU A 69 3.86 1.41 -40.23
C GLU A 69 4.60 1.64 -41.57
N GLY A 70 5.93 1.67 -41.57
CA GLY A 70 6.73 1.78 -42.79
C GLY A 70 6.67 0.51 -43.64
N ALA A 71 6.77 -0.67 -42.99
CA ALA A 71 6.57 -1.95 -43.67
C ALA A 71 5.16 -2.06 -44.27
N PHE A 72 4.13 -1.60 -43.55
CA PHE A 72 2.75 -1.57 -44.06
C PHE A 72 2.63 -0.71 -45.33
N HIS A 73 3.22 0.49 -45.35
CA HIS A 73 3.16 1.35 -46.54
C HIS A 73 3.95 0.79 -47.73
N ASN A 74 5.09 0.13 -47.47
CA ASN A 74 5.96 -0.41 -48.51
C ASN A 74 5.42 -1.70 -49.14
N LEU A 75 4.79 -2.57 -48.34
CA LEU A 75 4.28 -3.87 -48.80
C LEU A 75 2.91 -3.78 -49.46
N ILE A 76 2.03 -2.91 -48.96
CA ILE A 76 0.63 -2.80 -49.45
C ILE A 76 0.54 -1.80 -50.61
N THR A 77 1.07 -2.21 -51.77
CA THR A 77 1.03 -1.46 -53.03
C THR A 77 -0.19 -1.85 -53.89
N LYS A 78 -0.50 -1.05 -54.92
CA LYS A 78 -1.60 -1.38 -55.87
C LYS A 78 -1.36 -2.73 -56.56
N ASP A 79 -0.12 -2.99 -56.95
CA ASP A 79 0.25 -4.23 -57.64
C ASP A 79 0.15 -5.44 -56.72
N ALA A 80 0.59 -5.29 -55.46
CA ALA A 80 0.45 -6.34 -54.44
C ALA A 80 -1.03 -6.68 -54.18
N ILE A 81 -1.91 -5.67 -54.09
CA ILE A 81 -3.36 -5.86 -53.94
C ILE A 81 -3.94 -6.58 -55.17
N ALA A 82 -3.57 -6.17 -56.38
CA ALA A 82 -4.07 -6.76 -57.62
C ALA A 82 -3.68 -8.26 -57.73
N ASN A 83 -2.44 -8.60 -57.36
CA ASN A 83 -1.92 -9.96 -57.42
C ASN A 83 -2.65 -10.90 -56.43
N GLU A 84 -2.96 -10.45 -55.21
CA GLU A 84 -3.59 -11.28 -54.18
C GLU A 84 -5.10 -11.49 -54.38
N LEU A 85 -5.79 -10.59 -55.09
CA LEU A 85 -7.24 -10.75 -55.36
C LEU A 85 -7.53 -11.83 -56.43
N ILE A 86 -6.56 -12.15 -57.30
CA ILE A 86 -6.61 -13.16 -58.37
C ILE A 86 -7.76 -12.92 -59.40
N MET A 87 -7.68 -13.53 -60.59
CA MET A 87 -8.73 -13.53 -61.64
C MET A 87 -9.11 -12.13 -62.18
N ASP A 88 -8.11 -11.29 -62.48
CA ASP A 88 -8.29 -9.96 -63.08
C ASP A 88 -9.33 -9.09 -62.34
N PRO A 89 -9.02 -8.62 -61.11
CA PRO A 89 -9.94 -7.78 -60.34
C PRO A 89 -10.16 -6.44 -61.05
N SER A 90 -11.39 -5.91 -61.03
CA SER A 90 -11.67 -4.61 -61.65
C SER A 90 -10.70 -3.53 -61.13
N GLU A 91 -10.19 -2.68 -62.03
CA GLU A 91 -9.25 -1.61 -61.68
C GLU A 91 -9.84 -0.67 -60.60
N GLU A 92 -11.17 -0.48 -60.62
CA GLU A 92 -11.88 0.28 -59.61
C GLU A 92 -11.84 -0.35 -58.21
N LEU A 93 -11.91 -1.68 -58.11
CA LEU A 93 -11.80 -2.36 -56.82
C LEU A 93 -10.41 -2.17 -56.24
N VAL A 94 -9.35 -2.38 -57.04
CA VAL A 94 -7.95 -2.19 -56.61
C VAL A 94 -7.70 -0.74 -56.18
N LYS A 95 -8.17 0.25 -56.96
CA LYS A 95 -8.09 1.67 -56.61
C LYS A 95 -8.82 1.99 -55.31
N TRP A 96 -10.00 1.40 -55.10
CA TRP A 96 -10.78 1.61 -53.88
C TRP A 96 -10.08 1.01 -52.66
N VAL A 97 -9.64 -0.25 -52.74
CA VAL A 97 -8.91 -0.92 -51.66
C VAL A 97 -7.66 -0.13 -51.27
N TYR A 98 -6.85 0.27 -52.26
CA TYR A 98 -5.64 1.05 -52.02
C TYR A 98 -5.91 2.42 -51.38
N ARG A 99 -7.06 3.05 -51.63
CA ARG A 99 -7.38 4.39 -51.11
C ARG A 99 -8.14 4.37 -49.78
N LYS A 100 -8.94 3.34 -49.53
CA LYS A 100 -9.97 3.36 -48.48
C LYS A 100 -9.97 2.14 -47.57
N ALA A 101 -9.31 1.04 -47.92
CA ALA A 101 -9.46 -0.23 -47.21
C ALA A 101 -8.15 -1.05 -47.13
N LYS A 102 -6.98 -0.40 -47.02
CA LYS A 102 -5.69 -1.12 -46.98
C LYS A 102 -5.58 -1.98 -45.74
N ARG A 103 -5.96 -1.46 -44.56
CA ARG A 103 -5.95 -2.22 -43.31
C ARG A 103 -7.01 -3.31 -43.35
N ALA A 104 -8.24 -2.99 -43.76
CA ALA A 104 -9.31 -3.99 -43.88
C ALA A 104 -8.94 -5.14 -44.84
N PHE A 105 -8.27 -4.83 -45.96
CA PHE A 105 -7.72 -5.83 -46.88
C PHE A 105 -6.67 -6.73 -46.21
N THR A 106 -5.67 -6.14 -45.56
CA THR A 106 -4.60 -6.90 -44.91
C THR A 106 -5.12 -7.78 -43.78
N ILE A 107 -6.09 -7.30 -43.00
CA ILE A 107 -6.75 -8.09 -41.94
C ILE A 107 -7.51 -9.26 -42.55
N THR A 108 -8.24 -9.03 -43.64
CA THR A 108 -8.98 -10.09 -44.36
C THR A 108 -8.05 -11.16 -44.89
N LEU A 109 -6.90 -10.76 -45.45
CA LEU A 109 -5.85 -11.68 -45.90
C LEU A 109 -5.35 -12.57 -44.76
N PHE A 110 -5.14 -12.02 -43.56
CA PHE A 110 -4.73 -12.77 -42.37
C PHE A 110 -5.86 -13.61 -41.74
N SER A 111 -7.12 -13.33 -42.09
CA SER A 111 -8.30 -14.05 -41.61
C SER A 111 -8.52 -15.42 -42.27
N ALA A 112 -7.46 -16.03 -42.80
CA ALA A 112 -7.47 -17.26 -43.59
C ALA A 112 -8.33 -17.18 -44.87
N MET A 113 -8.47 -15.99 -45.47
CA MET A 113 -9.13 -15.79 -46.76
C MET A 113 -8.09 -15.56 -47.86
N GLY A 114 -8.03 -16.45 -48.84
CA GLY A 114 -7.20 -16.31 -50.03
C GLY A 114 -7.99 -16.43 -51.34
N GLY A 115 -7.44 -15.87 -52.41
CA GLY A 115 -7.98 -15.96 -53.77
C GLY A 115 -9.43 -15.49 -53.89
N ARG A 116 -10.30 -16.32 -54.48
CA ARG A 116 -11.71 -15.98 -54.77
C ARG A 116 -12.51 -15.48 -53.56
N ASN A 117 -12.21 -15.98 -52.36
CA ASN A 117 -12.90 -15.59 -51.13
C ASN A 117 -12.47 -14.19 -50.65
N LEU A 118 -11.19 -13.86 -50.77
CA LEU A 118 -10.65 -12.54 -50.45
C LEU A 118 -11.26 -11.48 -51.38
N ARG A 119 -11.32 -11.75 -52.68
CA ARG A 119 -11.98 -10.87 -53.65
C ARG A 119 -13.45 -10.64 -53.32
N ALA A 120 -14.22 -11.69 -53.09
CA ALA A 120 -15.64 -11.58 -52.77
C ALA A 120 -15.88 -10.79 -51.46
N ALA A 121 -15.01 -10.94 -50.47
CA ALA A 121 -15.06 -10.15 -49.24
C ALA A 121 -14.81 -8.65 -49.50
N MET A 122 -13.78 -8.33 -50.30
CA MET A 122 -13.45 -6.93 -50.64
C MET A 122 -14.53 -6.26 -51.52
N GLU A 123 -15.18 -7.01 -52.41
CA GLU A 123 -16.32 -6.50 -53.19
C GLU A 123 -17.52 -6.17 -52.28
N LEU A 124 -17.82 -7.03 -51.30
CA LEU A 124 -18.88 -6.78 -50.31
C LEU A 124 -18.55 -5.57 -49.42
N PHE A 125 -17.28 -5.43 -49.00
CA PHE A 125 -16.82 -4.24 -48.27
C PHE A 125 -16.96 -2.97 -49.11
N LYS A 126 -16.59 -2.99 -50.40
CA LYS A 126 -16.79 -1.85 -51.32
C LYS A 126 -18.27 -1.49 -51.46
N GLN A 127 -19.14 -2.48 -51.67
CA GLN A 127 -20.59 -2.27 -51.82
C GLN A 127 -21.24 -1.69 -50.56
N CYS A 128 -20.81 -2.14 -49.38
CA CYS A 128 -21.35 -1.67 -48.11
C CYS A 128 -20.61 -0.45 -47.54
N GLY A 129 -19.56 0.04 -48.21
CA GLY A 129 -18.76 1.18 -47.76
C GLY A 129 -17.89 0.91 -46.52
N PHE A 130 -17.52 -0.35 -46.25
CA PHE A 130 -16.69 -0.73 -45.10
C PHE A 130 -15.19 -0.59 -45.42
N GLY A 131 -14.56 0.49 -44.94
CA GLY A 131 -13.14 0.78 -45.13
C GLY A 131 -12.35 0.88 -43.82
N ASP A 132 -11.14 1.42 -43.88
CA ASP A 132 -10.23 1.54 -42.74
C ASP A 132 -10.79 2.47 -41.65
N ASP A 133 -11.61 3.46 -42.03
CA ASP A 133 -12.31 4.39 -41.11
C ASP A 133 -13.37 3.69 -40.24
N ASN A 134 -13.71 2.43 -40.57
CA ASN A 134 -14.70 1.62 -39.85
C ASN A 134 -14.06 0.59 -38.90
N LEU A 135 -12.74 0.62 -38.76
CA LEU A 135 -11.98 -0.19 -37.82
C LEU A 135 -11.70 0.61 -36.52
N PRO A 136 -11.54 -0.07 -35.37
CA PRO A 136 -11.70 -1.51 -35.15
C PRO A 136 -13.18 -1.93 -35.05
N ILE A 137 -13.46 -3.20 -35.36
CA ILE A 137 -14.75 -3.81 -35.00
C ILE A 137 -14.66 -4.38 -33.58
N ASP A 138 -15.73 -4.27 -32.80
CA ASP A 138 -15.76 -4.73 -31.41
C ASP A 138 -15.56 -6.26 -31.33
N PRO A 139 -14.46 -6.75 -30.73
CA PRO A 139 -14.20 -8.18 -30.60
C PRO A 139 -15.18 -8.87 -29.64
N ASP A 140 -15.68 -8.16 -28.63
CA ASP A 140 -16.62 -8.69 -27.61
C ASP A 140 -18.07 -8.72 -28.12
N SER A 141 -18.35 -8.08 -29.26
CA SER A 141 -19.67 -8.11 -29.87
C SER A 141 -20.08 -9.53 -30.27
N LYS A 142 -21.16 -10.03 -29.67
CA LYS A 142 -21.87 -11.21 -30.18
C LYS A 142 -22.60 -10.77 -31.45
N PHE A 143 -21.93 -10.86 -32.59
CA PHE A 143 -22.60 -10.61 -33.87
C PHE A 143 -23.86 -11.48 -33.97
N CYS A 144 -24.95 -10.82 -34.39
CA CYS A 144 -26.33 -11.28 -34.43
C CYS A 144 -26.52 -12.81 -34.49
N GLU A 145 -27.08 -13.40 -33.41
CA GLU A 145 -27.42 -14.84 -33.32
C GLU A 145 -28.55 -15.27 -34.29
N TRP A 146 -29.17 -14.34 -35.03
CA TRP A 146 -30.37 -14.55 -35.83
C TRP A 146 -30.06 -14.71 -37.31
N HIS A 147 -29.34 -15.78 -37.66
CA HIS A 147 -28.80 -15.92 -39.01
C HIS A 147 -29.77 -16.36 -40.13
N ASN A 148 -31.09 -16.25 -39.95
CA ASN A 148 -32.06 -16.75 -40.95
C ASN A 148 -33.30 -15.87 -41.22
N ARG A 149 -33.38 -14.61 -40.78
CA ARG A 149 -34.61 -13.79 -40.98
C ARG A 149 -34.45 -12.39 -41.57
N GLY A 150 -33.27 -11.99 -42.05
CA GLY A 150 -33.12 -10.76 -42.86
C GLY A 150 -33.28 -9.42 -42.13
N ASP A 151 -33.83 -9.38 -40.92
CA ASP A 151 -34.03 -8.16 -40.14
C ASP A 151 -33.14 -8.13 -38.89
N CYS A 152 -31.94 -7.56 -39.02
CA CYS A 152 -31.11 -7.20 -37.87
C CYS A 152 -31.01 -5.67 -37.74
N ALA A 153 -31.19 -5.14 -36.53
CA ALA A 153 -31.27 -3.71 -36.26
C ALA A 153 -29.89 -2.99 -36.13
N HIS A 154 -28.79 -3.62 -36.56
CA HIS A 154 -27.44 -3.05 -36.46
C HIS A 154 -27.02 -2.33 -37.76
N ASN A 155 -26.00 -1.46 -37.65
CA ASN A 155 -25.49 -0.60 -38.73
C ASN A 155 -25.29 -1.34 -40.07
N CYS A 156 -25.77 -0.77 -41.17
CA CYS A 156 -25.64 -1.34 -42.51
C CYS A 156 -24.19 -1.59 -42.95
N LEU A 157 -23.22 -0.88 -42.36
CA LEU A 157 -21.79 -1.05 -42.62
C LEU A 157 -21.24 -2.42 -42.18
N LEU A 158 -21.92 -3.12 -41.26
CA LEU A 158 -21.51 -4.45 -40.76
C LEU A 158 -22.18 -5.61 -41.51
N LYS A 159 -23.06 -5.31 -42.48
CA LYS A 159 -23.71 -6.32 -43.35
C LYS A 159 -22.75 -7.27 -44.05
N PRO A 160 -21.54 -6.87 -44.50
CA PRO A 160 -20.60 -7.80 -45.11
C PRO A 160 -20.30 -9.04 -44.26
N PHE A 161 -20.25 -8.88 -42.92
CA PHE A 161 -19.97 -9.96 -41.98
C PHE A 161 -21.13 -10.96 -41.80
N HIS A 162 -22.32 -10.69 -42.33
CA HIS A 162 -23.42 -11.67 -42.36
C HIS A 162 -23.30 -12.66 -43.53
N HIS A 163 -22.45 -12.37 -44.50
CA HIS A 163 -22.23 -13.26 -45.62
C HIS A 163 -21.56 -14.56 -45.17
N LYS A 164 -21.87 -15.68 -45.84
CA LYS A 164 -21.36 -17.04 -45.51
C LYS A 164 -19.82 -17.14 -45.41
N LEU A 165 -19.10 -16.21 -46.02
CA LEU A 165 -17.63 -16.11 -45.96
C LEU A 165 -17.10 -15.86 -44.54
N TRP A 166 -17.90 -15.21 -43.69
CA TRP A 166 -17.50 -14.77 -42.35
C TRP A 166 -18.04 -15.69 -41.23
N LYS A 167 -18.42 -16.94 -41.54
CA LYS A 167 -18.85 -17.90 -40.50
C LYS A 167 -17.65 -18.59 -39.83
N GLY A 168 -17.77 -18.87 -38.53
CA GLY A 168 -16.79 -19.66 -37.78
C GLY A 168 -15.43 -18.95 -37.63
N ARG A 169 -14.35 -19.61 -38.07
CA ARG A 169 -12.95 -19.20 -37.80
C ARG A 169 -12.54 -17.89 -38.50
N ASN A 170 -13.12 -17.55 -39.65
CA ASN A 170 -12.70 -16.38 -40.41
C ASN A 170 -13.07 -15.06 -39.72
N LEU A 171 -14.28 -14.94 -39.16
CA LEU A 171 -14.68 -13.75 -38.39
C LEU A 171 -13.94 -13.65 -37.07
N TYR A 172 -13.67 -14.79 -36.41
CA TYR A 172 -12.83 -14.83 -35.23
C TYR A 172 -11.42 -14.30 -35.54
N ASN A 173 -10.78 -14.82 -36.59
CA ASN A 173 -9.45 -14.36 -37.00
C ASN A 173 -9.46 -12.87 -37.39
N PHE A 174 -10.48 -12.36 -38.09
CA PHE A 174 -10.56 -10.94 -38.40
C PHE A 174 -10.61 -10.06 -37.15
N LYS A 175 -11.40 -10.47 -36.15
CA LYS A 175 -11.51 -9.76 -34.87
C LYS A 175 -10.21 -9.77 -34.07
N GLU A 176 -9.45 -10.85 -34.14
CA GLU A 176 -8.18 -11.01 -33.41
C GLU A 176 -7.01 -10.36 -34.16
N ASP A 177 -6.90 -10.58 -35.48
CA ASP A 177 -5.78 -10.12 -36.29
C ASP A 177 -5.84 -8.62 -36.62
N GLN A 178 -7.00 -7.96 -36.48
CA GLN A 178 -7.09 -6.50 -36.72
C GLN A 178 -6.08 -5.69 -35.91
N TRP A 179 -5.77 -6.13 -34.69
CA TRP A 179 -4.90 -5.41 -33.78
C TRP A 179 -3.42 -5.44 -34.20
N LYS A 180 -3.03 -6.36 -35.09
CA LYS A 180 -1.69 -6.42 -35.70
C LYS A 180 -1.41 -5.26 -36.67
N PHE A 181 -2.47 -4.63 -37.18
CA PHE A 181 -2.42 -3.60 -38.22
C PHE A 181 -3.01 -2.26 -37.79
N LEU A 182 -3.56 -2.18 -36.57
CA LEU A 182 -4.13 -0.97 -35.94
C LEU A 182 -3.22 -0.44 -34.82
N VAL A 183 -1.91 -0.53 -35.01
CA VAL A 183 -0.89 -0.13 -34.02
C VAL A 183 -0.77 1.40 -34.01
N PRO A 184 -0.77 2.05 -32.84
CA PRO A 184 -0.69 3.51 -32.78
C PRO A 184 0.69 4.05 -33.19
N VAL A 185 0.72 5.28 -33.70
CA VAL A 185 1.93 6.06 -33.97
C VAL A 185 1.89 7.31 -33.09
N PHE A 186 2.89 7.49 -32.23
CA PHE A 186 3.00 8.66 -31.35
C PHE A 186 3.60 9.84 -32.13
N THR A 187 2.97 11.02 -32.04
CA THR A 187 3.39 12.23 -32.77
C THR A 187 3.28 13.47 -31.88
N GLU A 188 4.07 14.51 -32.16
CA GLU A 188 4.08 15.75 -31.37
C GLU A 188 2.73 16.49 -31.37
N LYS A 189 1.87 16.25 -32.38
CA LYS A 189 0.58 16.92 -32.56
C LYS A 189 -0.50 16.42 -31.60
N GLN A 190 -0.33 15.23 -31.03
CA GLN A 190 -1.35 14.60 -30.20
C GLN A 190 -0.75 14.17 -28.86
N PHE A 191 -1.14 14.88 -27.80
CA PHE A 191 -0.70 14.58 -26.44
C PHE A 191 -1.55 13.48 -25.79
N LYS A 192 -2.89 13.50 -25.96
CA LYS A 192 -3.82 12.56 -25.30
C LYS A 192 -4.31 11.47 -26.25
N HIS A 193 -4.26 10.21 -25.82
CA HIS A 193 -4.75 9.05 -26.58
C HIS A 193 -5.68 8.15 -25.75
N ASN A 194 -6.65 7.51 -26.39
CA ASN A 194 -7.51 6.52 -25.76
C ASN A 194 -7.47 5.21 -26.57
N PHE A 195 -6.92 4.16 -25.98
CA PHE A 195 -6.74 2.86 -26.61
C PHE A 195 -7.70 1.82 -26.00
N SER A 196 -8.25 0.96 -26.86
CA SER A 196 -8.92 -0.27 -26.42
C SER A 196 -7.93 -1.21 -25.73
N LYS A 197 -8.41 -2.03 -24.78
CA LYS A 197 -7.61 -3.07 -24.08
C LYS A 197 -6.89 -4.02 -25.06
N TYR A 198 -7.44 -4.18 -26.26
CA TYR A 198 -6.91 -5.05 -27.31
C TYR A 198 -5.78 -4.46 -28.17
N HIS A 199 -5.59 -3.12 -28.19
CA HIS A 199 -4.54 -2.49 -29.00
C HIS A 199 -3.16 -3.06 -28.67
N ILE A 200 -2.41 -3.45 -29.70
CA ILE A 200 -1.00 -3.76 -29.58
C ILE A 200 -0.24 -2.45 -29.57
N LEU A 201 0.53 -2.19 -28.52
CA LEU A 201 1.35 -0.99 -28.42
C LEU A 201 2.76 -1.25 -28.96
N PRO A 202 3.38 -0.31 -29.69
CA PRO A 202 4.61 -0.52 -30.48
C PRO A 202 5.90 -0.56 -29.65
N PHE A 203 5.87 -1.12 -28.42
CA PHE A 203 7.03 -1.22 -27.55
C PHE A 203 7.78 -2.52 -27.81
N ILE A 204 9.05 -2.45 -28.16
CA ILE A 204 9.86 -3.59 -28.65
C ILE A 204 10.89 -4.08 -27.63
N GLU A 205 11.28 -3.22 -26.68
CA GLU A 205 12.15 -3.61 -25.56
C GLU A 205 11.62 -3.03 -24.25
N LYS A 206 11.77 -3.78 -23.17
CA LYS A 206 11.37 -3.39 -21.81
C LYS A 206 12.59 -3.48 -20.90
N GLY A 207 12.96 -2.36 -20.28
CA GLY A 207 14.06 -2.27 -19.32
C GLY A 207 13.66 -2.75 -17.91
N GLN A 208 14.60 -2.64 -16.96
CA GLN A 208 14.34 -3.02 -15.57
C GLN A 208 13.43 -2.01 -14.86
N ILE A 209 12.62 -2.50 -13.90
CA ILE A 209 11.78 -1.66 -13.04
C ILE A 209 12.70 -0.80 -12.15
N LYS A 210 12.56 0.52 -12.22
CA LYS A 210 13.47 1.44 -11.48
C LYS A 210 12.78 2.16 -10.31
N LYS A 211 11.45 2.06 -10.14
CA LYS A 211 10.74 2.64 -8.99
C LYS A 211 9.34 2.05 -8.81
N GLU A 212 9.07 1.43 -7.65
CA GLU A 212 7.72 1.14 -7.14
C GLU A 212 7.43 2.21 -6.06
N GLY A 213 6.62 3.22 -6.39
CA GLY A 213 6.10 4.19 -5.43
C GLY A 213 4.62 3.93 -5.16
N GLY A 214 4.09 4.39 -4.03
CA GLY A 214 2.72 4.09 -3.59
C GLY A 214 1.55 4.58 -4.48
N PHE A 215 1.82 5.23 -5.62
CA PHE A 215 0.80 5.81 -6.51
C PHE A 215 1.03 5.54 -8.00
N SER A 216 2.22 5.09 -8.41
CA SER A 216 2.53 4.85 -9.82
C SER A 216 3.73 3.91 -10.01
N GLU A 217 3.71 3.13 -11.08
CA GLU A 217 4.83 2.28 -11.53
C GLU A 217 5.50 2.93 -12.75
N VAL A 218 6.83 3.01 -12.77
CA VAL A 218 7.57 3.56 -13.93
C VAL A 218 8.41 2.48 -14.59
N TYR A 219 8.16 2.25 -15.87
CA TYR A 219 8.86 1.27 -16.70
C TYR A 219 9.67 1.96 -17.79
N GLU A 220 10.86 1.43 -18.07
CA GLU A 220 11.63 1.80 -19.25
C GLU A 220 11.17 0.98 -20.46
N TYR A 221 10.93 1.64 -21.59
CA TYR A 221 10.59 0.99 -22.84
C TYR A 221 11.30 1.62 -24.04
N VAL A 222 11.54 0.82 -25.08
CA VAL A 222 11.91 1.29 -26.42
C VAL A 222 10.69 1.14 -27.33
N ILE A 223 10.34 2.22 -28.04
CA ILE A 223 9.28 2.21 -29.05
C ILE A 223 9.93 1.95 -30.42
N HIS A 224 9.26 1.16 -31.26
CA HIS A 224 9.69 0.95 -32.64
C HIS A 224 9.86 2.31 -33.37
N ALA A 225 10.98 2.51 -34.06
CA ALA A 225 11.36 3.81 -34.64
C ALA A 225 10.27 4.39 -35.59
N GLU A 226 9.61 3.55 -36.37
CA GLU A 226 8.53 3.96 -37.28
C GLU A 226 7.22 4.36 -36.58
N HIS A 227 7.08 4.04 -35.29
CA HIS A 227 5.90 4.33 -34.47
C HIS A 227 6.12 5.48 -33.47
N GLN A 228 7.29 6.12 -33.50
CA GLN A 228 7.61 7.25 -32.64
C GLN A 228 8.17 8.43 -33.44
N LYS A 229 7.37 9.47 -33.59
CA LYS A 229 7.72 10.72 -34.30
C LYS A 229 7.85 11.92 -33.34
N VAL A 230 7.99 11.69 -32.04
CA VAL A 230 8.08 12.72 -30.99
C VAL A 230 9.53 13.05 -30.59
N ILE A 231 10.49 12.14 -30.81
CA ILE A 231 11.90 12.40 -30.54
C ILE A 231 12.69 12.13 -31.82
N ALA A 232 13.43 13.13 -32.28
CA ALA A 232 14.40 12.95 -33.34
C ALA A 232 15.56 12.07 -32.83
N VAL A 233 15.76 10.91 -33.44
CA VAL A 233 16.81 9.98 -33.05
C VAL A 233 17.91 10.00 -34.12
N PRO A 234 19.17 10.34 -33.76
CA PRO A 234 20.28 10.26 -34.69
C PRO A 234 20.48 8.84 -35.21
N TYR A 235 21.03 8.71 -36.42
CA TYR A 235 21.25 7.42 -37.07
C TYR A 235 22.11 6.49 -36.19
N GLY A 236 21.58 5.32 -35.82
CA GLY A 236 22.28 4.33 -34.97
C GLY A 236 21.99 4.41 -33.47
N HIS A 237 21.12 5.33 -33.01
CA HIS A 237 20.69 5.40 -31.62
C HIS A 237 19.23 4.95 -31.44
N THR A 238 18.85 4.55 -30.23
CA THR A 238 17.47 4.18 -29.87
C THR A 238 16.92 5.11 -28.80
N ALA A 239 15.74 5.67 -29.03
CA ALA A 239 15.06 6.49 -28.03
C ALA A 239 14.41 5.61 -26.96
N ARG A 240 14.67 5.95 -25.70
CA ARG A 240 14.13 5.26 -24.52
C ARG A 240 13.08 6.15 -23.85
N PHE A 241 12.01 5.52 -23.39
CA PHE A 241 10.83 6.16 -22.84
C PHE A 241 10.55 5.64 -21.44
N ALA A 242 10.13 6.53 -20.55
CA ALA A 242 9.59 6.18 -19.24
C ALA A 242 8.05 6.14 -19.33
N ILE A 243 7.45 5.00 -19.04
CA ILE A 243 5.99 4.82 -18.96
C ILE A 243 5.59 4.75 -17.49
N LYS A 244 4.95 5.82 -17.01
CA LYS A 244 4.37 5.92 -15.67
C LYS A 244 2.92 5.43 -15.72
N LYS A 245 2.63 4.26 -15.14
CA LYS A 245 1.27 3.72 -14.93
C LYS A 245 0.73 4.20 -13.60
N LEU A 246 -0.49 4.74 -13.55
CA LEU A 246 -1.15 5.10 -12.28
C LEU A 246 -1.74 3.84 -11.62
N ILE A 247 -1.57 3.69 -10.29
CA ILE A 247 -2.00 2.50 -9.52
C ILE A 247 -3.42 2.65 -8.93
N LYS A 248 -3.99 3.87 -8.88
CA LYS A 248 -5.34 4.09 -8.35
C LYS A 248 -6.42 3.72 -9.39
N GLU A 249 -7.40 2.94 -8.98
CA GLU A 249 -8.70 2.87 -9.65
C GLU A 249 -9.57 4.03 -9.13
N ALA A 250 -9.83 5.02 -9.96
CA ALA A 250 -10.89 5.99 -9.66
C ALA A 250 -12.25 5.27 -9.81
N PRO A 251 -13.18 5.42 -8.86
CA PRO A 251 -14.55 4.92 -9.04
C PRO A 251 -15.19 5.59 -10.26
N GLU A 252 -15.95 4.82 -11.05
CA GLU A 252 -16.42 5.18 -12.41
C GLU A 252 -17.32 6.44 -12.50
N ASN A 253 -17.61 7.14 -11.38
CA ASN A 253 -18.48 8.32 -11.32
C ASN A 253 -17.91 9.52 -10.54
N SER A 254 -16.58 9.73 -10.51
CA SER A 254 -16.00 11.01 -10.02
C SER A 254 -16.15 12.12 -11.07
N PRO A 255 -16.75 13.30 -10.76
CA PRO A 255 -16.85 14.44 -11.68
C PRO A 255 -15.50 15.09 -12.04
N HIS A 256 -14.43 14.67 -11.38
CA HIS A 256 -13.06 15.18 -11.58
C HIS A 256 -12.09 14.00 -11.62
N ASP A 257 -11.70 13.59 -12.83
CA ASP A 257 -10.67 12.56 -13.01
C ASP A 257 -9.30 13.18 -12.68
N GLU A 258 -8.65 12.72 -11.61
CA GLU A 258 -7.30 13.15 -11.20
C GLU A 258 -6.31 13.00 -12.38
N TYR A 259 -6.52 11.99 -13.24
CA TYR A 259 -5.76 11.80 -14.47
C TYR A 259 -5.95 12.93 -15.48
N ASP A 260 -7.16 13.47 -15.62
CA ASP A 260 -7.46 14.54 -16.57
C ASP A 260 -6.93 15.89 -16.08
N GLN A 261 -6.99 16.15 -14.77
CA GLN A 261 -6.36 17.33 -14.16
C GLN A 261 -4.83 17.25 -14.27
N GLU A 262 -4.29 16.08 -13.91
CA GLU A 262 -3.05 15.47 -14.36
C GLU A 262 -2.63 16.01 -15.74
N ALA A 263 -3.16 15.34 -16.77
CA ALA A 263 -2.92 15.58 -18.18
C ALA A 263 -3.07 17.05 -18.60
N ALA A 264 -4.05 17.79 -18.08
CA ALA A 264 -4.26 19.19 -18.43
C ALA A 264 -3.17 20.13 -17.89
N ALA A 265 -2.80 20.00 -16.61
CA ALA A 265 -1.68 20.77 -16.03
C ALA A 265 -0.37 20.42 -16.74
N LEU A 266 -0.23 19.13 -17.04
CA LEU A 266 0.91 18.59 -17.74
C LEU A 266 1.02 19.18 -19.17
N ASP A 267 -0.06 19.21 -19.96
CA ASP A 267 -0.09 19.81 -21.30
C ASP A 267 0.24 21.31 -21.28
N LYS A 268 -0.25 22.05 -20.28
CA LYS A 268 0.10 23.47 -20.09
C LYS A 268 1.59 23.67 -19.80
N ILE A 269 2.17 22.90 -18.88
CA ILE A 269 3.59 22.98 -18.52
C ILE A 269 4.48 22.62 -19.72
N ASN A 270 4.07 21.68 -20.58
CA ASN A 270 4.81 21.34 -21.80
C ASN A 270 5.01 22.54 -22.73
N LYS A 271 4.10 23.52 -22.72
CA LYS A 271 4.20 24.75 -23.53
C LYS A 271 5.32 25.69 -23.07
N LEU A 272 5.84 25.53 -21.84
CA LEU A 272 7.01 26.28 -21.36
C LEU A 272 8.28 25.97 -22.15
N SER A 273 8.40 24.77 -22.73
CA SER A 273 9.57 24.33 -23.51
C SER A 273 10.93 24.67 -22.86
N HIS A 274 11.06 24.39 -21.56
CA HIS A 274 12.26 24.73 -20.79
C HIS A 274 13.23 23.54 -20.65
N ASN A 275 14.53 23.78 -20.85
CA ASN A 275 15.56 22.72 -20.85
C ASN A 275 15.69 21.97 -19.52
N HIS A 276 15.37 22.61 -18.40
CA HIS A 276 15.42 22.04 -17.04
C HIS A 276 14.05 21.58 -16.50
N ILE A 277 13.04 21.44 -17.35
CA ILE A 277 11.75 20.81 -17.02
C ILE A 277 11.59 19.55 -17.89
N ILE A 278 11.15 18.44 -17.32
CA ILE A 278 10.96 17.21 -18.10
C ILE A 278 9.82 17.39 -19.12
N PRO A 279 10.07 17.22 -20.44
CA PRO A 279 9.00 17.26 -21.43
C PRO A 279 8.15 15.99 -21.33
N ARG A 280 6.83 16.14 -21.49
CA ARG A 280 5.92 15.01 -21.65
C ARG A 280 5.59 14.73 -23.08
N ILE A 281 5.52 13.44 -23.39
CA ILE A 281 5.46 12.91 -24.75
C ILE A 281 4.04 12.49 -25.06
N ALA A 282 3.37 11.78 -24.15
CA ALA A 282 1.96 11.43 -24.29
C ALA A 282 1.30 11.15 -22.94
N ALA A 283 -0.02 11.29 -22.89
CA ALA A 283 -0.90 10.74 -21.87
C ALA A 283 -1.86 9.78 -22.57
N PHE A 284 -1.99 8.54 -22.11
CA PHE A 284 -2.91 7.61 -22.74
C PHE A 284 -3.65 6.69 -21.77
N THR A 285 -4.84 6.28 -22.18
CA THR A 285 -5.65 5.27 -21.47
C THR A 285 -5.64 3.96 -22.25
N ARG A 286 -5.66 2.82 -21.56
CA ARG A 286 -5.85 1.50 -22.18
C ARG A 286 -6.77 0.65 -21.32
N GLY A 287 -8.03 0.53 -21.74
CA GLY A 287 -9.09 0.02 -20.85
C GLY A 287 -9.23 0.91 -19.61
N GLN A 288 -9.19 0.31 -18.42
CA GLN A 288 -9.25 1.06 -17.15
C GLN A 288 -7.89 1.65 -16.72
N ASN A 289 -6.78 1.21 -17.32
CA ASN A 289 -5.45 1.69 -16.94
C ASN A 289 -5.14 3.08 -17.52
N ARG A 290 -4.42 3.90 -16.75
CA ARG A 290 -4.00 5.27 -17.10
C ARG A 290 -2.47 5.39 -17.12
N TYR A 291 -1.92 6.00 -18.16
CA TYR A 291 -0.48 6.09 -18.40
C TYR A 291 -0.02 7.50 -18.79
N PHE A 292 1.19 7.86 -18.37
CA PHE A 292 1.95 9.00 -18.86
C PHE A 292 3.29 8.53 -19.43
N MET A 293 3.69 9.12 -20.55
CA MET A 293 4.93 8.81 -21.25
C MET A 293 5.89 10.01 -21.22
N PHE A 294 7.10 9.77 -20.77
CA PHE A 294 8.19 10.75 -20.65
C PHE A 294 9.44 10.24 -21.36
N GLN A 295 10.40 11.15 -21.60
CA GLN A 295 11.74 10.73 -21.99
C GLN A 295 12.41 10.00 -20.82
N TRP A 296 13.12 8.90 -21.11
CA TRP A 296 13.88 8.19 -20.09
C TRP A 296 15.12 9.00 -19.66
N ALA A 297 15.32 9.12 -18.34
CA ALA A 297 16.49 9.76 -17.75
C ALA A 297 17.63 8.73 -17.59
N ASP A 298 18.47 8.64 -18.60
CA ASP A 298 19.63 7.74 -18.68
C ASP A 298 20.67 7.97 -17.56
N GLY A 299 20.75 9.18 -17.01
CA GLY A 299 21.60 9.53 -15.87
C GLY A 299 21.01 9.26 -14.47
N GLY A 300 19.78 8.75 -14.37
CA GLY A 300 19.10 8.51 -13.09
C GLY A 300 18.60 9.80 -12.40
N ASN A 301 18.34 9.74 -11.09
CA ASN A 301 18.01 10.92 -10.27
C ASN A 301 19.23 11.39 -9.44
N LEU A 302 19.15 12.58 -8.85
CA LEU A 302 20.28 13.13 -8.08
C LEU A 302 20.65 12.31 -6.84
N GLN A 303 19.67 11.73 -6.14
CA GLN A 303 19.95 10.91 -4.95
C GLN A 303 20.80 9.68 -5.28
N ASP A 304 20.39 8.94 -6.33
CA ASP A 304 21.14 7.77 -6.80
C ASP A 304 22.53 8.18 -7.31
N PHE A 305 22.63 9.33 -8.00
CA PHE A 305 23.92 9.85 -8.45
C PHE A 305 24.88 10.13 -7.28
N TRP A 306 24.39 10.75 -6.20
CA TRP A 306 25.22 11.00 -5.02
C TRP A 306 25.62 9.71 -4.31
N LYS A 307 24.72 8.72 -4.27
CA LYS A 307 24.96 7.43 -3.62
C LYS A 307 25.98 6.57 -4.38
N ASP A 308 25.89 6.56 -5.70
CA ASP A 308 26.68 5.67 -6.55
C ASP A 308 28.04 6.26 -6.94
N LYS A 309 28.24 7.57 -6.74
CA LYS A 309 29.50 8.26 -7.05
C LYS A 309 30.22 8.72 -5.79
N PRO A 310 31.53 8.45 -5.68
CA PRO A 310 32.34 9.04 -4.62
C PRO A 310 32.35 10.58 -4.75
N PRO A 311 32.69 11.32 -3.68
CA PRO A 311 32.87 12.76 -3.75
C PRO A 311 33.82 13.12 -4.91
N PRO A 312 33.42 14.05 -5.80
CA PRO A 312 34.17 14.36 -7.01
C PRO A 312 35.41 15.19 -6.69
N ASP A 313 36.39 15.15 -7.59
CA ASP A 313 37.47 16.13 -7.58
C ASP A 313 36.89 17.51 -7.91
N LEU A 314 37.05 18.47 -7.01
CA LEU A 314 36.47 19.81 -7.09
C LEU A 314 37.29 20.72 -8.02
N GLY A 315 37.58 20.22 -9.23
CA GLY A 315 38.20 21.00 -10.28
C GLY A 315 37.31 22.15 -10.72
N ALA A 316 37.93 23.26 -11.15
CA ALA A 316 37.23 24.50 -11.50
C ALA A 316 36.05 24.30 -12.46
N ARG A 317 36.25 23.45 -13.49
CA ARG A 317 35.23 23.16 -14.49
C ARG A 317 34.01 22.46 -13.91
N PHE A 318 34.23 21.50 -13.02
CA PHE A 318 33.14 20.74 -12.40
C PHE A 318 32.29 21.62 -11.47
N VAL A 319 32.93 22.49 -10.68
CA VAL A 319 32.24 23.48 -9.82
C VAL A 319 31.42 24.45 -10.67
N PHE A 320 31.98 24.94 -11.77
CA PHE A 320 31.27 25.80 -12.72
C PHE A 320 30.01 25.11 -13.29
N ASP A 321 30.17 23.87 -13.76
CA ASP A 321 29.08 23.10 -14.35
C ASP A 321 27.95 22.82 -13.32
N ILE A 322 28.28 22.57 -12.04
CA ILE A 322 27.30 22.43 -10.95
C ILE A 322 26.47 23.71 -10.75
N ILE A 323 27.14 24.86 -10.66
CA ILE A 323 26.47 26.15 -10.46
C ILE A 323 25.58 26.46 -11.67
N GLN A 324 26.04 26.12 -12.88
CA GLN A 324 25.25 26.24 -14.10
C GLN A 324 23.97 25.36 -14.06
N GLN A 325 24.06 24.13 -13.56
CA GLN A 325 22.87 23.28 -13.38
C GLN A 325 21.89 23.86 -12.34
N LEU A 326 22.39 24.35 -11.20
CA LEU A 326 21.55 25.00 -10.19
C LEU A 326 20.86 26.26 -10.71
N ARG A 327 21.57 27.06 -11.52
CA ARG A 327 21.02 28.24 -12.20
C ARG A 327 19.88 27.84 -13.14
N GLY A 328 20.08 26.75 -13.89
CA GLY A 328 19.05 26.19 -14.76
C GLY A 328 17.80 25.72 -14.02
N LEU A 329 17.95 25.10 -12.84
CA LEU A 329 16.83 24.71 -11.97
C LEU A 329 16.11 25.93 -11.38
N ALA A 330 16.84 26.95 -10.95
CA ALA A 330 16.25 28.20 -10.44
C ALA A 330 15.46 28.93 -11.53
N ASP A 331 15.98 28.97 -12.76
CA ASP A 331 15.30 29.56 -13.92
C ASP A 331 14.03 28.79 -14.31
N ALA A 332 14.07 27.45 -14.25
CA ALA A 332 12.90 26.61 -14.46
C ALA A 332 11.78 26.90 -13.45
N LEU A 333 12.13 27.05 -12.17
CA LEU A 333 11.18 27.42 -11.13
C LEU A 333 10.62 28.83 -11.34
N ASP A 334 11.44 29.79 -11.75
CA ASP A 334 11.00 31.15 -12.05
C ASP A 334 9.95 31.17 -13.17
N HIS A 335 10.20 30.46 -14.28
CA HIS A 335 9.26 30.34 -15.39
C HIS A 335 7.96 29.63 -14.98
N LEU A 336 8.05 28.58 -14.15
CA LEU A 336 6.88 27.90 -13.61
C LEU A 336 6.04 28.81 -12.70
N HIS A 337 6.72 29.61 -11.87
CA HIS A 337 6.12 30.55 -10.92
C HIS A 337 5.49 31.78 -11.57
N ARG A 338 5.85 32.09 -12.82
CA ARG A 338 5.38 33.25 -13.61
C ARG A 338 4.54 32.89 -14.83
N PHE A 339 4.24 31.62 -15.04
CA PHE A 339 3.41 31.20 -16.16
C PHE A 339 2.03 31.91 -16.13
N GLY A 340 1.58 32.42 -17.28
CA GLY A 340 0.33 33.19 -17.44
C GLY A 340 0.51 34.41 -18.37
N PRO A 341 -0.52 34.88 -19.09
CA PRO A 341 -0.41 36.03 -19.98
C PRO A 341 -0.15 37.31 -19.20
N SER A 342 0.83 38.10 -19.65
CA SER A 342 1.27 39.35 -19.05
C SER A 342 0.39 40.56 -19.40
N ASP A 343 -0.71 40.37 -20.13
CA ASP A 343 -1.59 41.45 -20.62
C ASP A 343 -3.01 41.36 -20.02
N SER A 344 -3.33 42.38 -19.23
CA SER A 344 -4.66 43.00 -19.00
C SER A 344 -5.91 42.20 -18.57
N ASP A 345 -5.88 40.89 -18.32
CA ASP A 345 -7.03 40.17 -17.73
C ASP A 345 -6.67 39.49 -16.39
N ALA A 346 -7.50 39.73 -15.37
CA ALA A 346 -7.23 39.52 -13.95
C ALA A 346 -7.21 38.04 -13.46
N THR A 347 -6.63 37.11 -14.21
CA THR A 347 -6.40 35.71 -13.79
C THR A 347 -5.04 35.18 -14.24
N SER A 348 -3.95 35.62 -13.60
CA SER A 348 -2.61 35.07 -13.88
C SER A 348 -2.45 33.65 -13.32
N GLU A 349 -2.32 32.65 -14.19
CA GLU A 349 -2.24 31.21 -13.87
C GLU A 349 -0.85 30.73 -13.36
N SER A 350 -0.46 31.02 -12.11
CA SER A 350 0.86 30.58 -11.59
C SER A 350 0.89 29.12 -11.09
N PHE A 351 1.98 28.39 -11.36
CA PHE A 351 2.19 27.02 -10.89
C PHE A 351 3.24 26.95 -9.77
N ARG A 352 3.00 26.09 -8.76
CA ARG A 352 4.00 25.68 -7.74
C ARG A 352 4.26 24.18 -7.83
N HIS A 353 5.51 23.75 -7.67
CA HIS A 353 5.88 22.33 -7.65
C HIS A 353 5.36 21.58 -6.40
N GLY A 354 5.74 22.01 -5.19
CA GLY A 354 5.19 21.51 -3.92
C GLY A 354 5.81 20.23 -3.34
N ASP A 355 6.53 19.41 -4.12
CA ASP A 355 7.29 18.23 -3.62
C ASP A 355 8.70 18.12 -4.23
N LEU A 356 9.48 19.22 -4.19
CA LEU A 356 10.82 19.22 -4.76
C LEU A 356 11.80 18.49 -3.82
N LYS A 357 12.49 17.48 -4.34
CA LYS A 357 13.46 16.64 -3.62
C LYS A 357 14.50 16.03 -4.59
N PRO A 358 15.65 15.53 -4.13
CA PRO A 358 16.70 15.00 -5.02
C PRO A 358 16.20 13.87 -5.95
N GLU A 359 15.23 13.07 -5.50
CA GLU A 359 14.61 11.98 -6.26
C GLU A 359 13.72 12.46 -7.41
N ASN A 360 13.30 13.73 -7.39
CA ASN A 360 12.47 14.39 -8.40
C ASN A 360 13.29 15.31 -9.33
N ILE A 361 14.63 15.30 -9.22
CA ILE A 361 15.53 15.95 -10.17
C ILE A 361 16.26 14.86 -10.95
N LEU A 362 15.94 14.77 -12.25
CA LEU A 362 16.44 13.73 -13.16
C LEU A 362 17.61 14.22 -13.99
N ARG A 363 18.54 13.32 -14.32
CA ARG A 363 19.75 13.61 -15.09
C ARG A 363 19.66 13.01 -16.49
N PHE A 364 19.93 13.83 -17.50
CA PHE A 364 19.99 13.44 -18.91
C PHE A 364 21.42 13.59 -19.43
N LEU A 365 22.03 12.50 -19.86
CA LEU A 365 23.41 12.47 -20.34
C LEU A 365 23.45 12.69 -21.86
N VAL A 366 24.39 13.52 -22.29
CA VAL A 366 24.73 13.69 -23.72
C VAL A 366 26.13 13.14 -24.00
N SER A 367 26.98 13.11 -22.96
CA SER A 367 28.34 12.55 -22.94
C SER A 367 28.72 12.20 -21.49
N ASP A 368 29.93 11.65 -21.28
CA ASP A 368 30.48 11.46 -19.93
C ASP A 368 30.59 12.81 -19.19
N GLY A 369 29.76 13.02 -18.16
CA GLY A 369 29.70 14.28 -17.42
C GLY A 369 28.51 14.41 -16.46
N LEU A 370 28.27 15.64 -15.96
CA LEU A 370 27.18 15.94 -15.01
C LEU A 370 25.79 15.70 -15.59
N GLY A 371 25.65 15.86 -16.91
CA GLY A 371 24.37 15.84 -17.62
C GLY A 371 23.52 17.07 -17.35
N THR A 372 22.38 17.16 -18.01
CA THR A 372 21.39 18.22 -17.77
C THR A 372 20.40 17.77 -16.69
N TRP A 373 20.21 18.60 -15.66
CA TRP A 373 19.28 18.31 -14.55
C TRP A 373 17.89 18.86 -14.86
N LYS A 374 16.86 18.01 -14.84
CA LYS A 374 15.48 18.40 -15.12
C LYS A 374 14.56 18.09 -13.95
N ILE A 375 13.68 19.04 -13.62
CA ILE A 375 12.63 18.85 -12.61
C ILE A 375 11.57 17.90 -13.17
N ALA A 376 11.19 16.88 -12.39
CA ALA A 376 10.22 15.85 -12.74
C ALA A 376 9.16 15.67 -11.63
N ASP A 377 8.16 14.82 -11.90
CA ASP A 377 7.05 14.50 -10.99
C ASP A 377 6.15 15.68 -10.61
N MET A 378 5.74 16.45 -11.62
CA MET A 378 4.82 17.59 -11.52
C MET A 378 3.36 17.20 -11.19
N GLY A 379 3.07 15.94 -10.85
CA GLY A 379 1.71 15.42 -10.60
C GLY A 379 1.01 15.98 -9.36
N LEU A 380 1.74 16.75 -8.53
CA LEU A 380 1.23 17.50 -7.39
C LEU A 380 1.23 19.02 -7.60
N ALA A 381 1.58 19.49 -8.81
CA ALA A 381 1.69 20.91 -9.09
C ALA A 381 0.32 21.59 -8.95
N LYS A 382 0.21 22.54 -8.01
CA LYS A 382 -1.05 23.23 -7.68
C LYS A 382 -1.16 24.54 -8.46
N HIS A 383 -2.25 24.71 -9.19
CA HIS A 383 -2.63 25.96 -9.88
C HIS A 383 -3.10 27.01 -8.86
N HIS A 384 -2.52 28.21 -8.88
CA HIS A 384 -2.92 29.30 -7.98
C HIS A 384 -3.62 30.42 -8.74
N MET A 385 -4.93 30.57 -8.50
CA MET A 385 -5.70 31.79 -8.77
C MET A 385 -5.72 32.67 -7.50
N SER A 386 -5.43 33.97 -7.59
CA SER A 386 -5.74 34.93 -6.50
C SER A 386 -5.93 36.35 -7.03
N PRO A 387 -6.85 37.16 -6.45
CA PRO A 387 -6.51 37.93 -5.24
C PRO A 387 -7.53 37.83 -4.08
N THR A 388 -7.02 38.20 -2.90
CA THR A 388 -7.53 38.11 -1.52
C THR A 388 -8.89 38.78 -1.21
N HIS A 389 -9.66 39.24 -2.18
CA HIS A 389 -10.85 40.09 -1.94
C HIS A 389 -12.21 39.40 -1.96
N VAL A 390 -12.29 38.13 -2.38
CA VAL A 390 -13.57 37.38 -2.46
C VAL A 390 -13.77 36.46 -1.25
N ARG A 391 -12.84 36.45 -0.28
CA ARG A 391 -12.95 35.62 0.94
C ARG A 391 -13.66 36.29 2.10
N ASP A 392 -13.82 37.62 2.08
CA ASP A 392 -14.47 38.37 3.17
C ASP A 392 -15.93 38.76 2.90
N THR A 393 -16.47 38.57 1.69
CA THR A 393 -17.81 39.12 1.31
C THR A 393 -18.91 38.10 1.03
N LEU A 394 -18.64 36.80 0.99
CA LEU A 394 -19.66 35.77 0.81
C LEU A 394 -19.49 34.71 1.89
N GLY A 395 -20.30 34.79 2.95
CA GLY A 395 -20.32 33.87 4.09
C GLY A 395 -20.72 32.43 3.73
N VAL A 396 -19.92 31.76 2.91
CA VAL A 396 -20.05 30.36 2.51
C VAL A 396 -18.68 29.71 2.75
N HIS A 397 -18.54 28.97 3.85
CA HIS A 397 -17.28 28.28 4.21
C HIS A 397 -17.07 27.00 3.37
N GLY A 398 -17.11 27.14 2.05
CA GLY A 398 -16.63 26.14 1.09
C GLY A 398 -15.22 26.52 0.67
N HIS A 399 -14.20 26.02 1.38
CA HIS A 399 -12.81 26.22 0.99
C HIS A 399 -12.16 24.86 0.77
N ALA A 400 -11.97 24.53 -0.51
CA ALA A 400 -11.07 23.51 -1.00
C ALA A 400 -9.69 23.73 -0.38
N GLN A 401 -9.44 23.05 0.74
CA GLN A 401 -8.09 22.86 1.24
C GLN A 401 -7.35 22.03 0.20
N THR A 402 -6.15 22.47 -0.16
CA THR A 402 -5.24 21.78 -1.06
C THR A 402 -4.90 20.37 -0.54
N SER A 403 -5.79 19.43 -0.82
CA SER A 403 -5.82 18.05 -0.37
C SER A 403 -4.79 17.22 -1.12
N THR A 404 -3.57 17.16 -0.55
CA THR A 404 -2.59 16.08 -0.73
C THR A 404 -1.51 16.28 0.33
N ARG A 405 -1.53 15.52 1.44
CA ARG A 405 -0.41 15.38 2.39
C ARG A 405 0.66 14.43 1.81
N TYR A 406 1.19 14.75 0.64
CA TYR A 406 2.21 13.94 -0.03
C TYR A 406 3.42 14.77 -0.44
N GLY A 407 3.93 15.59 0.48
CA GLY A 407 5.31 16.04 0.44
C GLY A 407 6.20 15.06 1.20
N THR A 408 7.42 14.80 0.73
CA THR A 408 8.44 14.21 1.62
C THR A 408 8.71 15.25 2.72
N ALA A 409 8.15 15.04 3.92
CA ALA A 409 8.14 16.00 5.03
C ALA A 409 9.50 16.65 5.35
N ARG A 410 10.60 15.95 5.04
CA ARG A 410 11.99 16.43 5.15
C ARG A 410 12.24 17.76 4.44
N TYR A 411 11.71 17.95 3.23
CA TYR A 411 11.97 19.11 2.37
C TYR A 411 10.89 20.19 2.48
N GLU A 412 9.91 20.02 3.37
CA GLU A 412 8.84 20.99 3.61
C GLU A 412 9.34 22.20 4.40
N PRO A 413 8.83 23.41 4.07
CA PRO A 413 9.24 24.63 4.76
C PRO A 413 8.48 24.87 6.06
N PRO A 414 9.00 25.74 6.96
CA PRO A 414 8.43 25.97 8.29
C PRO A 414 7.01 26.52 8.27
N GLU A 415 6.61 27.27 7.24
CA GLU A 415 5.24 27.79 7.12
C GLU A 415 4.18 26.70 7.00
N VAL A 416 4.56 25.46 6.64
CA VAL A 416 3.66 24.30 6.70
C VAL A 416 3.14 24.11 8.12
N PHE A 417 4.05 24.27 9.11
CA PHE A 417 3.77 24.18 10.53
C PHE A 417 3.25 25.50 11.12
N THR A 418 3.86 26.64 10.83
CA THR A 418 3.52 27.92 11.48
C THR A 418 2.23 28.56 10.97
N LYS A 419 1.83 28.27 9.72
CA LYS A 419 0.61 28.81 9.08
C LYS A 419 -0.19 27.71 8.36
N PRO A 420 -0.73 26.70 9.07
CA PRO A 420 -1.29 25.50 8.46
C PRO A 420 -2.52 25.77 7.55
N LEU A 421 -3.26 26.84 7.83
CA LEU A 421 -4.49 27.22 7.11
C LEU A 421 -4.26 28.26 6.00
N ALA A 422 -3.04 28.80 5.86
CA ALA A 422 -2.74 29.84 4.86
C ALA A 422 -2.43 29.25 3.48
N ALA A 423 -2.80 29.98 2.42
CA ALA A 423 -2.38 29.67 1.07
C ALA A 423 -0.85 29.61 1.00
N ARG A 424 -0.32 28.53 0.42
CA ARG A 424 1.13 28.29 0.38
C ARG A 424 1.80 29.22 -0.64
N SER A 425 2.94 29.80 -0.28
CA SER A 425 3.72 30.69 -1.14
C SER A 425 4.49 29.92 -2.22
N ARG A 426 4.88 30.61 -3.31
CA ARG A 426 5.84 30.12 -4.31
C ARG A 426 7.25 29.91 -3.72
N ARG A 427 7.57 30.66 -2.66
CA ARG A 427 8.82 30.53 -1.87
C ARG A 427 8.93 29.19 -1.11
N TYR A 428 7.91 28.34 -1.19
CA TYR A 428 7.95 26.95 -0.78
C TYR A 428 9.03 26.18 -1.56
N ASP A 429 8.99 26.24 -2.90
CA ASP A 429 9.91 25.47 -3.75
C ASP A 429 11.36 25.94 -3.55
N VAL A 430 11.56 27.22 -3.19
CA VAL A 430 12.87 27.81 -2.89
C VAL A 430 13.48 27.24 -1.61
N TRP A 431 12.68 27.00 -0.57
CA TRP A 431 13.16 26.32 0.65
C TRP A 431 13.55 24.87 0.36
N SER A 432 12.70 24.14 -0.38
CA SER A 432 12.99 22.76 -0.76
C SER A 432 14.28 22.68 -1.59
N LEU A 433 14.51 23.62 -2.52
CA LEU A 433 15.76 23.73 -3.25
C LEU A 433 16.95 24.05 -2.32
N GLY A 434 16.76 24.90 -1.30
CA GLY A 434 17.76 25.17 -0.26
C GLY A 434 18.21 23.92 0.49
N CYS A 435 17.27 23.04 0.86
CA CYS A 435 17.55 21.75 1.47
C CYS A 435 18.39 20.85 0.54
N ILE A 436 18.06 20.82 -0.75
CA ILE A 436 18.76 20.04 -1.78
C ILE A 436 20.19 20.58 -1.98
N VAL A 437 20.37 21.90 -2.04
CA VAL A 437 21.69 22.52 -2.20
C VAL A 437 22.57 22.27 -0.97
N MET A 438 22.01 22.29 0.24
CA MET A 438 22.75 21.92 1.47
C MET A 438 23.27 20.47 1.38
N GLU A 439 22.42 19.52 1.00
CA GLU A 439 22.81 18.12 0.86
C GLU A 439 23.84 17.93 -0.27
N LEU A 440 23.69 18.65 -1.39
CA LEU A 440 24.66 18.67 -2.49
C LEU A 440 26.04 19.16 -2.02
N VAL A 441 26.11 20.24 -1.23
CA VAL A 441 27.39 20.74 -0.71
C VAL A 441 28.04 19.76 0.27
N ILE A 442 27.25 19.09 1.12
CA ILE A 442 27.77 18.02 1.99
C ILE A 442 28.37 16.89 1.14
N TRP A 443 27.68 16.48 0.07
CA TRP A 443 28.20 15.46 -0.84
C TRP A 443 29.48 15.89 -1.55
N LEU A 444 29.54 17.12 -2.06
CA LEU A 444 30.72 17.66 -2.75
C LEU A 444 31.94 17.70 -1.84
N LEU A 445 31.76 18.06 -0.57
CA LEU A 445 32.87 18.25 0.37
C LEU A 445 33.28 16.97 1.10
N TYR A 446 32.34 16.07 1.39
CA TYR A 446 32.57 14.95 2.30
C TYR A 446 32.01 13.59 1.83
N GLY A 447 31.27 13.57 0.72
CA GLY A 447 30.67 12.35 0.18
C GLY A 447 29.34 11.94 0.84
N TYR A 448 28.74 10.88 0.29
CA TYR A 448 27.38 10.46 0.62
C TYR A 448 27.21 9.96 2.07
N ASP A 449 28.23 9.32 2.64
CA ASP A 449 28.18 8.83 4.03
C ASP A 449 27.92 9.96 5.03
N LYS A 450 28.43 11.17 4.75
CA LYS A 450 28.19 12.34 5.58
C LYS A 450 26.80 12.94 5.39
N ILE A 451 26.16 12.77 4.23
CA ILE A 451 24.72 13.05 4.12
C ILE A 451 23.93 12.11 5.05
N GLN A 452 24.28 10.82 5.10
CA GLN A 452 23.61 9.86 5.98
C GLN A 452 23.84 10.17 7.46
N GLU A 453 25.04 10.61 7.84
CA GLU A 453 25.35 11.09 9.19
C GLU A 453 24.53 12.34 9.54
N PHE A 454 24.52 13.33 8.66
CA PHE A 454 23.70 14.54 8.81
C PHE A 454 22.19 14.21 8.96
N LEU A 455 21.71 13.19 8.25
CA LEU A 455 20.34 12.70 8.40
C LEU A 455 20.09 12.03 9.75
N ARG A 456 20.97 11.12 10.18
CA ARG A 456 20.84 10.43 11.49
C ARG A 456 20.89 11.40 12.65
N GLU A 457 21.85 12.33 12.68
CA GLU A 457 21.98 13.32 13.77
C GLU A 457 20.71 14.16 13.92
N ARG A 458 20.02 14.51 12.81
CA ARG A 458 18.75 15.25 12.86
C ARG A 458 17.59 14.43 13.41
N VAL A 459 17.51 13.15 13.10
CA VAL A 459 16.43 12.26 13.60
C VAL A 459 16.64 11.96 15.09
N GLU A 460 17.87 11.65 15.50
CA GLU A 460 18.22 11.34 16.89
C GLU A 460 18.03 12.53 17.84
N CYS A 461 18.16 13.76 17.34
CA CYS A 461 17.97 15.00 18.12
C CYS A 461 16.48 15.44 18.26
N GLY A 462 15.52 14.57 17.92
CA GLY A 462 14.11 14.79 18.23
C GLY A 462 13.25 15.31 17.07
N SER A 463 13.78 15.39 15.84
CA SER A 463 12.91 15.64 14.68
C SER A 463 12.14 14.37 14.31
N GLN A 464 10.80 14.41 14.41
CA GLN A 464 9.95 13.25 14.17
C GLN A 464 10.08 12.65 12.75
N GLN A 465 10.60 13.43 11.78
CA GLN A 465 10.71 13.05 10.36
C GLN A 465 11.98 13.60 9.65
N GLY A 466 12.98 14.12 10.37
CA GLY A 466 14.25 14.60 9.77
C GLY A 466 14.20 15.99 9.12
N GLN A 467 13.29 16.87 9.54
CA GLN A 467 13.05 18.20 8.93
C GLN A 467 14.23 19.16 9.13
N PHE A 468 14.36 20.16 8.25
CA PHE A 468 15.39 21.21 8.35
C PHE A 468 15.07 22.31 9.37
N PHE A 469 13.87 22.30 9.95
CA PHE A 469 13.42 23.23 10.97
C PHE A 469 12.85 22.48 12.18
N GLU A 470 12.72 23.18 13.30
CA GLU A 470 11.96 22.71 14.46
C GLU A 470 10.87 23.72 14.83
N GLY A 471 9.71 23.21 15.24
CA GLY A 471 8.55 23.99 15.63
C GLY A 471 8.47 24.15 17.14
N GLU A 472 8.22 25.37 17.59
CA GLU A 472 8.01 25.69 19.00
C GLU A 472 6.63 26.35 19.19
N ARG A 473 5.85 25.83 20.12
CA ARG A 473 4.56 26.41 20.51
C ARG A 473 4.79 27.39 21.65
N ARG A 474 4.56 28.68 21.39
CA ARG A 474 4.66 29.72 22.44
C ARG A 474 3.45 29.67 23.37
N ALA A 475 3.62 30.21 24.58
CA ALA A 475 2.61 30.21 25.64
C ALA A 475 1.24 30.83 25.24
N GLY A 476 1.19 31.64 24.18
CA GLY A 476 -0.04 32.24 23.63
C GLY A 476 -0.74 31.41 22.53
N GLY A 477 -0.27 30.20 22.23
CA GLY A 477 -0.83 29.36 21.16
C GLY A 477 -0.22 29.57 19.77
N ASP A 478 0.55 30.66 19.59
CA ASP A 478 1.29 30.94 18.35
C ASP A 478 2.34 29.87 18.06
N LEU A 479 2.30 29.36 16.83
CA LEU A 479 3.27 28.41 16.31
C LEU A 479 4.42 29.18 15.68
N THR A 480 5.60 29.05 16.26
CA THR A 480 6.85 29.59 15.70
C THR A 480 7.75 28.46 15.25
N ALA A 481 8.69 28.78 14.37
CA ALA A 481 9.68 27.82 13.91
C ALA A 481 11.05 28.47 13.86
N ARG A 482 12.09 27.65 14.00
CA ARG A 482 13.48 28.06 13.80
C ARG A 482 14.23 26.99 13.03
N LEU A 483 15.39 27.34 12.48
CA LEU A 483 16.27 26.37 11.82
C LEU A 483 16.69 25.30 12.82
N HIS A 484 16.72 24.04 12.39
CA HIS A 484 17.05 22.92 13.29
C HIS A 484 18.50 23.04 13.80
N PRO A 485 18.80 22.83 15.10
CA PRO A 485 20.12 23.05 15.69
C PRO A 485 21.26 22.26 15.00
N ILE A 486 20.98 21.01 14.60
CA ILE A 486 21.92 20.20 13.81
C ILE A 486 22.18 20.80 12.42
N VAL A 487 21.19 21.41 11.77
CA VAL A 487 21.40 22.10 10.49
C VAL A 487 22.32 23.30 10.70
N ASP A 488 22.09 24.09 11.74
CA ASP A 488 22.96 25.21 12.11
C ASP A 488 24.39 24.76 12.47
N LYS A 489 24.54 23.66 13.22
CA LYS A 489 25.84 23.02 13.52
C LYS A 489 26.60 22.64 12.25
N TRP A 490 25.93 21.98 11.31
CA TRP A 490 26.54 21.60 10.04
C TRP A 490 26.82 22.80 9.14
N MET A 491 25.96 23.82 9.13
CA MET A 491 26.23 25.08 8.42
C MET A 491 27.50 25.74 8.93
N LYS A 492 27.68 25.85 10.26
CA LYS A 492 28.91 26.41 10.87
C LYS A 492 30.15 25.61 10.51
N LYS A 493 30.05 24.28 10.52
CA LYS A 493 31.15 23.39 10.13
C LYS A 493 31.54 23.57 8.65
N ILE A 494 30.57 23.56 7.75
CA ILE A 494 30.81 23.74 6.31
C ILE A 494 31.40 25.12 6.04
N MET A 495 30.91 26.15 6.73
CA MET A 495 31.50 27.48 6.63
C MET A 495 32.96 27.49 7.04
N LEU A 496 33.32 26.89 8.18
CA LEU A 496 34.71 26.81 8.64
C LEU A 496 35.61 26.06 7.63
N ASP A 497 35.11 24.97 7.05
CA ASP A 497 35.84 24.17 6.05
C ASP A 497 35.95 24.88 4.68
N LEU A 498 35.07 25.85 4.40
CA LEU A 498 35.10 26.73 3.23
C LEU A 498 35.87 28.04 3.50
N GLU A 499 36.03 28.46 4.75
CA GLU A 499 36.83 29.61 5.21
C GLU A 499 38.34 29.42 4.97
N SER A 500 38.77 28.20 4.64
CA SER A 500 40.13 27.94 4.13
C SER A 500 40.37 28.51 2.71
N ASN A 501 39.31 28.92 2.00
CA ASN A 501 39.37 29.70 0.75
C ASN A 501 38.24 30.76 0.72
N PRO A 502 38.38 31.87 1.48
CA PRO A 502 37.34 32.90 1.59
C PRO A 502 37.03 33.53 0.23
N GLY A 503 35.78 33.43 -0.21
CA GLY A 503 35.32 34.04 -1.46
C GLY A 503 35.44 33.15 -2.70
N GLY A 504 35.56 31.82 -2.58
CA GLY A 504 35.39 30.89 -3.70
C GLY A 504 33.92 30.61 -4.05
N ALA A 505 33.66 30.11 -5.26
CA ALA A 505 32.31 29.93 -5.81
C ALA A 505 31.40 28.99 -4.98
N LEU A 506 31.96 27.94 -4.36
CA LEU A 506 31.21 27.08 -3.43
C LEU A 506 30.88 27.79 -2.11
N GLY A 507 31.77 28.68 -1.65
CA GLY A 507 31.53 29.54 -0.50
C GLY A 507 30.41 30.55 -0.75
N ASP A 508 30.44 31.21 -1.90
CA ASP A 508 29.38 32.14 -2.33
C ASP A 508 28.03 31.40 -2.47
N LEU A 509 28.02 30.21 -3.09
CA LEU A 509 26.81 29.38 -3.18
C LEU A 509 26.27 29.01 -1.79
N PHE A 510 27.12 28.57 -0.87
CA PHE A 510 26.70 28.20 0.48
C PHE A 510 26.23 29.41 1.30
N HIS A 511 26.79 30.58 1.05
CA HIS A 511 26.31 31.84 1.63
C HIS A 511 24.87 32.15 1.21
N LEU A 512 24.49 31.87 -0.04
CA LEU A 512 23.09 31.99 -0.51
C LEU A 512 22.15 31.02 0.21
N VAL A 513 22.58 29.78 0.48
CA VAL A 513 21.76 28.80 1.23
C VAL A 513 21.34 29.38 2.58
N ARG A 514 22.28 29.99 3.30
CA ARG A 514 22.04 30.57 4.64
C ARG A 514 21.22 31.85 4.60
N THR A 515 21.50 32.74 3.65
CA THR A 515 20.96 34.10 3.65
C THR A 515 19.70 34.27 2.80
N GLN A 516 19.40 33.32 1.91
CA GLN A 516 18.32 33.46 0.94
C GLN A 516 17.39 32.24 0.85
N LEU A 517 17.91 31.01 0.99
CA LEU A 517 17.11 29.79 0.77
C LEU A 517 16.52 29.20 2.06
N LEU A 518 17.35 28.88 3.04
CA LEU A 518 16.96 28.28 4.33
C LEU A 518 16.66 29.35 5.40
N VAL A 519 15.90 30.36 5.00
CA VAL A 519 15.43 31.45 5.86
C VAL A 519 13.98 31.19 6.27
N VAL A 520 13.70 31.26 7.57
CA VAL A 520 12.37 30.94 8.12
C VAL A 520 11.35 32.05 7.86
N GLU A 521 11.78 33.32 7.94
CA GLU A 521 10.88 34.46 7.77
C GLU A 521 10.50 34.68 6.30
N LEU A 522 9.21 34.94 6.06
CA LEU A 522 8.66 35.32 4.75
C LEU A 522 8.36 36.82 4.74
N PRO A 523 8.53 37.52 3.60
CA PRO A 523 8.20 38.94 3.52
C PRO A 523 6.69 39.15 3.77
N PRO A 524 6.30 40.28 4.39
CA PRO A 524 4.90 40.63 4.58
C PRO A 524 4.15 40.68 3.24
N ALA A 525 2.89 40.24 3.23
CA ALA A 525 2.07 40.28 2.03
C ALA A 525 1.86 41.75 1.62
N PRO A 526 1.92 42.09 0.32
CA PRO A 526 1.63 43.44 -0.14
C PRO A 526 0.14 43.72 0.08
N ASN A 527 -0.22 44.41 1.16
CA ASN A 527 -1.61 44.79 1.44
C ASN A 527 -1.84 46.27 1.12
N PHE A 528 -2.85 46.50 0.26
CA PHE A 528 -3.87 47.55 0.36
C PHE A 528 -3.42 48.99 0.61
N PHE A 529 -3.28 49.76 -0.47
CA PHE A 529 -3.63 51.18 -0.47
C PHE A 529 -4.92 51.38 -1.28
N LEU A 530 -6.01 51.58 -0.52
CA LEU A 530 -7.19 52.42 -0.74
C LEU A 530 -7.81 52.62 -2.14
N ASN A 531 -9.13 52.41 -2.16
CA ASN A 531 -10.13 53.10 -2.99
C ASN A 531 -9.77 54.57 -3.29
N VAL A 532 -9.59 54.89 -4.57
CA VAL A 532 -9.84 56.24 -5.14
C VAL A 532 -10.50 56.06 -6.52
N PRO A 533 -11.58 56.78 -6.87
CA PRO A 533 -12.24 56.64 -8.18
C PRO A 533 -11.41 57.23 -9.33
N GLN A 534 -11.63 56.67 -10.51
CA GLN A 534 -10.98 56.94 -11.80
C GLN A 534 -10.86 58.42 -12.21
N ILE A 535 -9.70 58.80 -12.77
CA ILE A 535 -9.56 59.79 -13.86
C ILE A 535 -8.50 59.25 -14.85
N ALA A 536 -8.79 59.33 -16.15
CA ALA A 536 -7.98 58.84 -17.28
C ALA A 536 -6.89 59.87 -17.72
N PRO A 537 -6.11 59.65 -18.80
CA PRO A 537 -4.71 59.24 -18.75
C PRO A 537 -3.72 60.29 -19.31
N ALA A 538 -2.45 60.30 -18.86
CA ALA A 538 -1.37 60.96 -19.60
C ALA A 538 0.03 60.39 -19.26
N GLN A 539 0.69 59.90 -20.32
CA GLN A 539 2.12 59.90 -20.68
C GLN A 539 3.20 59.80 -19.56
N GLY A 540 4.13 58.84 -19.72
CA GLY A 540 5.30 58.65 -18.84
C GLY A 540 6.36 59.77 -18.92
N PRO A 541 7.61 59.58 -18.46
CA PRO A 541 8.21 58.42 -17.78
C PRO A 541 8.96 58.75 -16.45
N ARG A 542 9.36 57.69 -15.72
CA ARG A 542 10.39 57.62 -14.66
C ARG A 542 10.23 58.47 -13.39
N ILE A 543 10.05 57.81 -12.24
CA ILE A 543 10.58 58.28 -10.95
C ILE A 543 11.20 57.11 -10.16
N GLN A 544 12.43 57.36 -9.72
CA GLN A 544 13.23 56.59 -8.76
C GLN A 544 12.57 56.53 -7.37
N THR A 545 12.81 55.42 -6.68
CA THR A 545 13.00 55.32 -5.21
C THR A 545 11.99 56.00 -4.30
N GLY A 546 11.13 55.19 -3.66
CA GLY A 546 10.27 55.63 -2.57
C GLY A 546 9.84 54.48 -1.65
N ILE A 547 10.79 53.70 -1.13
CA ILE A 547 10.57 52.90 0.09
C ILE A 547 11.29 53.64 1.22
N SER A 548 10.62 54.63 1.79
CA SER A 548 11.04 55.30 3.00
C SER A 548 9.84 55.45 3.92
N GLN A 549 9.49 54.34 4.59
CA GLN A 549 8.85 54.26 5.91
C GLN A 549 8.66 52.78 6.27
N LEU A 550 9.79 52.10 6.52
CA LEU A 550 9.82 50.91 7.38
C LEU A 550 10.51 51.34 8.67
N ASN A 551 9.92 50.98 9.82
CA ASN A 551 10.45 51.28 11.15
C ASN A 551 11.93 50.91 11.24
N ILE A 552 12.70 51.71 11.97
CA ILE A 552 14.16 51.57 12.12
C ILE A 552 14.56 50.19 12.71
N GLU A 553 13.64 49.46 13.32
CA GLU A 553 13.84 48.08 13.80
C GLU A 553 13.73 46.99 12.71
N ASP A 554 13.12 47.26 11.54
CA ASP A 554 12.91 46.26 10.47
C ASP A 554 14.08 46.16 9.46
N LYS A 555 15.08 47.04 9.52
CA LYS A 555 16.20 47.06 8.55
C LYS A 555 17.14 45.84 8.64
N ASN A 556 17.06 45.05 9.71
CA ASN A 556 17.94 43.89 9.94
C ASN A 556 17.24 42.53 9.79
N ARG A 557 15.96 42.47 9.40
CA ARG A 557 15.26 41.20 9.15
C ARG A 557 15.57 40.65 7.76
N ILE A 558 16.06 39.42 7.71
CA ILE A 558 16.36 38.70 6.47
C ILE A 558 15.15 37.84 6.11
N PHE A 559 14.64 37.99 4.88
CA PHE A 559 13.51 37.21 4.37
C PHE A 559 13.96 36.20 3.32
N ARG A 560 13.30 35.04 3.25
CA ARG A 560 13.56 34.04 2.21
C ARG A 560 13.33 34.63 0.82
N SER A 561 14.25 34.42 -0.12
CA SER A 561 14.20 34.92 -1.51
C SER A 561 13.21 34.15 -2.41
N GLY A 562 12.92 34.71 -3.59
CA GLY A 562 12.17 34.05 -4.67
C GLY A 562 13.08 33.32 -5.66
N ALA A 563 12.51 32.55 -6.59
CA ALA A 563 13.29 31.83 -7.60
C ALA A 563 14.08 32.76 -8.54
N GLU A 564 13.49 33.89 -8.96
CA GLU A 564 14.16 34.95 -9.73
C GLU A 564 15.42 35.47 -9.04
N GLN A 565 15.29 35.89 -7.78
CA GLN A 565 16.40 36.44 -6.99
C GLN A 565 17.53 35.40 -6.85
N PHE A 566 17.19 34.13 -6.60
CA PHE A 566 18.20 33.08 -6.53
C PHE A 566 18.90 32.85 -7.87
N ARG A 567 18.16 32.88 -8.99
CA ARG A 567 18.74 32.80 -10.34
C ARG A 567 19.72 33.95 -10.61
N GLU A 568 19.34 35.18 -10.28
CA GLU A 568 20.17 36.37 -10.48
C GLU A 568 21.49 36.30 -9.68
N GLU A 569 21.44 35.78 -8.46
CA GLU A 569 22.65 35.60 -7.64
C GLU A 569 23.56 34.48 -8.16
N LEU A 570 22.98 33.40 -8.71
CA LEU A 570 23.76 32.39 -9.42
C LEU A 570 24.38 32.96 -10.70
N ASP A 571 23.68 33.84 -11.42
CA ASP A 571 24.24 34.58 -12.56
C ASP A 571 25.39 35.50 -12.13
N ASN A 572 25.35 36.09 -10.92
CA ASN A 572 26.47 36.85 -10.37
C ASN A 572 27.69 35.96 -10.10
N ILE A 573 27.49 34.78 -9.49
CA ILE A 573 28.56 33.81 -9.24
C ILE A 573 29.18 33.32 -10.56
N LEU A 574 28.35 32.99 -11.56
CA LEU A 574 28.83 32.58 -12.89
C LEU A 574 29.56 33.71 -13.62
N ARG A 575 29.10 34.96 -13.52
CA ARG A 575 29.79 36.14 -14.09
C ARG A 575 31.16 36.34 -13.44
N ARG A 576 31.28 36.20 -12.12
CA ARG A 576 32.57 36.24 -11.41
C ARG A 576 33.49 35.11 -11.84
N ALA A 577 32.94 33.92 -12.06
CA ALA A 577 33.69 32.77 -12.57
C ALA A 577 34.18 32.94 -14.02
N MET A 578 33.44 33.69 -14.86
CA MET A 578 33.80 33.96 -16.27
C MET A 578 34.65 35.23 -16.47
N GLY A 579 34.69 36.14 -15.49
CA GLY A 579 35.52 37.34 -15.50
C GLY A 579 37.00 36.96 -15.46
N GLY A 580 37.63 36.88 -16.62
CA GLY A 580 38.96 36.29 -16.83
C GLY A 580 40.03 36.80 -15.86
N THR A 581 40.41 35.95 -14.89
CA THR A 581 41.74 35.82 -14.24
C THR A 581 41.72 34.89 -13.01
N ASN A 582 40.56 34.55 -12.43
CA ASN A 582 40.51 33.80 -11.16
C ASN A 582 40.20 32.30 -11.31
N LYS A 583 41.20 31.51 -11.74
CA LYS A 583 41.15 30.04 -11.55
C LYS A 583 40.99 29.68 -10.06
N SER A 584 41.57 30.51 -9.19
CA SER A 584 41.45 30.44 -7.71
C SER A 584 40.03 30.58 -7.17
N TYR A 585 39.10 31.23 -7.89
CA TYR A 585 37.70 31.37 -7.45
C TYR A 585 36.94 30.05 -7.53
N LEU A 586 37.32 29.17 -8.47
CA LEU A 586 36.66 27.88 -8.69
C LEU A 586 37.43 26.68 -8.11
N GLU A 587 38.72 26.84 -7.78
CA GLU A 587 39.58 25.76 -7.26
C GLU A 587 39.60 25.74 -5.72
N ARG A 588 39.57 24.54 -5.12
CA ARG A 588 39.91 24.30 -3.71
C ARG A 588 41.36 23.82 -3.65
N THR A 589 42.27 24.56 -3.03
CA THR A 589 43.67 24.13 -2.87
C THR A 589 43.71 22.86 -2.02
N SER A 590 44.31 21.80 -2.55
CA SER A 590 44.26 20.43 -2.03
C SER A 590 45.27 20.12 -0.91
N ASP A 591 45.62 21.09 -0.07
CA ASP A 591 46.67 20.91 0.94
C ASP A 591 46.19 21.32 2.33
N THR A 592 45.43 20.44 2.99
CA THR A 592 45.45 20.23 4.46
C THR A 592 44.29 19.32 4.85
N TYR A 593 44.54 18.04 5.11
CA TYR A 593 43.97 17.24 6.22
C TYR A 593 44.52 15.81 6.12
N SER A 594 45.81 15.68 6.45
CA SER A 594 46.40 14.40 6.84
C SER A 594 45.77 13.96 8.17
N ARG A 595 45.36 12.69 8.21
CA ARG A 595 44.80 11.96 9.34
C ARG A 595 45.58 12.21 10.64
N CYS A 596 44.94 12.76 11.67
CA CYS A 596 45.40 12.69 13.06
C CYS A 596 44.42 11.83 13.87
N ILE A 597 44.90 10.66 14.28
CA ILE A 597 44.31 9.77 15.29
C ILE A 597 44.98 10.11 16.64
N PRO A 598 44.23 10.34 17.73
CA PRO A 598 44.70 10.21 19.11
C PRO A 598 44.11 8.94 19.80
N PRO A 599 44.67 8.46 20.93
CA PRO A 599 45.39 7.17 20.96
C PRO A 599 44.69 6.05 21.75
N SER A 600 45.00 4.80 21.41
CA SER A 600 44.70 3.60 22.21
C SER A 600 45.93 3.18 23.01
N VAL A 601 45.78 3.14 24.33
CA VAL A 601 46.76 2.61 25.29
C VAL A 601 46.86 1.10 25.15
N ALA A 602 48.08 0.56 25.00
CA ALA A 602 48.46 -0.74 25.54
C ALA A 602 49.96 -0.71 25.88
N PRO A 603 50.38 -1.20 27.07
CA PRO A 603 51.72 -0.95 27.57
C PRO A 603 52.76 -1.96 27.07
N GLN A 604 54.02 -1.50 27.09
CA GLN A 604 55.30 -2.23 27.23
C GLN A 604 56.25 -2.30 26.01
N VAL A 605 57.08 -1.25 25.83
CA VAL A 605 58.57 -1.18 26.10
C VAL A 605 59.45 -2.36 25.63
N PRO A 606 60.71 -2.19 25.12
CA PRO A 606 61.33 -1.11 24.32
C PRO A 606 62.42 -1.55 23.28
N LYS A 607 62.97 -0.55 22.55
CA LYS A 607 64.39 -0.32 22.11
C LYS A 607 64.67 -0.26 20.60
N ARG A 608 65.11 0.95 20.15
CA ARG A 608 66.31 1.36 19.36
C ARG A 608 66.73 0.46 18.16
N ALA A 609 67.15 0.93 16.97
CA ALA A 609 67.88 2.16 16.59
C ALA A 609 67.89 2.41 15.05
N SER A 610 67.82 3.69 14.65
CA SER A 610 68.55 4.43 13.58
C SER A 610 69.08 3.78 12.26
N ASN A 611 68.84 4.54 11.17
CA ASN A 611 69.79 4.97 10.10
C ASN A 611 69.72 4.39 8.66
N THR A 612 69.13 5.21 7.77
CA THR A 612 69.62 5.74 6.45
C THR A 612 69.90 4.84 5.22
N PRO A 613 69.82 5.41 3.98
CA PRO A 613 69.58 4.74 2.68
C PRO A 613 70.79 4.86 1.72
N PRO A 614 70.66 4.94 0.36
CA PRO A 614 70.17 4.05 -0.73
C PRO A 614 71.39 3.67 -1.65
N PRO A 615 71.41 3.64 -3.02
CA PRO A 615 70.47 3.32 -4.13
C PRO A 615 71.03 2.32 -5.20
N ARG A 616 70.24 1.95 -6.23
CA ARG A 616 70.54 1.95 -7.70
C ARG A 616 69.76 0.90 -8.53
N SER A 617 69.18 1.36 -9.63
CA SER A 617 68.64 0.69 -10.84
C SER A 617 69.75 0.05 -11.72
N PRO A 618 69.54 -0.68 -12.87
CA PRO A 618 68.40 -0.66 -13.83
C PRO A 618 68.00 -1.97 -14.59
N GLN A 619 66.84 -1.88 -15.28
CA GLN A 619 66.29 -2.51 -16.53
C GLN A 619 66.93 -3.75 -17.20
N PHE A 620 66.08 -4.66 -17.75
CA PHE A 620 66.24 -5.30 -19.10
C PHE A 620 64.90 -5.85 -19.68
N LEU A 621 64.89 -6.08 -21.01
CA LEU A 621 63.81 -6.11 -22.02
C LEU A 621 63.09 -7.47 -22.31
N ALA A 622 62.01 -7.40 -23.10
CA ALA A 622 60.95 -8.38 -23.50
C ALA A 622 61.35 -9.59 -24.40
N PRO A 623 60.44 -10.56 -24.70
CA PRO A 623 59.74 -10.60 -26.02
C PRO A 623 58.31 -11.24 -26.04
N PRO A 624 57.60 -11.32 -27.22
CA PRO A 624 56.14 -11.46 -27.33
C PRO A 624 55.61 -12.83 -27.86
N GLY A 625 54.31 -13.10 -27.62
CA GLY A 625 53.44 -13.93 -28.48
C GLY A 625 52.86 -15.22 -27.88
N ALA A 626 51.52 -15.28 -27.72
CA ALA A 626 50.63 -16.44 -27.95
C ALA A 626 49.15 -16.14 -27.56
N GLN A 627 48.20 -16.40 -28.46
CA GLN A 627 46.79 -16.76 -28.16
C GLN A 627 46.64 -18.31 -28.33
N PRO A 628 45.53 -19.02 -28.01
CA PRO A 628 44.23 -18.74 -27.32
C PRO A 628 43.96 -19.81 -26.17
N PRO A 629 42.75 -20.07 -25.56
CA PRO A 629 41.45 -20.41 -26.19
C PRO A 629 40.19 -19.73 -25.58
N VAL A 630 39.12 -19.78 -26.36
CA VAL A 630 37.73 -19.45 -26.02
C VAL A 630 37.17 -20.47 -25.01
N GLN A 631 36.52 -20.02 -23.93
CA GLN A 631 35.51 -20.82 -23.20
C GLN A 631 34.54 -19.96 -22.38
N SER A 632 33.26 -20.32 -22.53
CA SER A 632 32.01 -19.82 -21.95
C SER A 632 32.05 -19.28 -20.51
N ARG A 633 31.48 -18.10 -20.27
CA ARG A 633 31.05 -17.67 -18.93
C ARG A 633 29.52 -17.70 -18.81
N SER A 634 29.07 -18.55 -17.89
CA SER A 634 27.70 -18.70 -17.43
C SER A 634 27.14 -17.41 -16.84
N LEU A 635 25.87 -17.13 -17.14
CA LEU A 635 24.98 -16.25 -16.38
C LEU A 635 24.99 -16.64 -14.88
N MET A 636 25.67 -15.87 -14.04
CA MET A 636 25.44 -15.87 -12.60
C MET A 636 24.38 -14.82 -12.28
N GLY A 637 23.27 -15.28 -11.70
CA GLY A 637 22.12 -14.47 -11.31
C GLY A 637 22.47 -13.39 -10.29
N ILE A 638 21.96 -12.20 -10.55
CA ILE A 638 21.98 -11.09 -9.60
C ILE A 638 20.97 -11.42 -8.50
N ALA A 639 21.45 -11.61 -7.27
CA ALA A 639 20.61 -11.81 -6.11
C ALA A 639 19.85 -10.52 -5.79
N HIS A 640 18.53 -10.55 -5.94
CA HIS A 640 17.64 -9.52 -5.39
C HIS A 640 17.80 -9.47 -3.86
N HIS A 641 18.26 -8.34 -3.32
CA HIS A 641 18.16 -8.06 -1.90
C HIS A 641 16.73 -7.58 -1.60
N THR A 642 15.99 -8.39 -0.85
CA THR A 642 14.62 -8.09 -0.38
C THR A 642 14.71 -7.39 0.97
N ASP A 643 14.05 -6.25 1.15
CA ASP A 643 13.97 -5.58 2.45
C ASP A 643 12.98 -6.31 3.39
N TYR A 644 13.48 -6.78 4.52
CA TYR A 644 12.73 -7.47 5.60
C TYR A 644 12.74 -6.68 6.92
N SER A 645 13.14 -5.41 6.90
CA SER A 645 13.13 -4.57 8.08
C SER A 645 11.70 -4.37 8.61
N HIS A 646 11.53 -4.57 9.91
CA HIS A 646 10.32 -4.27 10.66
C HIS A 646 10.72 -3.76 12.06
N PRO A 647 10.07 -2.73 12.60
CA PRO A 647 10.20 -2.39 14.02
C PRO A 647 9.66 -3.56 14.88
N PRO A 648 10.09 -3.69 16.15
CA PRO A 648 9.54 -4.68 17.06
C PRO A 648 8.01 -4.52 17.13
N MET A 649 7.27 -5.61 16.93
CA MET A 649 5.86 -5.69 17.30
C MET A 649 5.81 -5.93 18.80
N ASP A 650 6.06 -4.89 19.58
CA ASP A 650 5.82 -4.93 21.01
C ASP A 650 4.32 -4.74 21.22
N GLY A 651 3.61 -5.81 21.59
CA GLY A 651 2.17 -5.82 21.88
C GLY A 651 1.78 -5.00 23.11
N ILE A 652 2.44 -3.87 23.35
CA ILE A 652 2.29 -2.97 24.48
C ILE A 652 1.14 -2.00 24.20
N TRP A 653 0.25 -1.86 25.19
CA TRP A 653 -0.85 -0.90 25.15
C TRP A 653 -0.38 0.50 25.56
N GLU A 654 -0.55 1.47 24.66
CA GLU A 654 -0.33 2.89 24.93
C GLU A 654 -1.62 3.58 25.41
N PHE A 655 -1.52 4.44 26.44
CA PHE A 655 -2.65 5.18 27.00
C PHE A 655 -2.47 6.69 26.79
N LYS A 656 -3.24 7.30 25.87
CA LYS A 656 -3.11 8.72 25.48
C LYS A 656 -4.21 9.58 26.12
N PRO A 657 -3.86 10.70 26.78
CA PRO A 657 -4.84 11.69 27.23
C PRO A 657 -5.54 12.37 26.03
N ASP A 658 -6.84 12.66 26.16
CA ASP A 658 -7.59 13.47 25.18
C ASP A 658 -8.49 14.48 25.90
N LYS A 659 -7.90 15.63 26.23
CA LYS A 659 -8.55 16.64 27.06
C LYS A 659 -9.77 17.26 26.38
N GLU A 660 -9.72 17.45 25.06
CA GLU A 660 -10.83 18.03 24.31
C GLU A 660 -12.03 17.10 24.26
N PHE A 661 -11.81 15.82 23.94
CA PHE A 661 -12.89 14.83 23.94
C PHE A 661 -13.51 14.70 25.33
N SER A 662 -12.68 14.50 26.36
CA SER A 662 -13.18 14.35 27.75
C SER A 662 -13.94 15.58 28.21
N SER A 663 -13.52 16.79 27.84
CA SER A 663 -14.22 18.03 28.19
C SER A 663 -15.61 18.10 27.54
N ARG A 664 -15.73 17.74 26.26
CA ARG A 664 -17.02 17.71 25.54
C ARG A 664 -17.98 16.69 26.13
N VAL A 665 -17.49 15.49 26.45
CA VAL A 665 -18.33 14.46 27.09
C VAL A 665 -18.84 14.95 28.45
N LEU A 666 -17.98 15.51 29.29
CA LEU A 666 -18.39 16.05 30.59
C LEU A 666 -19.38 17.23 30.46
N GLU A 667 -19.35 17.97 29.36
CA GLU A 667 -20.33 19.03 29.07
C GLU A 667 -21.71 18.47 28.72
N ILE A 668 -21.74 17.48 27.83
CA ILE A 668 -22.97 16.81 27.37
C ILE A 668 -23.67 16.12 28.52
N LEU A 669 -22.91 15.52 29.45
CA LEU A 669 -23.48 14.83 30.60
C LEU A 669 -24.17 15.77 31.59
N GLY A 670 -24.00 17.10 31.46
CA GLY A 670 -24.72 18.10 32.23
C GLY A 670 -24.52 17.94 33.73
N LEU A 671 -23.50 18.62 34.27
CA LEU A 671 -23.19 18.79 35.70
C LEU A 671 -22.50 17.60 36.40
N ASP A 672 -21.60 17.95 37.32
CA ASP A 672 -21.44 17.34 38.64
C ASP A 672 -21.56 15.80 38.74
N ALA A 673 -20.85 15.07 37.87
CA ALA A 673 -20.58 13.62 38.05
C ALA A 673 -19.70 13.32 39.29
N ILE A 674 -19.69 14.23 40.27
CA ILE A 674 -19.16 14.03 41.61
C ILE A 674 -20.29 13.39 42.41
N PRO A 675 -20.20 12.11 42.80
CA PRO A 675 -21.09 11.59 43.83
C PRO A 675 -21.04 12.52 45.04
N ALA A 676 -22.19 12.97 45.52
CA ALA A 676 -22.31 13.75 46.74
C ALA A 676 -21.45 13.09 47.84
N ARG A 677 -20.57 13.88 48.46
CA ARG A 677 -19.59 13.51 49.48
C ARG A 677 -20.09 12.30 50.30
N GLN A 678 -19.64 11.08 49.99
CA GLN A 678 -19.97 9.96 50.87
C GLN A 678 -19.32 10.25 52.22
N THR A 679 -20.12 10.13 53.27
CA THR A 679 -19.84 10.61 54.64
C THR A 679 -18.74 9.81 55.37
N LYS A 680 -17.92 9.01 54.67
CA LYS A 680 -16.95 8.06 55.27
C LYS A 680 -15.59 7.92 54.56
N ASP A 681 -15.21 8.80 53.64
CA ASP A 681 -13.85 8.76 53.05
C ASP A 681 -12.83 9.41 54.00
N TYR A 682 -12.42 8.67 55.03
CA TYR A 682 -11.32 9.07 55.90
C TYR A 682 -9.98 8.71 55.23
N LEU A 683 -9.00 9.61 55.32
CA LEU A 683 -7.61 9.36 54.93
C LEU A 683 -6.75 9.38 56.18
N CYS A 684 -5.88 8.39 56.35
CA CYS A 684 -4.86 8.42 57.39
C CYS A 684 -3.87 9.58 57.16
N VAL A 685 -3.11 9.95 58.19
CA VAL A 685 -2.12 11.04 58.13
C VAL A 685 -1.18 10.85 56.93
N LYS A 686 -0.63 9.63 56.75
CA LYS A 686 0.25 9.33 55.61
C LYS A 686 -0.41 9.65 54.26
N CYS A 687 -1.63 9.19 54.02
CA CYS A 687 -2.32 9.39 52.75
C CYS A 687 -2.75 10.84 52.52
N ARG A 688 -3.06 11.58 53.59
CA ARG A 688 -3.47 13.00 53.51
C ARG A 688 -2.32 13.92 53.08
N TYR A 689 -1.08 13.56 53.40
CA TYR A 689 0.11 14.34 53.05
C TYR A 689 0.69 13.99 51.66
N LEU A 690 0.18 12.94 50.99
CA LEU A 690 0.58 12.62 49.63
C LEU A 690 0.00 13.65 48.65
N ASP A 691 0.85 14.34 47.91
CA ASP A 691 0.43 15.29 46.89
C ASP A 691 0.20 14.61 45.53
N PHE A 692 -1.02 14.09 45.33
CA PHE A 692 -1.45 13.51 44.06
C PHE A 692 -1.62 14.54 42.92
N SER A 693 -1.24 15.79 43.08
CA SER A 693 -1.15 16.76 41.98
C SER A 693 0.21 16.73 41.25
N GLN A 694 1.29 16.27 41.90
CA GLN A 694 2.66 16.27 41.35
C GLN A 694 3.10 14.91 40.79
N PRO A 695 3.51 14.78 39.51
CA PRO A 695 3.95 13.49 38.96
C PRO A 695 5.30 13.04 39.54
N GLY A 696 5.65 11.76 39.36
CA GLY A 696 7.03 11.28 39.55
C GLY A 696 7.44 10.89 40.97
N PHE A 697 6.49 10.54 41.85
CA PHE A 697 6.79 9.98 43.16
C PHE A 697 6.38 8.50 43.26
N TYR A 698 6.90 7.81 44.27
CA TYR A 698 6.51 6.45 44.60
C TYR A 698 5.97 6.38 46.04
N ILE A 699 5.07 5.44 46.29
CA ILE A 699 4.53 5.14 47.62
C ILE A 699 5.06 3.77 48.01
N ARG A 700 5.87 3.71 49.07
CA ARG A 700 6.29 2.45 49.69
C ARG A 700 5.43 2.18 50.92
N ASP A 701 4.81 1.01 50.95
CA ASP A 701 3.96 0.55 52.05
C ASP A 701 4.48 -0.81 52.55
N GLU A 702 4.64 -0.98 53.86
CA GLU A 702 4.73 -2.31 54.46
C GLU A 702 3.33 -2.95 54.40
N VAL A 703 3.25 -4.22 53.96
CA VAL A 703 1.95 -4.84 53.67
C VAL A 703 1.14 -5.07 54.95
N SER A 704 1.82 -5.32 56.09
CA SER A 704 1.19 -5.39 57.42
C SER A 704 0.49 -4.09 57.80
N ASP A 705 1.21 -2.97 57.69
CA ASP A 705 0.72 -1.64 58.07
C ASP A 705 -0.39 -1.17 57.13
N LEU A 706 -0.26 -1.52 55.84
CA LEU A 706 -1.26 -1.23 54.82
C LEU A 706 -2.56 -2.00 55.07
N LYS A 707 -2.45 -3.27 55.49
CA LYS A 707 -3.58 -4.10 55.88
C LYS A 707 -4.29 -3.52 57.10
N GLU A 708 -3.55 -3.16 58.14
CA GLU A 708 -4.12 -2.55 59.35
C GLU A 708 -4.80 -1.22 59.02
N SER A 709 -4.13 -0.34 58.27
CA SER A 709 -4.65 0.96 57.85
C SER A 709 -5.84 0.88 56.88
N SER A 710 -6.10 -0.27 56.26
CA SER A 710 -7.19 -0.46 55.28
C SER A 710 -8.58 -0.40 55.91
N THR A 711 -8.69 -0.56 57.23
CA THR A 711 -9.96 -0.51 57.97
C THR A 711 -10.46 0.92 58.17
N GLU A 712 -9.55 1.90 58.22
CA GLU A 712 -9.84 3.31 58.55
C GLU A 712 -9.49 4.30 57.43
N CYS A 713 -8.78 3.89 56.37
CA CYS A 713 -8.36 4.77 55.27
C CYS A 713 -8.77 4.24 53.89
N CYS A 714 -9.57 5.02 53.12
CA CYS A 714 -10.02 4.58 51.78
C CYS A 714 -8.85 4.35 50.81
N CYS A 715 -7.84 5.22 50.86
CA CYS A 715 -6.68 5.11 49.97
C CYS A 715 -5.81 3.89 50.31
N CYS A 716 -5.64 3.58 51.61
CA CYS A 716 -4.96 2.34 52.04
C CYS A 716 -5.77 1.09 51.65
N LYS A 717 -7.10 1.14 51.81
CA LYS A 717 -8.01 0.05 51.42
C LYS A 717 -7.89 -0.29 49.95
N MET A 718 -7.89 0.71 49.07
CA MET A 718 -7.69 0.50 47.63
C MET A 718 -6.34 -0.15 47.34
N ARG A 719 -5.24 0.38 47.89
CA ARG A 719 -3.89 -0.19 47.69
C ARG A 719 -3.77 -1.61 48.22
N TYR A 720 -4.32 -1.92 49.40
CA TYR A 720 -4.32 -3.28 49.94
C TYR A 720 -5.15 -4.26 49.09
N SER A 721 -6.31 -3.81 48.58
CA SER A 721 -7.17 -4.63 47.72
C SER A 721 -6.46 -5.02 46.42
N ILE A 722 -5.63 -4.13 45.86
CA ILE A 722 -4.76 -4.47 44.72
C ILE A 722 -3.69 -5.50 45.11
N CYS A 723 -3.10 -5.41 46.30
CA CYS A 723 -2.13 -6.41 46.75
C CYS A 723 -2.74 -7.81 46.77
N VAL A 724 -3.96 -7.94 47.30
CA VAL A 724 -4.72 -9.21 47.32
C VAL A 724 -5.08 -9.66 45.90
N LYS A 725 -5.60 -8.76 45.05
CA LYS A 725 -5.96 -9.09 43.65
C LYS A 725 -4.75 -9.55 42.83
N LYS A 726 -3.55 -9.04 43.10
CA LYS A 726 -2.31 -9.36 42.40
C LYS A 726 -1.49 -10.48 43.06
N GLY A 727 -1.95 -11.03 44.18
CA GLY A 727 -1.26 -12.13 44.89
C GLY A 727 0.06 -11.72 45.53
N VAL A 728 0.20 -10.44 45.92
CA VAL A 728 1.44 -9.87 46.51
C VAL A 728 1.26 -9.50 47.99
N GLU A 729 0.16 -9.93 48.61
CA GLU A 729 -0.16 -9.68 50.02
C GLU A 729 0.79 -10.37 51.02
N ASN A 730 1.59 -11.32 50.55
CA ASN A 730 2.60 -12.02 51.36
C ASN A 730 3.99 -11.36 51.30
N LEU A 731 4.16 -10.30 50.50
CA LEU A 731 5.41 -9.57 50.44
C LEU A 731 5.58 -8.69 51.69
N LYS A 732 6.83 -8.45 52.11
CA LYS A 732 7.11 -7.56 53.24
C LYS A 732 6.68 -6.12 52.95
N ALA A 733 6.97 -5.64 51.74
CA ALA A 733 6.63 -4.29 51.31
C ALA A 733 6.30 -4.27 49.82
N VAL A 734 5.46 -3.32 49.43
CA VAL A 734 5.07 -3.05 48.05
C VAL A 734 5.38 -1.59 47.70
N VAL A 735 5.66 -1.34 46.42
CA VAL A 735 5.95 0.00 45.90
C VAL A 735 4.97 0.31 44.78
N PHE A 736 4.32 1.47 44.88
CA PHE A 736 3.42 2.01 43.87
C PHE A 736 4.08 3.22 43.21
N ASP A 737 4.40 3.10 41.92
CA ASP A 737 5.06 4.15 41.15
C ASP A 737 4.03 5.02 40.42
N ARG A 738 4.01 6.31 40.71
CA ARG A 738 3.16 7.26 40.00
C ARG A 738 3.87 7.82 38.77
N SER A 739 3.30 7.57 37.59
CA SER A 739 3.70 8.17 36.32
C SER A 739 2.50 8.91 35.71
N GLU A 740 2.60 10.24 35.61
CA GLU A 740 1.50 11.11 35.14
C GLU A 740 0.21 10.90 35.97
N SER A 741 -0.87 10.49 35.31
CA SER A 741 -2.18 10.19 35.90
C SER A 741 -2.35 8.71 36.26
N VAL A 742 -1.31 7.88 36.12
CA VAL A 742 -1.40 6.43 36.32
C VAL A 742 -0.47 6.02 37.45
N ILE A 743 -0.93 5.09 38.30
CA ILE A 743 -0.11 4.45 39.32
C ILE A 743 0.08 2.99 38.95
N LYS A 744 1.33 2.55 38.92
CA LYS A 744 1.74 1.18 38.59
C LYS A 744 2.24 0.47 39.83
N LEU A 745 2.05 -0.85 39.89
CA LEU A 745 2.66 -1.68 40.92
C LEU A 745 4.07 -2.09 40.47
N HIS A 746 5.08 -1.68 41.25
CA HIS A 746 6.48 -1.94 40.96
C HIS A 746 6.76 -3.44 40.80
N GLY A 747 7.58 -3.82 39.81
CA GLY A 747 7.88 -5.22 39.49
C GLY A 747 6.88 -5.94 38.59
N THR A 748 5.62 -5.47 38.50
CA THR A 748 4.64 -6.01 37.54
C THR A 748 4.55 -5.18 36.26
N GLY A 749 4.74 -3.85 36.36
CA GLY A 749 4.58 -2.92 35.25
C GLY A 749 3.12 -2.56 34.92
N ASP A 750 2.16 -3.24 35.56
CA ASP A 750 0.73 -3.08 35.31
C ASP A 750 0.20 -1.76 35.90
N PRO A 751 -0.58 -0.97 35.14
CA PRO A 751 -1.31 0.17 35.68
C PRO A 751 -2.47 -0.31 36.55
N VAL A 752 -2.45 0.04 37.83
CA VAL A 752 -3.40 -0.44 38.86
C VAL A 752 -4.38 0.65 39.33
N PHE A 753 -3.99 1.93 39.26
CA PHE A 753 -4.89 3.04 39.52
C PHE A 753 -4.75 4.15 38.48
N THR A 754 -5.83 4.91 38.32
CA THR A 754 -5.89 6.12 37.50
C THR A 754 -6.35 7.29 38.38
N ILE A 755 -5.61 8.39 38.31
CA ILE A 755 -5.93 9.64 38.98
C ILE A 755 -6.72 10.51 37.99
N VAL A 756 -7.94 10.88 38.35
CA VAL A 756 -8.80 11.72 37.51
C VAL A 756 -9.21 12.99 38.23
N GLY A 757 -9.27 14.08 37.48
CA GLY A 757 -9.85 15.35 37.90
C GLY A 757 -11.17 15.61 37.19
N THR A 758 -12.01 16.47 37.79
CA THR A 758 -13.23 16.98 37.16
C THR A 758 -12.96 18.29 36.43
N ARG A 759 -13.94 18.79 35.67
CA ARG A 759 -13.84 20.09 34.99
C ARG A 759 -13.59 21.24 35.98
N GLU A 760 -14.25 21.21 37.14
CA GLU A 760 -14.02 22.16 38.23
C GLU A 760 -12.60 22.07 38.79
N SER A 761 -12.10 20.84 38.99
CA SER A 761 -10.73 20.64 39.47
C SER A 761 -9.70 21.16 38.49
N MET A 762 -9.93 21.04 37.18
CA MET A 762 -9.02 21.53 36.14
C MET A 762 -9.10 23.05 35.91
N ALA A 763 -10.25 23.68 36.16
CA ALA A 763 -10.37 25.14 36.09
C ALA A 763 -9.56 25.86 37.20
N ARG A 764 -9.40 25.21 38.36
CA ARG A 764 -8.65 25.75 39.51
C ARG A 764 -7.22 25.20 39.60
N ASN A 765 -6.96 23.99 39.10
CA ASN A 765 -5.62 23.40 39.08
C ASN A 765 -4.97 23.62 37.71
N SER A 766 -3.92 24.45 37.64
CA SER A 766 -3.02 24.53 36.47
C SER A 766 -2.14 23.26 36.30
N THR A 767 -2.69 22.07 36.51
CA THR A 767 -1.95 20.79 36.50
C THR A 767 -2.07 20.10 35.15
N SER A 768 -1.02 20.17 34.33
CA SER A 768 -0.95 19.50 33.02
C SER A 768 -1.03 17.97 33.08
N HIS A 769 -0.72 17.38 34.24
CA HIS A 769 -0.41 15.95 34.45
C HIS A 769 -1.58 15.09 34.98
N VAL A 770 -2.76 15.67 35.21
CA VAL A 770 -3.98 14.96 35.62
C VAL A 770 -4.99 14.94 34.48
N ARG A 771 -5.61 13.78 34.25
CA ARG A 771 -6.60 13.55 33.18
C ARG A 771 -8.02 13.89 33.66
N LEU A 772 -8.85 14.37 32.73
CA LEU A 772 -10.30 14.39 32.92
C LEU A 772 -10.86 12.98 32.79
N GLY A 773 -11.75 12.59 33.70
CA GLY A 773 -12.36 11.26 33.71
C GLY A 773 -13.58 11.21 34.63
N LEU A 774 -14.27 10.07 34.64
CA LEU A 774 -15.51 9.85 35.40
C LEU A 774 -15.24 8.92 36.60
N PRO A 775 -15.15 9.40 37.86
CA PRO A 775 -14.90 8.54 39.02
C PRO A 775 -15.89 7.36 39.10
N VAL A 776 -17.17 7.65 38.90
CA VAL A 776 -18.26 6.69 38.76
C VAL A 776 -18.70 6.63 37.30
N LEU A 777 -18.82 5.42 36.76
CA LEU A 777 -19.31 5.24 35.39
C LEU A 777 -20.85 5.26 35.36
N PRO A 778 -21.47 5.84 34.31
CA PRO A 778 -22.92 5.81 34.13
C PRO A 778 -23.51 4.41 34.24
N LYS A 779 -24.81 4.31 34.60
CA LYS A 779 -25.50 3.02 34.55
C LYS A 779 -25.59 2.54 33.10
N SER A 780 -25.31 1.26 32.83
CA SER A 780 -25.46 0.69 31.49
C SER A 780 -26.90 0.88 30.98
N GLY A 781 -27.05 1.21 29.71
CA GLY A 781 -28.34 1.56 29.09
C GLY A 781 -28.97 2.91 29.49
N SER A 782 -28.35 3.71 30.37
CA SER A 782 -28.86 5.06 30.70
C SER A 782 -28.65 6.08 29.58
N GLU A 783 -29.37 7.21 29.63
CA GLU A 783 -29.17 8.32 28.69
C GLU A 783 -27.73 8.84 28.70
N SER A 784 -27.13 8.99 29.88
CA SER A 784 -25.72 9.38 30.04
C SER A 784 -24.77 8.38 29.40
N HIS A 785 -25.03 7.08 29.53
CA HIS A 785 -24.22 6.05 28.88
C HIS A 785 -24.30 6.15 27.35
N PHE A 786 -25.52 6.28 26.79
CA PHE A 786 -25.68 6.45 25.35
C PHE A 786 -25.16 7.80 24.83
N ALA A 787 -25.15 8.84 25.65
CA ALA A 787 -24.55 10.12 25.30
C ALA A 787 -23.03 10.00 25.07
N ILE A 788 -22.32 9.22 25.89
CA ILE A 788 -20.89 8.91 25.68
C ILE A 788 -20.70 8.19 24.34
N ILE A 789 -21.52 7.18 24.05
CA ILE A 789 -21.42 6.40 22.80
C ILE A 789 -21.72 7.26 21.57
N LYS A 790 -22.75 8.11 21.62
CA LYS A 790 -23.06 9.09 20.58
C LYS A 790 -21.91 10.06 20.34
N GLN A 791 -21.21 10.47 21.40
CA GLN A 791 -20.07 11.35 21.28
C GLN A 791 -18.86 10.66 20.62
N TRP A 792 -18.65 9.36 20.84
CA TRP A 792 -17.67 8.58 20.06
C TRP A 792 -18.03 8.52 18.58
N LEU A 793 -19.30 8.27 18.26
CA LEU A 793 -19.80 8.27 16.87
C LEU A 793 -19.60 9.63 16.21
N ALA A 794 -20.01 10.72 16.88
CA ALA A 794 -19.88 12.08 16.38
C ALA A 794 -18.43 12.47 16.13
N GLU A 795 -17.53 12.21 17.10
CA GLU A 795 -16.09 12.47 16.91
C GLU A 795 -15.53 11.69 15.71
N CYS A 796 -15.90 10.42 15.57
CA CYS A 796 -15.47 9.59 14.45
C CYS A 796 -16.02 10.09 13.10
N ASP A 797 -17.20 10.71 13.08
CA ASP A 797 -17.80 11.25 11.86
C ASP A 797 -17.23 12.62 11.45
N THR A 798 -16.88 13.47 12.42
CA THR A 798 -16.49 14.86 12.15
C THR A 798 -14.99 15.09 12.11
N HIS A 799 -14.19 14.25 12.75
CA HIS A 799 -12.76 14.48 12.86
C HIS A 799 -12.02 14.08 11.58
N GLU A 800 -11.19 14.98 11.04
CA GLU A 800 -10.44 14.77 9.79
C GLU A 800 -9.59 13.47 9.76
N ASN A 801 -9.07 13.02 10.92
CA ASN A 801 -8.30 11.78 11.04
C ASN A 801 -9.15 10.50 10.96
N HIS A 802 -10.48 10.63 11.02
CA HIS A 802 -11.43 9.51 11.03
C HIS A 802 -12.25 9.40 9.73
N ILE A 803 -11.91 10.16 8.68
CA ILE A 803 -12.67 10.17 7.41
C ILE A 803 -12.83 8.77 6.77
N LYS A 804 -11.88 7.86 7.03
CA LYS A 804 -11.89 6.47 6.56
C LYS A 804 -12.58 5.48 7.50
N CYS A 805 -12.90 5.90 8.73
CA CYS A 805 -13.66 5.11 9.69
C CYS A 805 -15.16 5.13 9.40
N ARG A 806 -15.64 6.01 8.51
CA ARG A 806 -17.02 5.98 8.00
C ARG A 806 -17.08 5.08 6.76
N PRO A 807 -17.93 4.04 6.75
CA PRO A 807 -18.20 3.34 5.50
C PRO A 807 -18.93 4.28 4.51
N GLY A 808 -18.82 4.04 3.19
CA GLY A 808 -19.27 4.99 2.13
C GLY A 808 -20.75 5.41 2.20
N ARG A 809 -21.18 6.47 1.50
CA ARG A 809 -22.57 7.00 1.60
C ARG A 809 -23.62 6.17 0.85
N ASP A 810 -23.23 5.39 -0.16
CA ASP A 810 -24.14 4.58 -0.98
C ASP A 810 -24.09 3.11 -0.54
N ARG A 811 -24.64 2.78 0.64
CA ARG A 811 -24.62 1.41 1.19
C ARG A 811 -25.90 0.65 0.95
N LEU A 812 -25.81 -0.44 0.21
CA LEU A 812 -26.92 -1.35 0.00
C LEU A 812 -27.33 -1.98 1.33
N LEU A 813 -28.62 -1.98 1.63
CA LEU A 813 -29.12 -2.74 2.77
C LEU A 813 -28.92 -4.24 2.52
N PRO A 814 -28.63 -5.04 3.58
CA PRO A 814 -28.59 -6.49 3.48
C PRO A 814 -29.90 -7.07 2.92
N THR A 815 -29.86 -8.33 2.47
CA THR A 815 -31.04 -9.05 1.96
C THR A 815 -32.27 -8.86 2.86
N ARG A 816 -32.05 -8.84 4.19
CA ARG A 816 -33.08 -8.58 5.20
C ARG A 816 -32.48 -7.80 6.36
N VAL A 817 -33.28 -6.93 6.97
CA VAL A 817 -32.95 -6.19 8.20
C VAL A 817 -34.17 -6.13 9.13
N VAL A 818 -33.95 -6.04 10.43
CA VAL A 818 -35.01 -5.68 11.39
C VAL A 818 -35.23 -4.18 11.31
N ASN A 819 -36.43 -3.76 10.94
CA ASN A 819 -36.85 -2.38 10.89
C ASN A 819 -37.52 -1.99 12.21
N ILE A 820 -36.91 -1.04 12.92
CA ILE A 820 -37.34 -0.54 14.22
C ILE A 820 -38.15 0.74 13.99
N LYS A 821 -39.45 0.70 14.29
CA LYS A 821 -40.33 1.87 14.24
C LYS A 821 -40.80 2.21 15.65
N LYS A 822 -40.74 3.49 16.01
CA LYS A 822 -41.35 4.00 17.25
C LYS A 822 -42.63 4.74 16.90
N VAL A 823 -43.74 4.35 17.51
CA VAL A 823 -45.04 5.02 17.38
C VAL A 823 -45.53 5.32 18.79
N GLY A 824 -45.48 6.59 19.21
CA GLY A 824 -45.66 6.94 20.62
C GLY A 824 -44.53 6.35 21.47
N ASP A 825 -44.90 5.63 22.54
CA ASP A 825 -43.95 4.93 23.42
C ASP A 825 -43.70 3.47 23.05
N GLU A 826 -44.44 2.93 22.06
CA GLU A 826 -44.31 1.53 21.64
C GLU A 826 -43.27 1.36 20.52
N ILE A 827 -42.50 0.26 20.61
CA ILE A 827 -41.53 -0.16 19.60
C ILE A 827 -42.14 -1.29 18.77
N PHE A 828 -42.30 -1.03 17.48
CA PHE A 828 -42.76 -2.00 16.49
C PHE A 828 -41.57 -2.51 15.69
N LEU A 829 -41.44 -3.84 15.62
CA LEU A 829 -40.37 -4.50 14.88
C LEU A 829 -40.97 -5.33 13.75
N GLN A 830 -40.34 -5.27 12.59
CA GLN A 830 -40.69 -6.10 11.44
C GLN A 830 -39.41 -6.55 10.75
N LEU A 831 -39.37 -7.80 10.29
CA LEU A 831 -38.36 -8.25 9.35
C LEU A 831 -38.66 -7.60 7.99
N TYR A 832 -37.76 -6.77 7.52
CA TYR A 832 -37.92 -6.01 6.28
C TYR A 832 -37.00 -6.60 5.21
N GLU A 833 -37.56 -6.87 4.03
CA GLU A 833 -36.80 -7.22 2.83
C GLU A 833 -36.74 -5.97 1.94
N PRO A 834 -35.60 -5.27 1.88
CA PRO A 834 -35.46 -4.07 1.07
C PRO A 834 -35.64 -4.34 -0.42
N ALA A 835 -36.03 -3.33 -1.19
CA ALA A 835 -36.06 -3.43 -2.64
C ALA A 835 -34.65 -3.60 -3.22
N ALA A 836 -34.54 -4.14 -4.44
CA ALA A 836 -33.25 -4.20 -5.13
C ALA A 836 -32.67 -2.78 -5.26
N LEU A 837 -31.43 -2.58 -4.80
CA LEU A 837 -30.73 -1.30 -4.77
C LEU A 837 -31.29 -0.27 -3.76
N GLU A 838 -31.89 -0.73 -2.64
CA GLU A 838 -32.24 0.16 -1.54
C GLU A 838 -31.03 0.44 -0.63
N TYR A 839 -30.77 1.73 -0.38
CA TYR A 839 -29.62 2.20 0.38
C TYR A 839 -30.02 2.68 1.78
N GLY A 840 -29.20 2.40 2.80
CA GLY A 840 -29.47 2.89 4.15
C GLY A 840 -28.41 2.52 5.19
N ASP A 841 -28.34 3.33 6.26
CA ASP A 841 -27.51 3.06 7.42
C ASP A 841 -28.18 2.03 8.35
N TYR A 842 -27.45 0.97 8.70
CA TYR A 842 -27.89 -0.05 9.65
C TYR A 842 -26.79 -0.39 10.65
N VAL A 843 -27.22 -0.92 11.79
CA VAL A 843 -26.36 -1.46 12.84
C VAL A 843 -26.34 -2.98 12.72
N ALA A 844 -25.21 -3.63 12.94
CA ALA A 844 -25.14 -5.10 13.01
C ALA A 844 -24.86 -5.58 14.43
N LEU A 845 -25.38 -6.75 14.81
CA LEU A 845 -25.15 -7.37 16.12
C LEU A 845 -24.20 -8.56 16.03
N SER A 846 -23.04 -8.45 16.67
CA SER A 846 -22.13 -9.56 16.98
C SER A 846 -22.49 -10.16 18.34
N HIS A 847 -22.91 -11.43 18.37
CA HIS A 847 -23.37 -12.08 19.60
C HIS A 847 -23.12 -13.59 19.60
N ARG A 848 -23.29 -14.22 20.77
CA ARG A 848 -23.21 -15.67 20.94
C ARG A 848 -24.57 -16.35 20.80
N TRP A 849 -24.60 -17.46 20.08
CA TRP A 849 -25.77 -18.32 20.02
C TRP A 849 -25.82 -19.21 21.28
N GLY A 850 -26.94 -19.22 22.00
CA GLY A 850 -27.17 -20.09 23.17
C GLY A 850 -27.52 -21.53 22.79
N GLN A 851 -27.49 -22.47 23.75
CA GLN A 851 -27.75 -23.90 23.50
C GLN A 851 -29.22 -24.33 23.66
N ARG A 852 -30.08 -23.48 24.23
CA ARG A 852 -31.48 -23.81 24.53
C ARG A 852 -32.33 -22.60 24.17
N THR A 853 -33.39 -22.82 23.39
CA THR A 853 -34.37 -21.84 22.86
C THR A 853 -33.84 -20.79 21.89
N HIS A 854 -33.61 -21.17 20.64
CA HIS A 854 -33.22 -20.22 19.61
C HIS A 854 -34.42 -19.42 19.07
N PHE A 855 -34.37 -18.10 19.20
CA PHE A 855 -35.27 -17.19 18.48
C PHE A 855 -34.65 -16.86 17.11
N TYR A 856 -35.12 -17.52 16.05
CA TYR A 856 -34.62 -17.31 14.69
C TYR A 856 -35.74 -17.29 13.64
N THR A 857 -35.41 -16.82 12.45
CA THR A 857 -36.28 -16.90 11.27
C THR A 857 -36.08 -18.24 10.56
N THR A 858 -37.17 -18.91 10.20
CA THR A 858 -37.24 -20.11 9.37
C THR A 858 -38.21 -19.88 8.22
N THR A 859 -38.24 -20.81 7.27
CA THR A 859 -39.24 -20.84 6.20
C THR A 859 -40.67 -20.85 6.72
N SER A 860 -40.91 -21.36 7.94
CA SER A 860 -42.26 -21.47 8.53
C SER A 860 -42.76 -20.20 9.23
N ASN A 861 -41.88 -19.34 9.74
CA ASN A 861 -42.25 -18.16 10.53
C ASN A 861 -41.87 -16.81 9.88
N ILE A 862 -41.19 -16.82 8.72
CA ILE A 862 -40.75 -15.61 8.03
C ILE A 862 -41.88 -14.62 7.75
N GLU A 863 -43.03 -15.09 7.25
CA GLU A 863 -44.16 -14.21 6.94
C GLU A 863 -44.75 -13.57 8.20
N ARG A 864 -44.73 -14.28 9.34
CA ARG A 864 -45.10 -13.70 10.63
C ARG A 864 -44.09 -12.63 11.04
N HIS A 865 -42.79 -12.90 10.95
CA HIS A 865 -41.75 -11.93 11.28
C HIS A 865 -41.79 -10.68 10.39
N LYS A 866 -42.18 -10.81 9.11
CA LYS A 866 -42.38 -9.68 8.19
C LYS A 866 -43.55 -8.77 8.59
N GLN A 867 -44.59 -9.34 9.18
CA GLN A 867 -45.74 -8.59 9.68
C GLN A 867 -45.41 -7.91 11.01
N CYS A 868 -44.92 -8.67 11.99
CA CYS A 868 -44.57 -8.18 13.31
C CYS A 868 -43.66 -9.16 14.06
N ILE A 869 -42.66 -8.62 14.74
CA ILE A 869 -41.86 -9.31 15.75
C ILE A 869 -42.18 -8.63 17.09
N PRO A 870 -42.95 -9.26 17.99
CA PRO A 870 -43.23 -8.66 19.29
C PRO A 870 -41.93 -8.42 20.07
N PHE A 871 -41.75 -7.21 20.62
CA PHE A 871 -40.54 -6.86 21.38
C PHE A 871 -40.33 -7.79 22.59
N GLU A 872 -41.41 -8.13 23.29
CA GLU A 872 -41.39 -8.99 24.47
C GLU A 872 -41.00 -10.45 24.17
N ASP A 873 -41.20 -10.91 22.92
CA ASP A 873 -40.82 -12.26 22.50
C ASP A 873 -39.32 -12.35 22.20
N LEU A 874 -38.63 -11.21 22.03
CA LEU A 874 -37.19 -11.20 21.77
C LEU A 874 -36.40 -11.65 23.01
N PRO A 875 -35.34 -12.45 22.84
CA PRO A 875 -34.36 -12.69 23.89
C PRO A 875 -33.71 -11.39 24.39
N ALA A 876 -33.26 -11.36 25.65
CA ALA A 876 -32.74 -10.15 26.29
C ALA A 876 -31.58 -9.48 25.51
N THR A 877 -30.67 -10.25 24.90
CA THR A 877 -29.59 -9.69 24.05
C THR A 877 -30.14 -9.01 22.80
N PHE A 878 -31.25 -9.50 22.24
CA PHE A 878 -31.87 -8.88 21.06
C PHE A 878 -32.69 -7.65 21.45
N GLN A 879 -33.37 -7.69 22.61
CA GLN A 879 -34.01 -6.51 23.19
C GLN A 879 -32.99 -5.39 23.41
N ASP A 880 -31.86 -5.70 24.06
CA ASP A 880 -30.78 -4.76 24.30
C ASP A 880 -30.18 -4.19 23.01
N ALA A 881 -30.06 -5.02 21.97
CA ALA A 881 -29.60 -4.58 20.65
C ALA A 881 -30.59 -3.63 19.97
N VAL A 882 -31.89 -3.90 20.05
CA VAL A 882 -32.96 -3.02 19.55
C VAL A 882 -32.94 -1.69 20.29
N LEU A 883 -32.91 -1.72 21.63
CA LEU A 883 -32.88 -0.52 22.47
C LEU A 883 -31.63 0.32 22.19
N THR A 884 -30.46 -0.31 22.08
CA THR A 884 -29.21 0.38 21.75
C THR A 884 -29.28 1.00 20.36
N THR A 885 -29.73 0.25 19.35
CA THR A 885 -29.84 0.73 17.96
C THR A 885 -30.74 1.96 17.88
N HIS A 886 -31.90 1.88 18.54
CA HIS A 886 -32.85 2.99 18.62
C HIS A 886 -32.27 4.19 19.37
N ALA A 887 -31.64 3.96 20.53
CA ALA A 887 -31.02 5.02 21.32
C ALA A 887 -29.94 5.76 20.55
N LEU A 888 -29.18 5.07 19.70
CA LEU A 888 -28.16 5.65 18.81
C LEU A 888 -28.75 6.40 17.59
N GLY A 889 -30.04 6.30 17.35
CA GLY A 889 -30.75 7.02 16.27
C GLY A 889 -30.84 6.24 14.94
N PHE A 890 -30.59 4.92 14.95
CA PHE A 890 -30.69 4.10 13.75
C PHE A 890 -32.03 3.37 13.68
N ARG A 891 -32.49 3.17 12.45
CA ARG A 891 -33.76 2.49 12.14
C ARG A 891 -33.60 1.00 11.85
N TYR A 892 -32.46 0.61 11.28
CA TYR A 892 -32.25 -0.75 10.80
C TYR A 892 -31.21 -1.48 11.65
N LEU A 893 -31.54 -2.70 12.06
CA LEU A 893 -30.69 -3.61 12.82
C LEU A 893 -30.57 -4.95 12.08
N TRP A 894 -29.34 -5.43 11.91
CA TRP A 894 -29.07 -6.75 11.36
C TRP A 894 -28.64 -7.72 12.46
N ILE A 895 -29.35 -8.85 12.56
CA ILE A 895 -29.06 -9.96 13.47
C ILE A 895 -29.07 -11.24 12.65
N ASP A 896 -27.97 -11.99 12.62
CA ASP A 896 -27.80 -13.19 11.79
C ASP A 896 -28.94 -14.21 11.95
N SER A 897 -29.36 -14.50 13.18
CA SER A 897 -30.45 -15.43 13.50
C SER A 897 -31.83 -14.98 12.98
N LEU A 898 -32.05 -13.67 12.81
CA LEU A 898 -33.32 -13.13 12.29
C LEU A 898 -33.27 -12.82 10.80
N CYS A 899 -32.14 -12.34 10.31
CA CYS A 899 -31.97 -11.85 8.94
C CYS A 899 -31.53 -12.96 7.98
N ILE A 900 -31.11 -14.12 8.49
CA ILE A 900 -30.80 -15.33 7.70
C ILE A 900 -31.86 -16.38 8.01
N ILE A 901 -32.43 -17.01 6.98
CA ILE A 901 -33.41 -18.07 7.14
C ILE A 901 -32.68 -19.34 7.55
N GLN A 902 -32.97 -19.83 8.76
CA GLN A 902 -32.37 -21.00 9.36
C GLN A 902 -33.12 -22.29 9.00
N GLY A 903 -32.41 -23.41 9.12
CA GLY A 903 -32.98 -24.76 8.95
C GLY A 903 -33.07 -25.24 7.50
N PRO A 904 -33.68 -26.42 7.26
CA PRO A 904 -33.82 -26.99 5.92
C PRO A 904 -34.60 -26.07 4.97
N GLY A 905 -34.04 -25.84 3.77
CA GLY A 905 -34.60 -24.89 2.80
C GLY A 905 -34.36 -23.41 3.13
N GLY A 906 -33.59 -23.12 4.19
CA GLY A 906 -33.10 -21.78 4.50
C GLY A 906 -31.94 -21.36 3.59
N ASP A 907 -31.52 -20.11 3.72
CA ASP A 907 -30.55 -19.46 2.82
C ASP A 907 -29.20 -19.18 3.47
N PHE A 908 -28.86 -19.88 4.57
CA PHE A 908 -27.59 -19.74 5.28
C PHE A 908 -26.37 -19.79 4.36
N HIS A 909 -26.32 -20.73 3.41
CA HIS A 909 -25.17 -20.86 2.51
C HIS A 909 -25.00 -19.65 1.57
N GLU A 910 -26.10 -19.02 1.15
CA GLU A 910 -26.07 -17.81 0.31
C GLU A 910 -25.71 -16.58 1.13
N GLN A 911 -26.27 -16.43 2.33
CA GLN A 911 -25.98 -15.31 3.21
C GLN A 911 -24.58 -15.38 3.82
N ALA A 912 -24.05 -16.58 4.10
CA ALA A 912 -22.69 -16.78 4.60
C ALA A 912 -21.63 -16.18 3.65
N LYS A 913 -21.86 -16.26 2.33
CA LYS A 913 -20.98 -15.64 1.32
C LYS A 913 -21.03 -14.12 1.33
N LYS A 914 -22.12 -13.53 1.84
CA LYS A 914 -22.34 -12.08 1.96
C LYS A 914 -21.99 -11.51 3.33
N MET A 915 -21.56 -12.35 4.29
CA MET A 915 -21.19 -11.89 5.65
C MET A 915 -20.12 -10.81 5.59
N GLU A 916 -19.21 -10.88 4.62
CA GLU A 916 -18.21 -9.83 4.43
C GLU A 916 -18.84 -8.47 4.15
N ASP A 917 -19.78 -8.42 3.20
CA ASP A 917 -20.48 -7.21 2.78
C ASP A 917 -21.34 -6.65 3.92
N VAL A 918 -21.98 -7.53 4.70
CA VAL A 918 -22.84 -7.16 5.83
C VAL A 918 -22.05 -6.47 6.94
N TYR A 919 -20.93 -7.01 7.38
CA TYR A 919 -20.18 -6.38 8.49
C TYR A 919 -19.38 -5.16 8.02
N SER A 920 -18.85 -5.18 6.79
CA SER A 920 -18.12 -4.03 6.25
C SER A 920 -19.00 -2.85 5.84
N SER A 921 -20.27 -3.07 5.52
CA SER A 921 -21.23 -2.00 5.19
C SER A 921 -22.02 -1.49 6.41
N ALA A 922 -21.97 -2.19 7.55
CA ALA A 922 -22.63 -1.75 8.77
C ALA A 922 -22.08 -0.39 9.22
N PHE A 923 -22.95 0.53 9.67
CA PHE A 923 -22.52 1.83 10.19
C PHE A 923 -21.71 1.69 11.47
N VAL A 924 -22.15 0.79 12.34
CA VAL A 924 -21.45 0.37 13.55
C VAL A 924 -21.90 -1.04 13.91
N VAL A 925 -21.01 -1.81 14.51
CA VAL A 925 -21.31 -3.13 15.03
C VAL A 925 -21.42 -3.08 16.55
N ILE A 926 -22.51 -3.62 17.09
CA ILE A 926 -22.70 -3.85 18.51
C ILE A 926 -22.14 -5.24 18.82
N ALA A 927 -21.14 -5.32 19.69
CA ALA A 927 -20.59 -6.58 20.18
C ALA A 927 -21.06 -6.82 21.62
N ALA A 928 -21.92 -7.84 21.79
CA ALA A 928 -22.47 -8.25 23.08
C ALA A 928 -21.45 -9.08 23.90
N SER A 929 -20.24 -8.54 24.12
CA SER A 929 -19.09 -9.29 24.65
C SER A 929 -19.29 -9.91 26.03
N ARG A 930 -20.12 -9.30 26.88
CA ARG A 930 -20.44 -9.84 28.21
C ARG A 930 -21.54 -10.90 28.21
N ALA A 931 -22.38 -10.92 27.18
CA ALA A 931 -23.54 -11.80 27.12
C ALA A 931 -23.08 -13.22 26.79
N LYS A 932 -23.41 -14.17 27.66
CA LYS A 932 -23.05 -15.58 27.44
C LYS A 932 -23.75 -16.17 26.22
N ASP A 933 -25.00 -15.74 26.00
CA ASP A 933 -25.86 -16.14 24.90
C ASP A 933 -26.92 -15.04 24.60
N HIS A 934 -27.89 -15.35 23.75
CA HIS A 934 -28.95 -14.41 23.38
C HIS A 934 -29.95 -14.13 24.52
N ALA A 935 -30.06 -14.98 25.54
CA ALA A 935 -30.98 -14.80 26.66
C ALA A 935 -30.36 -13.97 27.80
N ASP A 936 -29.04 -13.78 27.80
CA ASP A 936 -28.35 -13.07 28.87
C ASP A 936 -28.61 -11.55 28.81
N GLY A 937 -28.48 -10.88 27.68
CA GLY A 937 -28.51 -9.41 27.64
C GLY A 937 -27.17 -8.78 28.07
N PHE A 938 -26.90 -7.59 27.55
CA PHE A 938 -25.65 -6.85 27.75
C PHE A 938 -25.82 -5.45 28.36
N LEU A 939 -27.05 -4.94 28.53
CA LEU A 939 -27.32 -3.66 29.21
C LEU A 939 -27.57 -3.80 30.72
N LYS A 940 -27.38 -5.00 31.27
CA LYS A 940 -27.48 -5.28 32.72
C LYS A 940 -26.53 -4.42 33.56
N ASP A 941 -26.84 -4.32 34.85
CA ASP A 941 -25.93 -3.74 35.84
C ASP A 941 -24.55 -4.38 35.80
N ARG A 942 -23.53 -3.57 36.08
CA ARG A 942 -22.12 -3.93 36.07
C ARG A 942 -21.46 -3.54 37.38
N PRO A 943 -20.42 -4.26 37.84
CA PRO A 943 -19.62 -3.85 38.97
C PRO A 943 -19.06 -2.44 38.74
N GLN A 944 -19.30 -1.54 39.69
CA GLN A 944 -18.65 -0.24 39.68
C GLN A 944 -17.21 -0.39 40.16
N ARG A 945 -16.31 0.40 39.59
CA ARG A 945 -14.92 0.45 40.04
C ARG A 945 -14.81 1.11 41.40
N ASP A 946 -13.85 0.67 42.20
CA ASP A 946 -13.53 1.35 43.45
C ASP A 946 -12.91 2.72 43.18
N TRP A 947 -13.24 3.71 44.00
CA TRP A 947 -12.64 5.03 43.96
C TRP A 947 -12.56 5.64 45.36
N CYS A 948 -11.68 6.62 45.54
CA CYS A 948 -11.48 7.34 46.80
C CYS A 948 -11.21 8.81 46.46
N MET A 949 -11.93 9.73 47.11
CA MET A 949 -11.70 11.15 46.94
C MET A 949 -10.42 11.58 47.69
N LEU A 950 -9.56 12.30 46.99
CA LEU A 950 -8.33 12.86 47.50
C LEU A 950 -8.53 14.38 47.70
N PRO A 951 -8.70 14.85 48.95
CA PRO A 951 -8.74 16.28 49.22
C PRO A 951 -7.37 16.92 48.94
N PRO A 952 -7.30 18.26 48.82
CA PRO A 952 -6.04 18.96 48.65
C PRO A 952 -5.08 18.64 49.79
N SER A 953 -3.83 18.30 49.45
CA SER A 953 -2.79 18.02 50.45
C SER A 953 -2.53 19.28 51.29
N PRO A 954 -2.24 19.17 52.60
CA PRO A 954 -1.80 20.30 53.41
C PRO A 954 -0.59 21.05 52.84
N ILE A 955 0.22 20.39 52.02
CA ILE A 955 1.40 20.97 51.35
C ILE A 955 1.01 21.74 50.07
N SER A 956 -0.22 21.57 49.58
CA SER A 956 -0.77 22.26 48.40
C SER A 956 -2.27 22.55 48.58
N PRO A 957 -2.62 23.41 49.56
CA PRO A 957 -4.01 23.64 50.00
C PRO A 957 -4.87 24.34 48.94
N ASP A 958 -4.25 25.07 48.01
CA ASP A 958 -4.94 25.84 46.97
C ASP A 958 -5.44 24.98 45.80
N LYS A 959 -5.17 23.67 45.82
CA LYS A 959 -5.60 22.75 44.78
C LYS A 959 -7.06 22.30 44.99
N SER A 960 -7.68 21.79 43.93
CA SER A 960 -8.99 21.14 44.00
C SER A 960 -8.88 19.63 44.25
N PRO A 961 -9.93 19.01 44.82
CA PRO A 961 -9.97 17.56 45.02
C PRO A 961 -9.71 16.76 43.74
N LEU A 962 -9.02 15.64 43.89
CA LEU A 962 -8.78 14.65 42.85
C LEU A 962 -9.44 13.32 43.23
N TYR A 963 -9.52 12.38 42.29
CA TYR A 963 -10.07 11.05 42.56
C TYR A 963 -9.06 9.99 42.18
N LEU A 964 -8.76 9.10 43.12
CA LEU A 964 -8.03 7.87 42.84
C LEU A 964 -9.05 6.80 42.47
N CYS A 965 -8.95 6.24 41.28
CA CYS A 965 -9.86 5.21 40.79
C CYS A 965 -9.08 3.92 40.48
N GLU A 966 -9.69 2.77 40.71
CA GLU A 966 -9.19 1.50 40.17
C GLU A 966 -9.07 1.59 38.65
N ASN A 967 -7.92 1.14 38.11
CA ASN A 967 -7.74 1.09 36.67
C ASN A 967 -8.42 -0.18 36.12
N ILE A 968 -9.45 0.03 35.30
CA ILE A 968 -10.24 -1.03 34.67
C ILE A 968 -10.09 -1.04 33.13
N ASP A 969 -9.18 -0.22 32.59
CA ASP A 969 -8.95 -0.09 31.14
C ASP A 969 -8.07 -1.25 30.65
N ASP A 970 -8.70 -2.38 30.30
CA ASP A 970 -8.03 -3.62 29.87
C ASP A 970 -8.73 -4.27 28.66
N PHE A 971 -8.55 -3.64 27.48
CA PHE A 971 -9.13 -4.13 26.23
C PHE A 971 -8.63 -5.55 25.84
N GLU A 972 -7.41 -5.90 26.23
CA GLU A 972 -6.83 -7.23 26.00
C GLU A 972 -7.67 -8.32 26.67
N GLN A 973 -7.97 -8.16 27.97
CA GLN A 973 -8.73 -9.16 28.71
C GLN A 973 -10.23 -9.07 28.43
N ASP A 974 -10.77 -7.84 28.38
CA ASP A 974 -12.22 -7.62 28.28
C ASP A 974 -12.77 -7.92 26.88
N VAL A 975 -11.95 -7.71 25.84
CA VAL A 975 -12.35 -7.87 24.45
C VAL A 975 -11.56 -8.99 23.79
N LEU A 976 -10.24 -8.87 23.63
CA LEU A 976 -9.46 -9.80 22.80
C LEU A 976 -9.47 -11.24 23.32
N LYS A 977 -9.31 -11.42 24.64
CA LYS A 977 -9.39 -12.72 25.33
C LYS A 977 -10.78 -13.03 25.87
N GLY A 978 -11.72 -12.09 25.70
CA GLY A 978 -13.11 -12.18 26.11
C GLY A 978 -13.85 -13.32 25.41
N GLU A 979 -14.93 -13.78 26.01
CA GLU A 979 -15.67 -14.96 25.56
C GLU A 979 -16.16 -14.83 24.10
N LEU A 980 -16.65 -13.67 23.69
CA LEU A 980 -17.15 -13.44 22.33
C LEU A 980 -16.04 -13.62 21.27
N ASN A 981 -14.88 -12.98 21.45
CA ASN A 981 -13.76 -13.05 20.50
C ASN A 981 -13.06 -14.41 20.43
N ARG A 982 -13.38 -15.36 21.33
CA ARG A 982 -12.93 -16.75 21.20
C ARG A 982 -13.66 -17.52 20.10
N ARG A 983 -14.77 -16.99 19.56
CA ARG A 983 -15.50 -17.64 18.46
C ARG A 983 -14.86 -17.33 17.12
N GLY A 984 -14.77 -18.34 16.26
CA GLY A 984 -14.16 -18.23 14.94
C GLY A 984 -14.73 -17.12 14.06
N TRP A 985 -16.06 -17.07 13.94
CA TRP A 985 -16.77 -16.07 13.12
C TRP A 985 -16.52 -14.63 13.59
N VAL A 986 -16.38 -14.41 14.90
CA VAL A 986 -16.25 -13.06 15.49
C VAL A 986 -14.96 -12.36 15.05
N LEU A 987 -13.89 -13.11 14.77
CA LEU A 987 -12.66 -12.50 14.28
C LEU A 987 -12.87 -11.83 12.90
N GLN A 988 -13.67 -12.45 12.02
CA GLN A 988 -14.04 -11.83 10.76
C GLN A 988 -14.95 -10.62 10.99
N GLU A 989 -15.93 -10.73 11.89
CA GLU A 989 -16.83 -9.62 12.23
C GLU A 989 -16.03 -8.39 12.70
N ARG A 990 -15.07 -8.57 13.61
CA ARG A 990 -14.19 -7.51 14.09
C ARG A 990 -13.28 -6.95 12.97
N ALA A 991 -12.67 -7.82 12.18
CA ALA A 991 -11.71 -7.41 11.15
C ALA A 991 -12.34 -6.61 10.00
N LEU A 992 -13.63 -6.82 9.75
CA LEU A 992 -14.35 -6.19 8.65
C LEU A 992 -15.13 -4.94 9.06
N SER A 993 -15.39 -4.77 10.36
CA SER A 993 -16.17 -3.65 10.88
C SER A 993 -15.35 -2.37 10.92
N HIS A 994 -15.91 -1.28 10.40
CA HIS A 994 -15.24 0.02 10.48
C HIS A 994 -15.26 0.62 11.90
N ARG A 995 -16.27 0.24 12.69
CA ARG A 995 -16.56 0.74 14.03
C ARG A 995 -17.24 -0.36 14.84
N THR A 996 -16.77 -0.60 16.05
CA THR A 996 -17.36 -1.59 16.95
C THR A 996 -17.53 -1.02 18.34
N ILE A 997 -18.72 -1.23 18.93
CA ILE A 997 -19.02 -0.93 20.33
C ILE A 997 -19.05 -2.25 21.09
N TYR A 998 -18.11 -2.46 22.00
CA TYR A 998 -18.05 -3.66 22.84
C TYR A 998 -18.69 -3.40 24.19
N PHE A 999 -19.77 -4.12 24.49
CA PHE A 999 -20.40 -4.14 25.81
C PHE A 999 -19.79 -5.26 26.64
N THR A 1000 -18.84 -4.92 27.52
CA THR A 1000 -18.11 -5.91 28.35
C THR A 1000 -18.61 -5.89 29.80
N LYS A 1001 -18.03 -6.76 30.65
CA LYS A 1001 -18.45 -6.91 32.06
C LYS A 1001 -18.05 -5.69 32.90
N SER A 1002 -16.95 -5.02 32.56
CA SER A 1002 -16.34 -3.91 33.31
C SER A 1002 -16.81 -2.53 32.81
N GLN A 1003 -16.83 -2.32 31.49
CA GLN A 1003 -17.18 -1.05 30.86
C GLN A 1003 -17.57 -1.24 29.38
N THR A 1004 -17.96 -0.15 28.72
CA THR A 1004 -18.16 -0.14 27.27
C THR A 1004 -16.91 0.38 26.57
N TYR A 1005 -16.49 -0.30 25.48
CA TYR A 1005 -15.37 0.14 24.64
C TYR A 1005 -15.85 0.51 23.24
N TRP A 1006 -15.16 1.46 22.63
CA TRP A 1006 -15.30 1.80 21.21
C TRP A 1006 -14.00 1.51 20.48
N GLU A 1007 -14.05 0.80 19.35
CA GLU A 1007 -12.91 0.56 18.47
C GLU A 1007 -13.20 1.12 17.08
N CYS A 1008 -12.20 1.78 16.50
CA CYS A 1008 -12.17 2.19 15.11
C CYS A 1008 -10.70 2.25 14.62
N GLY A 1009 -10.47 2.61 13.35
CA GLY A 1009 -9.12 2.73 12.77
C GLY A 1009 -8.17 3.75 13.43
N GLN A 1010 -8.62 4.49 14.46
CA GLN A 1010 -7.80 5.41 15.25
C GLN A 1010 -7.51 4.92 16.67
N GLY A 1011 -7.84 3.66 16.99
CA GLY A 1011 -7.62 3.02 18.28
C GLY A 1011 -8.90 2.80 19.07
N VAL A 1012 -8.72 2.54 20.36
CA VAL A 1012 -9.79 2.19 21.30
C VAL A 1012 -10.09 3.37 22.22
N ARG A 1013 -11.38 3.60 22.53
CA ARG A 1013 -11.84 4.50 23.59
C ARG A 1013 -12.52 3.69 24.68
N CYS A 1014 -12.27 4.10 25.92
CA CYS A 1014 -12.87 3.53 27.11
C CYS A 1014 -13.94 4.49 27.64
N GLU A 1015 -14.95 3.95 28.32
CA GLU A 1015 -15.99 4.76 28.99
C GLU A 1015 -15.42 5.63 30.12
N THR A 1016 -14.26 5.24 30.66
CA THR A 1016 -13.43 6.04 31.58
C THR A 1016 -12.86 7.33 30.95
N LEU A 1017 -13.12 7.56 29.66
CA LEU A 1017 -12.60 8.63 28.79
C LEU A 1017 -11.13 8.48 28.38
N THR A 1018 -10.54 7.30 28.64
CA THR A 1018 -9.18 6.98 28.19
C THR A 1018 -9.15 6.59 26.71
N LYS A 1019 -8.08 7.00 25.99
CA LYS A 1019 -7.76 6.50 24.64
C LYS A 1019 -6.63 5.48 24.72
N MET A 1020 -6.82 4.31 24.12
CA MET A 1020 -5.86 3.22 24.07
C MET A 1020 -5.43 2.93 22.63
N ARG A 1021 -4.17 2.56 22.42
CA ARG A 1021 -3.65 2.08 21.12
C ARG A 1021 -2.69 0.91 21.33
N ASN A 1022 -2.76 -0.06 20.43
CA ASN A 1022 -1.83 -1.16 20.33
C ASN A 1022 -1.58 -1.42 18.84
N ASN A 1023 -0.32 -1.44 18.43
CA ASN A 1023 0.03 -1.50 17.01
C ASN A 1023 -0.33 -2.86 16.39
N GLU A 1024 -0.27 -3.96 17.15
CA GLU A 1024 -0.63 -5.30 16.66
C GLU A 1024 -2.16 -5.49 16.62
N ALA A 1025 -2.85 -5.21 17.73
CA ALA A 1025 -4.29 -5.36 17.83
C ALA A 1025 -5.05 -4.37 16.93
N GLY A 1026 -4.50 -3.17 16.72
CA GLY A 1026 -5.07 -2.13 15.89
C GLY A 1026 -5.00 -2.41 14.39
N ILE A 1027 -4.13 -3.34 13.94
CA ILE A 1027 -4.06 -3.73 12.52
C ILE A 1027 -5.34 -4.45 12.10
N ILE A 1028 -5.79 -5.43 12.90
CA ILE A 1028 -7.02 -6.18 12.61
C ILE A 1028 -8.25 -5.27 12.76
N GLY A 1029 -8.25 -4.36 13.74
CA GLY A 1029 -9.34 -3.40 13.97
C GLY A 1029 -9.35 -2.18 13.04
N ASP A 1030 -8.44 -2.07 12.06
CA ASP A 1030 -8.45 -0.97 11.09
C ASP A 1030 -9.38 -1.30 9.91
N PRO A 1031 -10.32 -0.42 9.54
CA PRO A 1031 -11.22 -0.62 8.40
C PRO A 1031 -10.52 -0.86 7.06
N ARG A 1032 -9.25 -0.46 6.94
CA ARG A 1032 -8.42 -0.69 5.75
C ARG A 1032 -7.66 -2.01 5.81
N PHE A 1033 -7.90 -2.87 6.80
CA PHE A 1033 -7.24 -4.16 6.84
C PHE A 1033 -7.55 -4.95 5.55
N PRO A 1034 -6.54 -5.51 4.85
CA PRO A 1034 -5.12 -5.62 5.24
C PRO A 1034 -4.17 -4.55 4.64
N GLU A 1035 -4.65 -3.51 3.96
CA GLU A 1035 -3.83 -2.45 3.33
C GLU A 1035 -2.87 -1.78 4.33
N VAL A 1036 -3.33 -1.52 5.56
CA VAL A 1036 -2.49 -0.95 6.63
C VAL A 1036 -1.36 -1.85 7.08
N ALA A 1037 -1.51 -3.17 6.91
CA ALA A 1037 -0.49 -4.17 7.24
C ALA A 1037 0.44 -4.48 6.06
N SER A 1038 0.23 -3.85 4.89
CA SER A 1038 0.87 -4.25 3.62
C SER A 1038 2.19 -3.54 3.29
N ALA A 1039 2.74 -2.74 4.21
CA ALA A 1039 3.86 -1.83 3.99
C ALA A 1039 5.18 -2.49 3.53
N SER A 1040 5.44 -3.76 3.88
CA SER A 1040 6.58 -4.53 3.39
C SER A 1040 6.25 -6.01 3.22
N ARG A 1041 7.08 -6.74 2.46
CA ARG A 1041 6.93 -8.19 2.29
C ARG A 1041 7.01 -8.95 3.63
N GLY A 1042 7.86 -8.47 4.55
CA GLY A 1042 7.99 -9.00 5.91
C GLY A 1042 6.74 -8.76 6.77
N TRP A 1043 6.19 -7.54 6.73
CA TRP A 1043 4.94 -7.19 7.43
C TRP A 1043 3.76 -8.04 6.96
N ARG A 1044 3.60 -8.21 5.65
CA ARG A 1044 2.59 -9.11 5.07
C ARG A 1044 2.74 -10.53 5.60
N MET A 1045 3.97 -11.02 5.70
CA MET A 1045 4.29 -12.39 6.16
C MET A 1045 3.91 -12.61 7.63
N VAL A 1046 4.43 -11.77 8.52
CA VAL A 1046 4.17 -11.88 9.97
C VAL A 1046 2.69 -11.64 10.25
N GLY A 1047 2.06 -10.71 9.53
CA GLY A 1047 0.64 -10.39 9.66
C GLY A 1047 -0.27 -11.58 9.40
N PHE A 1048 -0.16 -12.26 8.24
CA PHE A 1048 -1.04 -13.41 7.96
C PHE A 1048 -0.73 -14.61 8.86
N GLN A 1049 0.55 -14.82 9.21
CA GLN A 1049 0.93 -15.92 10.10
C GLN A 1049 0.37 -15.70 11.51
N SER A 1050 0.44 -14.47 12.04
CA SER A 1050 -0.18 -14.10 13.33
C SER A 1050 -1.71 -14.27 13.26
N LEU A 1051 -2.34 -13.80 12.18
CA LEU A 1051 -3.78 -13.96 11.96
C LEU A 1051 -4.22 -15.43 11.96
N TYR A 1052 -3.59 -16.29 11.14
CA TYR A 1052 -3.98 -17.70 11.05
C TYR A 1052 -3.61 -18.49 12.31
N LYS A 1053 -2.51 -18.12 12.98
CA LYS A 1053 -2.16 -18.63 14.31
C LYS A 1053 -3.27 -18.34 15.32
N GLN A 1054 -3.75 -17.10 15.38
CA GLN A 1054 -4.84 -16.71 16.29
C GLN A 1054 -6.16 -17.40 15.91
N TYR A 1055 -6.55 -17.33 14.64
CA TYR A 1055 -7.81 -17.91 14.15
C TYR A 1055 -7.90 -19.42 14.35
N SER A 1056 -6.80 -20.16 14.15
CA SER A 1056 -6.79 -21.62 14.34
C SER A 1056 -7.18 -22.06 15.76
N ARG A 1057 -6.93 -21.21 16.77
CA ARG A 1057 -7.26 -21.43 18.19
C ARG A 1057 -8.66 -20.99 18.58
N LEU A 1058 -9.44 -20.45 17.65
CA LEU A 1058 -10.81 -20.03 17.93
C LEU A 1058 -11.77 -21.22 17.91
N ASP A 1059 -12.78 -21.13 18.76
CA ASP A 1059 -13.84 -22.11 18.95
C ASP A 1059 -14.90 -21.99 17.85
N PHE A 1060 -15.33 -23.14 17.32
CA PHE A 1060 -16.45 -23.26 16.40
C PHE A 1060 -17.49 -24.18 17.00
N THR A 1061 -18.77 -23.78 16.94
CA THR A 1061 -19.89 -24.65 17.31
C THR A 1061 -19.93 -25.90 16.42
N LEU A 1062 -19.65 -25.70 15.12
CA LEU A 1062 -19.44 -26.76 14.14
C LEU A 1062 -18.04 -26.60 13.54
N ALA A 1063 -17.13 -27.52 13.81
CA ALA A 1063 -15.74 -27.42 13.34
C ALA A 1063 -15.62 -27.31 11.82
N GLU A 1064 -16.59 -27.86 11.08
CA GLU A 1064 -16.71 -27.77 9.61
C GLU A 1064 -16.92 -26.35 9.08
N ASP A 1065 -17.36 -25.39 9.89
CA ASP A 1065 -17.53 -23.99 9.48
C ASP A 1065 -16.19 -23.22 9.45
N ARG A 1066 -15.11 -23.80 10.00
CA ARG A 1066 -13.78 -23.16 10.10
C ARG A 1066 -13.27 -22.55 8.78
N PRO A 1067 -13.37 -23.21 7.61
CA PRO A 1067 -12.90 -22.61 6.36
C PRO A 1067 -13.77 -21.43 5.93
N MET A 1068 -15.08 -21.49 6.16
CA MET A 1068 -16.01 -20.43 5.76
C MET A 1068 -15.85 -19.17 6.62
N GLY A 1069 -15.60 -19.32 7.92
CA GLY A 1069 -15.46 -18.17 8.83
C GLY A 1069 -14.24 -17.27 8.59
N ILE A 1070 -13.31 -17.67 7.72
CA ILE A 1070 -12.15 -16.84 7.33
C ILE A 1070 -12.07 -16.58 5.83
N ALA A 1071 -12.97 -17.17 5.04
CA ALA A 1071 -12.96 -17.10 3.59
C ALA A 1071 -12.91 -15.65 3.06
N GLY A 1072 -13.77 -14.76 3.57
CA GLY A 1072 -13.77 -13.35 3.16
C GLY A 1072 -12.49 -12.60 3.55
N LEU A 1073 -11.95 -12.90 4.73
CA LEU A 1073 -10.70 -12.28 5.18
C LEU A 1073 -9.49 -12.75 4.36
N GLU A 1074 -9.43 -14.05 4.05
CA GLU A 1074 -8.44 -14.60 3.14
C GLU A 1074 -8.57 -13.99 1.74
N HIS A 1075 -9.79 -13.83 1.23
CA HIS A 1075 -10.05 -13.20 -0.07
C HIS A 1075 -9.51 -11.76 -0.13
N ARG A 1076 -9.71 -10.95 0.93
CA ARG A 1076 -9.09 -9.62 1.05
C ARG A 1076 -7.57 -9.67 1.07
N LEU A 1077 -6.97 -10.64 1.78
CA LEU A 1077 -5.52 -10.83 1.80
C LEU A 1077 -4.98 -11.22 0.43
N ILE A 1078 -5.67 -12.10 -0.31
CA ILE A 1078 -5.33 -12.51 -1.67
C ILE A 1078 -5.29 -11.28 -2.60
N LYS A 1079 -6.36 -10.46 -2.57
CA LYS A 1079 -6.44 -9.21 -3.34
C LYS A 1079 -5.34 -8.23 -2.97
N ALA A 1080 -5.17 -7.94 -1.67
CA ALA A 1080 -4.19 -6.98 -1.20
C ALA A 1080 -2.73 -7.42 -1.42
N PHE A 1081 -2.46 -8.73 -1.39
CA PHE A 1081 -1.12 -9.26 -1.68
C PHE A 1081 -0.86 -9.42 -3.17
N ASN A 1082 -1.88 -9.19 -4.02
CA ASN A 1082 -1.86 -9.42 -5.46
C ASN A 1082 -1.33 -10.83 -5.80
N THR A 1083 -1.93 -11.84 -5.16
CA THR A 1083 -1.52 -13.25 -5.25
C THR A 1083 -2.74 -14.12 -5.57
N CYS A 1084 -2.52 -15.38 -5.95
CA CYS A 1084 -3.57 -16.39 -5.92
C CYS A 1084 -3.51 -17.11 -4.57
N GLY A 1085 -4.57 -17.77 -4.13
CA GLY A 1085 -4.50 -18.50 -2.88
C GLY A 1085 -5.82 -19.10 -2.43
N GLY A 1086 -5.75 -19.79 -1.32
CA GLY A 1086 -6.88 -20.47 -0.70
C GLY A 1086 -6.41 -21.50 0.33
N TYR A 1087 -7.33 -21.91 1.18
CA TYR A 1087 -7.13 -22.86 2.26
C TYR A 1087 -5.93 -22.52 3.17
N GLY A 1088 -5.69 -21.23 3.41
CA GLY A 1088 -4.61 -20.69 4.25
C GLY A 1088 -3.27 -20.58 3.53
N ILE A 1089 -3.24 -20.69 2.20
CA ILE A 1089 -2.02 -20.70 1.38
C ILE A 1089 -2.05 -19.57 0.35
N PHE A 1090 -0.95 -18.82 0.24
CA PHE A 1090 -0.75 -17.77 -0.75
C PHE A 1090 0.27 -18.20 -1.82
N ASP A 1091 -0.13 -18.22 -3.08
CA ASP A 1091 0.65 -18.70 -4.23
C ASP A 1091 1.51 -17.60 -4.84
N SER A 1092 2.55 -17.22 -4.12
CA SER A 1092 3.62 -16.37 -4.63
C SER A 1092 4.97 -16.84 -4.11
N PRO A 1093 6.07 -16.58 -4.85
CA PRO A 1093 7.39 -17.06 -4.45
C PRO A 1093 7.68 -16.73 -2.98
N GLY A 1094 8.17 -17.69 -2.19
CA GLY A 1094 8.44 -17.54 -0.75
C GLY A 1094 7.20 -17.57 0.16
N TYR A 1095 6.08 -16.97 -0.26
CA TYR A 1095 4.80 -17.04 0.48
C TYR A 1095 4.21 -18.44 0.43
N PHE A 1096 4.26 -19.10 -0.72
CA PHE A 1096 3.73 -20.45 -0.92
C PHE A 1096 4.39 -21.46 0.02
N GLN A 1097 5.72 -21.48 0.03
CA GLN A 1097 6.49 -22.40 0.88
C GLN A 1097 6.30 -22.08 2.36
N ARG A 1098 6.31 -20.80 2.76
CA ARG A 1098 6.12 -20.41 4.17
C ARG A 1098 4.70 -20.68 4.67
N SER A 1099 3.69 -20.55 3.82
CA SER A 1099 2.32 -20.90 4.17
C SER A 1099 2.17 -22.39 4.44
N LEU A 1100 2.95 -23.24 3.76
CA LEU A 1100 3.00 -24.69 3.99
C LEU A 1100 3.80 -25.09 5.26
N LEU A 1101 4.56 -24.16 5.87
CA LEU A 1101 5.38 -24.42 7.06
C LEU A 1101 4.63 -24.19 8.40
N TRP A 1102 3.30 -24.23 8.37
CA TRP A 1102 2.53 -24.36 9.62
C TRP A 1102 2.91 -25.68 10.31
N LYS A 1103 2.78 -25.74 11.63
CA LYS A 1103 3.01 -26.94 12.45
C LYS A 1103 2.00 -26.97 13.59
N ARG A 1104 1.78 -28.15 14.17
CA ARG A 1104 0.99 -28.30 15.41
C ARG A 1104 1.51 -27.31 16.48
N GLY A 1105 0.58 -26.58 17.10
CA GLY A 1105 0.89 -25.64 18.18
C GLY A 1105 1.60 -26.33 19.34
N LYS A 1106 2.50 -25.60 20.02
CA LYS A 1106 3.21 -26.16 21.20
C LYS A 1106 2.27 -26.55 22.35
N ASP A 1107 1.11 -25.91 22.38
CA ASP A 1107 0.00 -26.09 23.30
C ASP A 1107 -0.92 -27.27 22.95
N GLU A 1108 -0.70 -27.93 21.81
CA GLU A 1108 -1.55 -29.01 21.30
C GLU A 1108 -0.82 -30.36 21.35
N GLU A 1109 -1.43 -31.39 21.94
CA GLU A 1109 -0.86 -32.76 21.97
C GLU A 1109 -1.02 -33.52 20.65
N THR A 1110 -2.11 -33.26 19.91
CA THR A 1110 -2.39 -33.85 18.60
C THR A 1110 -3.40 -32.98 17.87
N MET A 1111 -3.31 -32.92 16.54
CA MET A 1111 -4.39 -32.33 15.72
C MET A 1111 -5.51 -33.37 15.52
N ARG A 1112 -6.75 -32.91 15.30
CA ARG A 1112 -7.89 -33.79 14.96
C ARG A 1112 -8.41 -33.48 13.56
N ARG A 1113 -8.52 -34.48 12.68
CA ARG A 1113 -9.08 -34.28 11.34
C ARG A 1113 -10.57 -33.95 11.41
N ILE A 1114 -10.99 -32.85 10.77
CA ILE A 1114 -12.41 -32.49 10.69
C ILE A 1114 -13.10 -33.39 9.66
N VAL A 1115 -14.29 -33.88 10.02
CA VAL A 1115 -15.19 -34.59 9.11
C VAL A 1115 -16.07 -33.57 8.41
N PHE A 1116 -15.96 -33.47 7.09
CA PHE A 1116 -16.79 -32.60 6.26
C PHE A 1116 -17.86 -33.43 5.57
N TYR A 1117 -19.15 -33.10 5.77
CA TYR A 1117 -20.26 -33.78 5.12
C TYR A 1117 -20.47 -33.30 3.67
N ARG A 1118 -21.11 -34.14 2.84
CA ARG A 1118 -21.19 -33.95 1.37
C ARG A 1118 -22.03 -32.76 0.90
N ASP A 1119 -22.97 -32.37 1.73
CA ASP A 1119 -23.88 -31.24 1.55
C ASP A 1119 -23.19 -29.86 1.56
N ARG A 1120 -22.04 -29.72 2.23
CA ARG A 1120 -21.33 -28.43 2.40
C ARG A 1120 -20.46 -27.99 1.21
N ARG A 1121 -20.24 -28.85 0.20
CA ARG A 1121 -19.46 -28.60 -1.05
C ARG A 1121 -17.99 -28.14 -0.91
N ILE A 1122 -17.50 -27.84 0.30
CA ILE A 1122 -16.13 -27.38 0.59
C ILE A 1122 -15.36 -28.46 1.35
N PHE A 1123 -14.21 -28.87 0.79
CA PHE A 1123 -13.38 -29.92 1.36
C PHE A 1123 -11.92 -29.47 1.44
N PRO A 1124 -11.50 -28.92 2.59
CA PRO A 1124 -10.13 -28.49 2.78
C PRO A 1124 -9.13 -29.65 2.56
N PRO A 1125 -8.08 -29.41 1.77
CA PRO A 1125 -7.06 -30.41 1.48
C PRO A 1125 -6.22 -30.74 2.71
N THR A 1126 -5.50 -31.87 2.72
CA THR A 1126 -4.73 -32.31 3.90
C THR A 1126 -3.53 -31.44 4.19
N TRP A 1127 -3.00 -30.75 3.17
CA TRP A 1127 -1.92 -29.78 3.35
C TRP A 1127 -2.37 -28.46 3.99
N SER A 1128 -3.68 -28.21 4.10
CA SER A 1128 -4.24 -27.04 4.78
C SER A 1128 -4.48 -27.33 6.26
N TRP A 1129 -4.12 -26.38 7.12
CA TRP A 1129 -4.44 -26.44 8.55
C TRP A 1129 -5.95 -26.36 8.81
N MET A 1130 -6.73 -25.74 7.90
CA MET A 1130 -8.20 -25.61 8.03
C MET A 1130 -8.93 -26.95 8.01
N ALA A 1131 -8.23 -28.01 7.63
CA ALA A 1131 -8.76 -29.35 7.57
C ALA A 1131 -8.67 -30.11 8.92
N TYR A 1132 -8.10 -29.47 9.94
CA TYR A 1132 -7.90 -30.01 11.27
C TYR A 1132 -8.44 -29.06 12.34
N GLU A 1133 -8.72 -29.62 13.51
CA GLU A 1133 -8.85 -28.93 14.78
C GLU A 1133 -7.55 -28.96 15.57
N GLY A 1134 -7.37 -27.90 16.36
CA GLY A 1134 -6.15 -27.59 17.09
C GLY A 1134 -5.52 -26.29 16.60
N GLY A 1135 -4.83 -25.60 17.50
CA GLY A 1135 -4.01 -24.44 17.18
C GLY A 1135 -2.79 -24.79 16.34
N ILE A 1136 -2.43 -23.89 15.42
CA ILE A 1136 -1.18 -23.99 14.66
C ILE A 1136 -0.15 -22.98 15.16
N ASP A 1137 1.11 -23.30 14.99
CA ASP A 1137 2.22 -22.36 14.94
C ASP A 1137 2.85 -22.39 13.53
N TYR A 1138 3.81 -21.50 13.27
CA TYR A 1138 4.65 -21.58 12.08
C TYR A 1138 6.08 -21.94 12.45
N MET A 1139 6.79 -22.62 11.55
CA MET A 1139 8.25 -22.58 11.59
C MET A 1139 8.70 -21.16 11.26
N ASP A 1140 9.83 -20.73 11.84
CA ASP A 1140 10.38 -19.38 11.65
C ASP A 1140 11.69 -19.43 10.84
N PRO A 1141 11.62 -19.63 9.51
CA PRO A 1141 12.80 -19.61 8.67
C PRO A 1141 13.36 -18.18 8.60
N PRO A 1142 14.65 -17.98 8.88
CA PRO A 1142 15.26 -16.66 8.87
C PRO A 1142 15.12 -15.99 7.50
N PHE A 1143 14.74 -14.73 7.51
CA PHE A 1143 14.63 -13.91 6.30
C PHE A 1143 15.97 -13.85 5.55
N ASP A 1144 15.91 -13.85 4.22
CA ASP A 1144 17.06 -13.88 3.29
C ASP A 1144 18.11 -15.00 3.44
N LYS A 1145 17.98 -15.91 4.41
CA LYS A 1145 18.92 -17.02 4.61
C LYS A 1145 18.46 -18.34 4.01
N VAL A 1146 17.26 -18.39 3.41
CA VAL A 1146 16.68 -19.59 2.81
C VAL A 1146 16.50 -19.40 1.30
N HIS A 1147 16.88 -20.41 0.52
CA HIS A 1147 16.55 -20.57 -0.89
C HIS A 1147 15.31 -21.46 -1.01
N TRP A 1148 14.21 -20.91 -1.52
CA TRP A 1148 12.94 -21.61 -1.66
C TRP A 1148 12.91 -22.49 -2.91
N GLU A 1149 12.31 -23.68 -2.81
CA GLU A 1149 12.16 -24.63 -3.92
C GLU A 1149 10.97 -24.21 -4.80
N THR A 1150 11.23 -23.94 -6.08
CA THR A 1150 10.22 -23.44 -7.05
C THR A 1150 9.93 -24.41 -8.18
N LYS A 1151 10.76 -25.44 -8.38
CA LYS A 1151 10.64 -26.38 -9.51
C LYS A 1151 10.04 -27.72 -9.09
N ASN A 1152 10.39 -28.17 -7.87
CA ASN A 1152 10.04 -29.51 -7.39
C ASN A 1152 8.77 -29.57 -6.55
N ILE A 1153 8.09 -28.44 -6.36
CA ILE A 1153 6.77 -28.36 -5.75
C ILE A 1153 5.93 -27.33 -6.51
N ALA A 1154 4.72 -27.70 -6.89
CA ALA A 1154 3.77 -26.87 -7.61
C ALA A 1154 2.48 -26.72 -6.81
N SER A 1155 1.95 -25.51 -6.80
CA SER A 1155 0.69 -25.18 -6.14
C SER A 1155 -0.50 -25.70 -6.96
N PRO A 1156 -1.71 -25.78 -6.37
CA PRO A 1156 -2.95 -26.06 -7.11
C PRO A 1156 -3.31 -24.99 -8.14
N TRP A 1157 -2.76 -23.78 -8.04
CA TRP A 1157 -3.06 -22.63 -8.90
C TRP A 1157 -2.06 -22.48 -10.07
N THR A 1158 -1.00 -23.29 -10.13
CA THR A 1158 0.07 -23.19 -11.16
C THR A 1158 -0.31 -23.78 -12.55
N SER A 1159 -1.56 -24.14 -12.82
CA SER A 1159 -1.96 -24.79 -14.09
C SER A 1159 -2.35 -23.78 -15.20
N ASN A 1160 -1.40 -23.43 -16.07
CA ASN A 1160 -1.54 -22.96 -17.47
C ASN A 1160 -2.80 -22.14 -17.89
N VAL A 1161 -3.23 -21.16 -17.10
CA VAL A 1161 -4.12 -20.08 -17.56
C VAL A 1161 -3.69 -18.82 -16.80
N ILE A 1162 -3.58 -17.69 -17.49
CA ILE A 1162 -3.48 -16.36 -16.87
C ILE A 1162 -4.80 -16.14 -16.16
N ILE A 1163 -4.84 -16.48 -14.87
CA ILE A 1163 -5.97 -16.24 -14.01
C ILE A 1163 -5.65 -14.91 -13.32
N SER A 1164 -6.35 -13.84 -13.70
CA SER A 1164 -6.41 -12.62 -12.89
C SER A 1164 -6.84 -12.99 -11.46
N SER A 1165 -6.44 -12.22 -10.45
CA SER A 1165 -6.93 -12.40 -9.06
C SER A 1165 -8.45 -12.54 -9.00
N ASP A 1166 -9.16 -11.88 -9.91
CA ASP A 1166 -10.63 -11.88 -10.03
C ASP A 1166 -11.23 -13.17 -10.61
N ASN A 1167 -10.41 -14.03 -11.24
CA ASN A 1167 -10.81 -15.33 -11.79
C ASN A 1167 -10.24 -16.54 -11.00
N SER A 1168 -9.51 -16.28 -9.91
CA SER A 1168 -8.90 -17.32 -9.08
C SER A 1168 -9.91 -17.89 -8.09
N TRP A 1169 -9.92 -19.22 -7.94
CA TRP A 1169 -10.78 -19.86 -6.94
C TRP A 1169 -10.11 -19.80 -5.56
N HIS A 1170 -10.86 -19.46 -4.52
CA HIS A 1170 -10.39 -19.32 -3.13
C HIS A 1170 -11.20 -20.17 -2.15
N THR A 1171 -10.90 -20.06 -0.84
CA THR A 1171 -11.71 -20.73 0.18
C THR A 1171 -13.14 -20.20 0.12
N GLY A 1172 -14.12 -21.10 -0.07
CA GLY A 1172 -15.54 -20.72 -0.19
C GLY A 1172 -16.17 -21.02 -1.54
N ASP A 1173 -15.37 -21.30 -2.58
CA ASP A 1173 -15.87 -21.63 -3.91
C ASP A 1173 -16.31 -23.09 -4.06
N ASP A 1174 -17.41 -23.29 -4.77
CA ASP A 1174 -17.97 -24.62 -5.05
C ASP A 1174 -17.06 -25.39 -6.05
N GLN A 1175 -16.39 -26.43 -5.54
CA GLN A 1175 -15.77 -27.55 -6.27
C GLN A 1175 -14.54 -27.28 -7.16
N LYS A 1176 -13.33 -27.51 -6.60
CA LYS A 1176 -12.20 -28.20 -7.28
C LYS A 1176 -11.40 -29.02 -6.27
N LYS A 1177 -10.88 -30.19 -6.67
CA LYS A 1177 -9.92 -30.95 -5.84
C LYS A 1177 -8.55 -30.27 -5.91
N ALA A 1178 -8.13 -29.65 -4.81
CA ALA A 1178 -6.88 -28.88 -4.74
C ALA A 1178 -5.68 -29.77 -4.36
N TYR A 1179 -5.00 -30.33 -5.36
CA TYR A 1179 -3.80 -31.17 -5.13
C TYR A 1179 -2.51 -30.35 -5.20
N LEU A 1180 -1.61 -30.53 -4.24
CA LEU A 1180 -0.20 -30.16 -4.42
C LEU A 1180 0.51 -31.24 -5.22
N VAL A 1181 1.44 -30.83 -6.08
CA VAL A 1181 2.30 -31.76 -6.81
C VAL A 1181 3.73 -31.53 -6.39
N GLY A 1182 4.35 -32.54 -5.76
CA GLY A 1182 5.70 -32.44 -5.21
C GLY A 1182 6.59 -33.60 -5.65
N LEU A 1183 7.89 -33.40 -5.53
CA LEU A 1183 8.89 -34.44 -5.70
C LEU A 1183 9.29 -34.98 -4.31
N ALA A 1184 8.89 -36.22 -4.03
CA ALA A 1184 9.08 -36.86 -2.73
C ALA A 1184 10.41 -37.63 -2.66
N CYS A 1185 11.09 -37.50 -1.53
CA CYS A 1185 12.32 -38.20 -1.17
C CYS A 1185 12.10 -39.09 0.06
N ASN A 1186 12.89 -40.15 0.18
CA ASN A 1186 12.99 -40.89 1.44
C ASN A 1186 13.88 -40.11 2.41
N PHE A 1187 13.66 -40.27 3.70
CA PHE A 1187 14.51 -39.70 4.74
C PHE A 1187 14.65 -40.65 5.92
N ASN A 1188 15.76 -40.56 6.62
CA ASN A 1188 15.98 -41.26 7.88
C ASN A 1188 15.53 -40.37 9.03
N SER A 1189 14.64 -40.89 9.88
CA SER A 1189 14.20 -40.21 11.10
C SER A 1189 15.26 -40.37 12.20
N THR A 1190 16.37 -39.63 12.10
CA THR A 1190 17.42 -39.56 13.13
C THR A 1190 17.08 -38.48 14.18
N SER A 1191 17.76 -38.49 15.33
CA SER A 1191 17.61 -37.44 16.37
C SER A 1191 17.98 -36.03 15.90
N GLU A 1192 18.68 -35.92 14.77
CA GLU A 1192 19.07 -34.65 14.15
C GLU A 1192 17.97 -34.03 13.28
N ALA A 1193 16.93 -34.80 12.93
CA ALA A 1193 15.78 -34.33 12.20
C ALA A 1193 14.71 -33.79 13.17
N ASN A 1194 14.52 -32.46 13.20
CA ASN A 1194 13.48 -31.84 14.00
C ASN A 1194 12.16 -31.85 13.23
N ILE A 1195 11.37 -32.90 13.42
CA ILE A 1195 10.08 -33.12 12.76
C ILE A 1195 8.94 -32.91 13.76
N THR A 1196 7.95 -32.12 13.38
CA THR A 1196 6.68 -31.98 14.09
C THR A 1196 5.60 -32.70 13.29
N LEU A 1197 5.09 -33.81 13.83
CA LEU A 1197 3.96 -34.53 13.26
C LEU A 1197 2.64 -33.87 13.69
N ASP A 1198 1.72 -33.76 12.73
CA ASP A 1198 0.38 -33.18 12.92
C ASP A 1198 -0.47 -34.11 13.81
N ILE A 1199 -0.41 -35.43 13.56
CA ILE A 1199 -1.07 -36.48 14.36
C ILE A 1199 -0.05 -37.58 14.69
N PRO A 1200 0.68 -37.48 15.82
CA PRO A 1200 1.78 -38.39 16.14
C PRO A 1200 1.37 -39.87 16.12
N ASN A 1201 0.24 -40.21 16.74
CA ASN A 1201 -0.20 -41.59 16.91
C ASN A 1201 -0.65 -42.27 15.60
N GLN A 1202 -1.22 -41.53 14.64
CA GLN A 1202 -1.63 -42.07 13.34
C GLN A 1202 -0.46 -42.23 12.35
N SER A 1203 0.64 -41.55 12.61
CA SER A 1203 1.82 -41.55 11.73
C SER A 1203 2.79 -42.69 12.08
N ALA A 1204 2.60 -43.35 13.23
CA ALA A 1204 3.39 -44.50 13.65
C ALA A 1204 3.20 -45.69 12.68
N GLY A 1205 4.32 -46.23 12.16
CA GLY A 1205 4.31 -47.37 11.25
C GLY A 1205 3.95 -47.07 9.78
N ARG A 1206 3.72 -45.81 9.42
CA ARG A 1206 3.51 -45.41 8.01
C ARG A 1206 4.85 -45.17 7.30
N GLU A 1207 4.93 -45.57 6.03
CA GLU A 1207 6.06 -45.17 5.18
C GLU A 1207 5.99 -43.66 4.89
N LEU A 1208 6.87 -42.90 5.53
CA LEU A 1208 6.95 -41.45 5.40
C LEU A 1208 7.94 -41.05 4.32
N LYS A 1209 7.58 -40.01 3.57
CA LYS A 1209 8.47 -39.34 2.62
C LYS A 1209 8.47 -37.84 2.92
N CYS A 1210 9.44 -37.12 2.38
CA CYS A 1210 9.50 -35.67 2.52
C CYS A 1210 9.56 -34.97 1.16
N VAL A 1211 8.98 -33.78 1.07
CA VAL A 1211 9.09 -32.87 -0.07
C VAL A 1211 9.86 -31.64 0.40
N ILE A 1212 10.94 -31.30 -0.31
CA ILE A 1212 11.80 -30.16 0.07
C ILE A 1212 11.07 -28.86 -0.30
N LEU A 1213 10.88 -27.99 0.69
CA LEU A 1213 10.29 -26.66 0.52
C LEU A 1213 11.36 -25.57 0.40
N GLY A 1214 12.48 -25.70 1.09
CA GLY A 1214 13.56 -24.72 1.04
C GLY A 1214 14.85 -25.19 1.72
N ARG A 1215 15.96 -24.50 1.46
CA ARG A 1215 17.31 -24.87 1.92
C ARG A 1215 18.06 -23.65 2.42
N HIS A 1216 18.86 -23.77 3.48
CA HIS A 1216 19.71 -22.65 3.94
C HIS A 1216 20.74 -22.24 2.88
N LYS A 1217 20.98 -20.94 2.69
CA LYS A 1217 21.90 -20.43 1.65
C LYS A 1217 23.37 -20.76 1.94
N LYS A 1218 23.80 -20.75 3.20
CA LYS A 1218 25.18 -21.02 3.62
C LYS A 1218 25.24 -22.23 4.56
N SER A 1219 26.21 -23.12 4.34
CA SER A 1219 26.59 -24.22 5.24
C SER A 1219 28.10 -24.46 5.15
N LYS A 1220 28.73 -24.97 6.22
CA LYS A 1220 30.17 -25.32 6.22
C LYS A 1220 30.46 -26.58 5.38
N GLN A 1221 29.53 -27.53 5.38
CA GLN A 1221 29.53 -28.74 4.55
C GLN A 1221 28.14 -28.93 3.93
N GLU A 1222 28.06 -29.49 2.71
CA GLU A 1222 26.77 -29.67 2.02
C GLU A 1222 25.85 -30.67 2.76
N GLU A 1223 26.44 -31.68 3.40
CA GLU A 1223 25.73 -32.69 4.21
C GLU A 1223 25.08 -32.10 5.48
N ASP A 1224 25.64 -31.02 6.02
CA ASP A 1224 25.13 -30.28 7.19
C ASP A 1224 24.04 -29.26 6.82
N ARG A 1225 23.81 -29.03 5.53
CA ARG A 1225 22.91 -27.97 5.07
C ARG A 1225 21.48 -28.27 5.52
N LEU A 1226 20.89 -27.35 6.27
CA LEU A 1226 19.54 -27.50 6.78
C LEU A 1226 18.48 -27.29 5.70
N HIS A 1227 17.51 -28.21 5.65
CA HIS A 1227 16.40 -28.27 4.71
C HIS A 1227 15.07 -28.18 5.45
N TYR A 1228 14.21 -27.27 4.99
CA TYR A 1228 12.81 -27.22 5.40
C TYR A 1228 12.00 -28.15 4.52
N VAL A 1229 11.25 -29.06 5.14
CA VAL A 1229 10.54 -30.13 4.42
C VAL A 1229 9.09 -30.25 4.87
N LEU A 1230 8.23 -30.61 3.91
CA LEU A 1230 6.88 -31.10 4.15
C LEU A 1230 6.93 -32.63 4.27
N VAL A 1231 6.44 -33.19 5.37
CA VAL A 1231 6.39 -34.63 5.59
C VAL A 1231 5.05 -35.17 5.13
N ILE A 1232 5.07 -36.24 4.33
CA ILE A 1232 3.89 -36.83 3.71
C ILE A 1232 3.83 -38.35 3.96
N GLY A 1233 2.62 -38.86 4.10
CA GLY A 1233 2.31 -40.28 4.24
C GLY A 1233 1.41 -40.77 3.11
N ARG A 1234 1.55 -42.03 2.70
CA ARG A 1234 0.68 -42.63 1.68
C ARG A 1234 -0.71 -42.90 2.25
N THR A 1235 -1.76 -42.58 1.50
CA THR A 1235 -3.14 -42.92 1.88
C THR A 1235 -3.39 -44.44 1.73
N THR A 1236 -4.36 -44.98 2.47
CA THR A 1236 -4.78 -46.40 2.37
C THR A 1236 -5.57 -46.73 1.09
N SER A 1237 -5.76 -45.75 0.19
CA SER A 1237 -6.52 -45.93 -1.04
C SER A 1237 -5.72 -46.63 -2.14
N SER A 1238 -6.40 -47.30 -3.08
CA SER A 1238 -5.78 -47.97 -4.24
C SER A 1238 -5.07 -47.03 -5.21
N LYS A 1239 -5.33 -45.71 -5.13
CA LYS A 1239 -4.67 -44.68 -5.93
C LYS A 1239 -3.43 -44.15 -5.19
N VAL A 1240 -2.33 -43.93 -5.91
CA VAL A 1240 -1.08 -43.36 -5.34
C VAL A 1240 -1.27 -41.87 -5.02
N ILE A 1241 -1.94 -41.60 -3.89
CA ILE A 1241 -2.21 -40.27 -3.34
C ILE A 1241 -1.61 -40.20 -1.93
N TYR A 1242 -0.95 -39.09 -1.64
CA TYR A 1242 -0.33 -38.80 -0.36
C TYR A 1242 -1.15 -37.78 0.42
N GLU A 1243 -0.97 -37.76 1.73
CA GLU A 1243 -1.50 -36.74 2.62
C GLU A 1243 -0.36 -36.13 3.44
N ARG A 1244 -0.53 -34.87 3.83
CA ARG A 1244 0.37 -34.23 4.78
C ARG A 1244 0.27 -34.92 6.13
N VAL A 1245 1.43 -35.15 6.76
CA VAL A 1245 1.51 -35.68 8.14
C VAL A 1245 2.34 -34.80 9.08
N GLY A 1246 3.04 -33.80 8.57
CA GLY A 1246 3.83 -32.87 9.38
C GLY A 1246 4.79 -32.02 8.58
N VAL A 1247 5.67 -31.31 9.29
CA VAL A 1247 6.77 -30.50 8.73
C VAL A 1247 8.03 -30.69 9.54
N GLY A 1248 9.20 -30.35 8.98
CA GLY A 1248 10.44 -30.44 9.74
C GLY A 1248 11.61 -29.64 9.18
N LEU A 1249 12.64 -29.56 10.00
CA LEU A 1249 13.97 -29.06 9.68
C LEU A 1249 14.98 -30.19 9.84
N MET A 1250 15.68 -30.55 8.78
CA MET A 1250 16.66 -31.65 8.80
C MET A 1250 17.91 -31.34 7.98
N PRO A 1251 19.10 -31.82 8.38
CA PRO A 1251 20.31 -31.78 7.55
C PRO A 1251 20.17 -32.58 6.25
N ALA A 1252 20.96 -32.25 5.23
CA ALA A 1252 20.94 -32.92 3.94
C ALA A 1252 21.25 -34.42 4.04
N ARG A 1253 22.16 -34.82 4.94
CA ARG A 1253 22.49 -36.24 5.22
C ARG A 1253 21.31 -37.10 5.68
N CYS A 1254 20.24 -36.48 6.19
CA CYS A 1254 19.03 -37.21 6.57
C CYS A 1254 18.16 -37.55 5.35
N ILE A 1255 18.38 -36.93 4.21
CA ILE A 1255 17.61 -37.09 2.97
C ILE A 1255 18.34 -38.09 2.06
N ILE A 1256 17.67 -39.18 1.71
CA ILE A 1256 18.26 -40.24 0.86
C ILE A 1256 18.00 -39.88 -0.59
N ASP A 1257 19.05 -39.48 -1.31
CA ASP A 1257 18.97 -39.09 -2.71
C ASP A 1257 18.85 -40.33 -3.61
N MET A 1258 17.64 -40.54 -4.13
CA MET A 1258 17.20 -41.44 -5.23
C MET A 1258 16.55 -42.78 -4.86
N PRO A 1259 15.46 -43.17 -5.58
CA PRO A 1259 14.77 -42.41 -6.64
C PRO A 1259 13.71 -41.44 -6.09
N LYS A 1260 13.69 -40.22 -6.63
CA LYS A 1260 12.69 -39.19 -6.34
C LYS A 1260 11.39 -39.47 -7.08
N ILE A 1261 10.25 -39.50 -6.38
CA ILE A 1261 8.95 -39.86 -6.96
C ILE A 1261 8.05 -38.63 -7.02
N ARG A 1262 7.45 -38.35 -8.18
CA ARG A 1262 6.44 -37.29 -8.32
C ARG A 1262 5.13 -37.75 -7.69
N VAL A 1263 4.66 -37.02 -6.68
CA VAL A 1263 3.48 -37.38 -5.89
C VAL A 1263 2.41 -36.30 -5.96
N LYS A 1264 1.14 -36.72 -5.83
CA LYS A 1264 0.00 -35.82 -5.58
C LYS A 1264 -0.34 -35.86 -4.11
N ILE A 1265 -0.37 -34.70 -3.45
CA ILE A 1265 -0.72 -34.56 -2.05
C ILE A 1265 -2.12 -33.95 -1.99
N LYS A 1266 -3.03 -34.68 -1.35
CA LYS A 1266 -4.45 -34.33 -1.25
C LYS A 1266 -4.68 -33.12 -0.36
#